data_AF-A0A7J4MIF0-F1
#
_entry.id   AF-A0A7J4MIF0-F1
#
_cell.length_a   1.000
_cell.length_b   1.000
_cell.length_c   1.000
_cell.angle_alpha   90.00
_cell.angle_beta   90.00
_cell.angle_gamma   90.00
#
_symmetry.space_group_name_H-M   'P 1'
#
loop_
_entity.id
_entity.type
_entity.pdbx_description
1 polymer ?
#
loop_
_entity_poly.entity_id
_entity_poly.type
_entity_poly.pdbx_seq_one_letter_code
_entity_poly.pdbx_strand_id
1 'polypeptide(L)'
;MRRGILACTIVLLFLLQTWSGISSEFTETQIAKSYQEDQLFNQSGFYEDGVYTTPDGEVHVNRPHIQWSVPNQGLAMIRSGVCSVAIDSIDEVWLMGGRTDPNPTQSNDESPTSFIEKMDNVNKSWTPSGMSMPSAQQYCEAELVGNLIVVVGDWFRNSNPTQYPTGRVQIYNLDNGTWYNGSSMPSSHERGLGAMAEANGYLYYAGGVRNPNANDATNKTFRYDPMTDQWTRMADMNHERASFELVNFHGQLYAMGGFHGTQTWNRQALDYVERYDPASDTWTNLSKLPVAMYGWGATVLNDEIVLVGGFNGGAKKTVYHWNPVEDTWSQGNNIGSVGHFDLTVEEINGSIVWATGDMSTYPYTSWSQMFSADTEHQNTTSSHHGWVTSPIIDLRPNQNGRATPVQFDLVGTNTPGGELGFQYRTASDSNLLSSEVWMGIDGTINTTFPTGTTDIDLNDYADFIQYRIRFQITDLKNWDEPDLDSMSIRAEHAAFTTSIPNVLHPRAETLHIQTSHDLFSSGEMYLEFASCDQFAAINGPWSRLSHDGSSFIESDTQGLFIQSSGVINSTTLGETLIDWSIDLGDLTGISHLCAKVGSTGLETTEFTNTNPIEIDNILEVRITDLGMVSSGDAITGGVPILVGINHSFPSSGMTLSSGNLQARINFDIRVNDAATNNFTNWVNQTTPWTDLTAGESDTISWTLPSDVSGVVNITLEARSDQSFQMLSDSNSSSLILDNINPIIISSIPENQDYLNSEENRELSILIADTSGFVFEDMAMQVWVQAMDDGSDGSFPDATPQESEYRDINFTLENNGSLWWFNGTQSDNLNEDQQYVYMRIVGSDLTGFATIDNTIWWLTRDAQNGVVNKIYNEESTQYWEVSRQISWDIEISDGNGISDIMSLRIELGDDSDFGITYDVADSICSVMDTRIDSDRTTCTHSYVGDGMMVSVSIYAGWEVDRSALDEGLVEIFIIDIDGISKTTFQNMWVFSEDFDFSITNIEDVSGSKIGPITNESIMIINEQMRITGTMTHSLSGLPYQGDLSVSWWGLLQGQNWFGSATVEVVDGVINASITMPSTGGIIDFEVAFMDPWETRTLGVYDAPVFVIDDEAPIILDSSIEDLSRYHLDDIGIGVNIVEDETWSDELNLTCQVISTEITWDPVSILLQPTNVFQGKTLFSFNFDFSNQGDPSLLSPEARIDCWASGMDDAGWALERFSGESMLDPWLTVPLSTIGPNIELVDVKLDGNLEAGKELRAEISVMNSGESLQESFNITVYTI
;
A
#
# COMPACT_ATOMS: atom_id res chain seq x y z
N MET A 1 -9.21 46.36 -39.40
CA MET A 1 -8.82 44.98 -39.81
C MET A 1 -8.02 44.31 -38.69
N ARG A 2 -8.67 43.75 -37.65
CA ARG A 2 -7.95 43.01 -36.57
C ARG A 2 -8.81 42.00 -35.77
N ARG A 3 -9.97 41.58 -36.30
CA ARG A 3 -10.85 40.55 -35.70
C ARG A 3 -11.23 39.38 -36.62
N GLY A 4 -11.06 39.50 -37.95
CA GLY A 4 -11.32 38.39 -38.88
C GLY A 4 -10.20 37.34 -38.91
N ILE A 5 -8.95 37.73 -38.67
CA ILE A 5 -7.79 36.82 -38.75
C ILE A 5 -7.81 35.80 -37.60
N LEU A 6 -8.12 36.25 -36.38
CA LEU A 6 -8.15 35.39 -35.18
C LEU A 6 -9.24 34.31 -35.26
N ALA A 7 -10.40 34.64 -35.87
CA ALA A 7 -11.46 33.67 -36.12
C ALA A 7 -11.02 32.58 -37.12
N CYS A 8 -10.29 32.95 -38.17
CA CYS A 8 -9.78 31.97 -39.14
C CYS A 8 -8.70 31.06 -38.53
N THR A 9 -7.83 31.56 -37.65
CA THR A 9 -6.83 30.70 -36.97
C THR A 9 -7.47 29.74 -35.97
N ILE A 10 -8.52 30.17 -35.24
CA ILE A 10 -9.26 29.29 -34.32
C ILE A 10 -10.03 28.21 -35.09
N VAL A 11 -10.69 28.56 -36.21
CA VAL A 11 -11.35 27.57 -37.08
C VAL A 11 -10.34 26.62 -37.73
N LEU A 12 -9.11 27.07 -38.06
CA LEU A 12 -8.06 26.16 -38.52
C LEU A 12 -7.60 25.18 -37.44
N LEU A 13 -7.45 25.64 -36.18
CA LEU A 13 -7.07 24.78 -35.06
C LEU A 13 -8.14 23.73 -34.76
N PHE A 14 -9.43 24.08 -34.76
CA PHE A 14 -10.51 23.11 -34.59
C PHE A 14 -10.67 22.15 -35.79
N LEU A 15 -10.29 22.56 -37.01
CA LEU A 15 -10.25 21.66 -38.18
C LEU A 15 -9.00 20.77 -38.23
N LEU A 16 -7.94 21.12 -37.50
CA LEU A 16 -6.74 20.29 -37.35
C LEU A 16 -6.90 19.21 -36.26
N GLN A 17 -7.85 19.36 -35.33
CA GLN A 17 -8.21 18.31 -34.36
C GLN A 17 -9.17 17.23 -34.91
N THR A 18 -9.50 17.25 -36.20
CA THR A 18 -10.34 16.21 -36.84
C THR A 18 -9.60 15.35 -37.86
N TRP A 19 -8.30 15.59 -38.09
CA TRP A 19 -7.46 14.84 -39.05
C TRP A 19 -6.26 14.13 -38.39
N SER A 20 -6.47 13.62 -37.18
CA SER A 20 -5.67 12.55 -36.55
C SER A 20 -6.52 11.28 -36.41
N GLY A 21 -7.16 10.90 -37.51
CA GLY A 21 -8.13 9.80 -37.62
C GLY A 21 -8.00 9.05 -38.94
N ILE A 22 -6.80 9.08 -39.53
CA ILE A 22 -6.32 8.00 -40.37
C ILE A 22 -5.28 7.30 -39.51
N SER A 23 -5.75 6.39 -38.66
CA SER A 23 -4.95 5.18 -38.46
C SER A 23 -4.67 4.62 -39.85
N SER A 24 -3.42 4.26 -40.11
CA SER A 24 -3.24 3.11 -40.97
C SER A 24 -3.96 1.95 -40.28
N GLU A 25 -5.11 1.55 -40.81
CA GLU A 25 -5.48 0.14 -40.81
C GLU A 25 -4.39 -0.61 -41.59
N PHE A 26 -3.22 -0.75 -40.96
CA PHE A 26 -2.66 -2.08 -40.86
C PHE A 26 -3.81 -2.95 -40.38
N THR A 27 -4.19 -3.91 -41.22
CA THR A 27 -4.95 -5.04 -40.73
C THR A 27 -4.05 -5.75 -39.74
N GLU A 28 -4.13 -5.36 -38.47
CA GLU A 28 -4.10 -6.33 -37.39
C GLU A 28 -5.14 -7.37 -37.79
N THR A 29 -4.66 -8.45 -38.40
CA THR A 29 -5.32 -9.74 -38.26
C THR A 29 -5.52 -9.91 -36.77
N GLN A 30 -6.77 -9.90 -36.30
CA GLN A 30 -7.05 -10.25 -34.91
C GLN A 30 -6.51 -11.67 -34.71
N ILE A 31 -5.35 -11.76 -34.07
CA ILE A 31 -4.78 -13.03 -33.70
C ILE A 31 -5.49 -13.44 -32.43
N ALA A 32 -6.00 -14.66 -32.41
CA ALA A 32 -6.71 -15.15 -31.23
C ALA A 32 -5.71 -15.34 -30.08
N LYS A 33 -6.19 -15.21 -28.84
CA LYS A 33 -5.38 -15.28 -27.61
C LYS A 33 -4.56 -16.58 -27.44
N SER A 34 -4.93 -17.64 -28.14
CA SER A 34 -4.16 -18.89 -28.30
C SER A 34 -2.82 -18.71 -29.02
N TYR A 35 -2.58 -17.56 -29.66
CA TYR A 35 -1.26 -17.15 -30.11
C TYR A 35 -0.93 -15.74 -29.65
N GLN A 36 0.16 -15.62 -28.89
CA GLN A 36 0.78 -14.34 -28.53
C GLN A 36 2.20 -14.31 -29.11
N GLU A 37 2.63 -13.14 -29.57
CA GLU A 37 3.96 -12.87 -30.11
C GLU A 37 4.42 -11.51 -29.58
N ASP A 38 5.34 -11.54 -28.62
CA ASP A 38 5.90 -10.35 -27.98
C ASP A 38 7.23 -9.99 -28.67
N GLN A 39 7.26 -8.81 -29.31
CA GLN A 39 8.44 -8.26 -30.02
C GLN A 39 8.96 -6.96 -29.37
N LEU A 40 8.30 -6.45 -28.34
CA LEU A 40 8.62 -5.16 -27.69
C LEU A 40 8.38 -5.28 -26.19
N PHE A 41 9.47 -5.41 -25.43
CA PHE A 41 9.45 -5.73 -24.00
C PHE A 41 9.32 -4.49 -23.10
N ASN A 42 9.49 -3.28 -23.65
CA ASN A 42 9.30 -1.99 -22.95
C ASN A 42 7.82 -1.59 -22.72
N GLN A 43 6.87 -2.51 -22.91
CA GLN A 43 5.44 -2.26 -22.75
C GLN A 43 4.95 -2.46 -21.30
N SER A 44 3.89 -1.74 -20.94
CA SER A 44 3.30 -1.78 -19.60
C SER A 44 2.73 -3.17 -19.26
N GLY A 45 3.46 -3.94 -18.45
CA GLY A 45 3.06 -5.28 -18.01
C GLY A 45 4.24 -6.23 -17.82
N PHE A 46 5.37 -5.97 -18.48
CA PHE A 46 6.62 -6.68 -18.22
C PHE A 46 7.25 -6.24 -16.89
N TYR A 47 7.98 -7.15 -16.25
CA TYR A 47 8.75 -6.90 -15.03
C TYR A 47 10.23 -7.23 -15.29
N GLU A 48 11.09 -6.23 -15.10
CA GLU A 48 12.53 -6.26 -15.34
C GLU A 48 13.27 -6.47 -14.01
N ASP A 49 14.15 -7.48 -13.95
CA ASP A 49 14.99 -7.81 -12.79
C ASP A 49 16.43 -8.06 -13.27
N GLY A 50 17.38 -7.19 -12.92
CA GLY A 50 18.76 -7.27 -13.43
C GLY A 50 18.94 -6.92 -14.92
N VAL A 51 17.89 -6.50 -15.61
CA VAL A 51 17.88 -5.99 -17.00
C VAL A 51 17.27 -4.59 -17.09
N TYR A 52 17.39 -3.94 -18.24
CA TYR A 52 16.64 -2.72 -18.59
C TYR A 52 16.32 -2.70 -20.09
N THR A 53 15.11 -2.30 -20.48
CA THR A 53 14.77 -2.15 -21.92
C THR A 53 14.99 -0.70 -22.39
N THR A 54 15.66 -0.50 -23.52
CA THR A 54 15.92 0.82 -24.12
C THR A 54 14.73 1.35 -24.93
N PRO A 55 14.72 2.66 -25.30
CA PRO A 55 13.57 3.30 -25.98
C PRO A 55 13.25 2.78 -27.39
N ASP A 56 14.16 2.01 -28.00
CA ASP A 56 14.01 1.28 -29.26
C ASP A 56 13.36 -0.10 -29.08
N GLY A 57 13.46 -0.70 -27.88
CA GLY A 57 12.86 -1.99 -27.54
C GLY A 57 13.86 -3.12 -27.26
N GLU A 58 15.16 -2.88 -27.46
CA GLU A 58 16.23 -3.81 -27.15
C GLU A 58 16.40 -3.95 -25.62
N VAL A 59 16.72 -5.16 -25.14
CA VAL A 59 16.83 -5.48 -23.72
C VAL A 59 18.29 -5.71 -23.35
N HIS A 60 18.78 -4.92 -22.41
CA HIS A 60 20.17 -4.94 -21.96
C HIS A 60 20.32 -5.47 -20.54
N VAL A 61 21.51 -5.97 -20.20
CA VAL A 61 21.79 -6.51 -18.87
C VAL A 61 22.49 -5.45 -18.02
N ASN A 62 22.03 -5.27 -16.79
CA ASN A 62 22.71 -4.34 -15.87
C ASN A 62 24.12 -4.85 -15.56
N ARG A 63 25.11 -3.94 -15.53
CA ARG A 63 26.47 -4.27 -15.07
C ARG A 63 26.42 -4.61 -13.57
N PRO A 64 27.11 -5.66 -13.09
CA PRO A 64 27.04 -6.07 -11.70
C PRO A 64 27.72 -5.04 -10.80
N HIS A 65 26.97 -4.50 -9.83
CA HIS A 65 27.50 -3.53 -8.88
C HIS A 65 28.77 -4.04 -8.18
N ILE A 66 29.83 -3.24 -8.23
CA ILE A 66 31.06 -3.50 -7.48
C ILE A 66 30.75 -3.41 -5.99
N GLN A 67 30.95 -4.53 -5.29
CA GLN A 67 30.79 -4.64 -3.84
C GLN A 67 32.19 -4.76 -3.21
N TRP A 68 32.55 -3.77 -2.39
CA TRP A 68 33.85 -3.71 -1.75
C TRP A 68 33.92 -4.62 -0.52
N SER A 69 35.10 -5.17 -0.25
CA SER A 69 35.37 -6.06 0.88
C SER A 69 36.80 -5.88 1.37
N VAL A 70 37.00 -5.83 2.69
CA VAL A 70 38.31 -5.64 3.30
C VAL A 70 39.14 -6.94 3.19
N PRO A 71 40.42 -6.90 2.78
CA PRO A 71 41.32 -8.05 2.76
C PRO A 71 41.50 -8.73 4.13
N ASN A 72 41.76 -10.03 4.12
CA ASN A 72 42.05 -10.84 5.31
C ASN A 72 43.30 -10.36 6.08
N GLN A 73 44.23 -9.71 5.38
CA GLN A 73 45.36 -8.97 5.96
C GLN A 73 45.57 -7.69 5.13
N GLY A 74 45.47 -6.53 5.79
CA GLY A 74 45.77 -5.22 5.20
C GLY A 74 47.28 -4.97 5.04
N LEU A 75 47.62 -3.79 4.51
CA LEU A 75 49.01 -3.41 4.23
C LEU A 75 49.87 -3.33 5.49
N ALA A 76 51.13 -3.73 5.37
CA ALA A 76 52.13 -3.65 6.44
C ALA A 76 52.83 -2.28 6.52
N MET A 77 52.58 -1.37 5.56
CA MET A 77 53.19 -0.04 5.50
C MET A 77 52.18 1.00 4.97
N ILE A 78 51.97 2.06 5.75
CA ILE A 78 51.21 3.25 5.37
C ILE A 78 52.02 4.07 4.34
N ARG A 79 51.43 4.36 3.18
CA ARG A 79 52.08 5.09 2.08
C ARG A 79 51.10 5.65 1.05
N SER A 80 51.56 6.56 0.20
CA SER A 80 50.82 7.12 -0.95
C SER A 80 51.73 7.31 -2.17
N GLY A 81 51.15 7.45 -3.36
CA GLY A 81 51.89 7.61 -4.62
C GLY A 81 52.79 6.41 -4.94
N VAL A 82 52.29 5.20 -4.66
CA VAL A 82 52.96 3.93 -4.98
C VAL A 82 52.89 3.65 -6.48
N CYS A 83 53.88 2.93 -7.01
CA CYS A 83 53.71 2.22 -8.27
C CYS A 83 52.94 0.92 -7.99
N SER A 84 51.91 0.60 -8.77
CA SER A 84 51.20 -0.69 -8.74
C SER A 84 51.43 -1.47 -10.05
N VAL A 85 51.13 -2.77 -10.05
CA VAL A 85 50.97 -3.58 -11.28
C VAL A 85 50.23 -4.88 -10.98
N ALA A 86 49.24 -5.25 -11.78
CA ALA A 86 48.64 -6.58 -11.82
C ALA A 86 49.48 -7.59 -12.59
N ILE A 87 49.52 -8.86 -12.14
CA ILE A 87 50.31 -9.92 -12.76
C ILE A 87 49.49 -11.21 -12.88
N ASP A 88 48.52 -11.22 -13.82
CA ASP A 88 47.61 -12.35 -14.12
C ASP A 88 48.29 -13.73 -14.08
N SER A 89 49.49 -13.84 -14.65
CA SER A 89 50.25 -15.09 -14.79
C SER A 89 50.66 -15.77 -13.47
N ILE A 90 50.60 -15.05 -12.35
CA ILE A 90 50.88 -15.56 -10.99
C ILE A 90 49.79 -15.19 -9.96
N ASP A 91 48.72 -14.51 -10.40
CA ASP A 91 47.57 -14.09 -9.58
C ASP A 91 47.96 -13.20 -8.36
N GLU A 92 48.91 -12.28 -8.57
CA GLU A 92 49.36 -11.31 -7.59
C GLU A 92 49.28 -9.86 -8.13
N VAL A 93 48.99 -8.89 -7.24
CA VAL A 93 49.14 -7.44 -7.50
C VAL A 93 50.28 -6.89 -6.64
N TRP A 94 51.21 -6.12 -7.21
CA TRP A 94 52.45 -5.69 -6.53
C TRP A 94 52.48 -4.17 -6.29
N LEU A 95 52.61 -3.74 -5.02
CA LEU A 95 52.76 -2.33 -4.65
C LEU A 95 54.21 -1.97 -4.31
N MET A 96 54.83 -1.21 -5.19
CA MET A 96 56.26 -0.91 -5.24
C MET A 96 56.53 0.57 -4.92
N GLY A 97 57.43 0.82 -3.97
CA GLY A 97 57.85 2.19 -3.64
C GLY A 97 56.76 3.03 -2.98
N GLY A 98 56.61 4.27 -3.42
CA GLY A 98 55.75 5.28 -2.82
C GLY A 98 56.45 6.11 -1.74
N ARG A 99 55.68 7.02 -1.14
CA ARG A 99 56.11 7.93 -0.07
C ARG A 99 55.51 7.48 1.26
N THR A 100 56.35 7.38 2.29
CA THR A 100 55.97 7.00 3.66
C THR A 100 56.17 8.18 4.60
N ASP A 101 55.23 8.40 5.51
CA ASP A 101 55.36 9.33 6.63
C ASP A 101 55.84 8.53 7.88
N PRO A 102 57.06 8.77 8.41
CA PRO A 102 57.57 8.11 9.61
C PRO A 102 56.96 8.63 10.92
N ASN A 103 56.41 9.84 10.93
CA ASN A 103 55.86 10.50 12.11
C ASN A 103 54.89 11.64 11.72
N PRO A 104 53.57 11.37 11.61
CA PRO A 104 52.56 12.34 11.18
C PRO A 104 52.42 13.61 12.04
N THR A 105 53.17 13.72 13.14
CA THR A 105 53.28 14.94 13.97
C THR A 105 54.44 15.86 13.55
N GLN A 106 55.23 15.52 12.53
CA GLN A 106 56.40 16.28 12.09
C GLN A 106 56.39 16.62 10.59
N SER A 107 56.33 17.91 10.28
CA SER A 107 56.39 18.43 8.91
C SER A 107 57.75 18.18 8.22
N ASN A 108 57.72 17.66 6.98
CA ASN A 108 58.87 17.46 6.08
C ASN A 108 59.82 16.28 6.41
N ASP A 109 59.40 15.23 7.12
CA ASP A 109 60.19 14.00 7.27
C ASP A 109 59.77 12.85 6.30
N GLU A 110 58.72 13.06 5.50
CA GLU A 110 58.09 12.03 4.69
C GLU A 110 58.96 11.65 3.46
N SER A 111 59.32 10.37 3.35
CA SER A 111 60.45 9.89 2.54
C SER A 111 60.07 8.80 1.53
N PRO A 112 60.80 8.67 0.40
CA PRO A 112 60.53 7.65 -0.61
C PRO A 112 61.05 6.28 -0.17
N THR A 113 60.24 5.23 -0.35
CA THR A 113 60.62 3.85 -0.02
C THR A 113 61.00 3.03 -1.26
N SER A 114 61.73 1.92 -1.04
CA SER A 114 61.99 0.87 -2.05
C SER A 114 61.27 -0.44 -1.72
N PHE A 115 60.38 -0.42 -0.73
CA PHE A 115 59.60 -1.56 -0.26
C PHE A 115 58.64 -2.07 -1.34
N ILE A 116 58.34 -3.37 -1.30
CA ILE A 116 57.41 -4.04 -2.22
C ILE A 116 56.49 -4.92 -1.37
N GLU A 117 55.19 -4.79 -1.58
CA GLU A 117 54.16 -5.66 -1.02
C GLU A 117 53.38 -6.35 -2.15
N LYS A 118 52.77 -7.48 -1.84
CA LYS A 118 52.05 -8.36 -2.77
C LYS A 118 50.67 -8.67 -2.21
N MET A 119 49.62 -8.41 -2.97
CA MET A 119 48.31 -9.01 -2.74
C MET A 119 48.31 -10.39 -3.38
N ASP A 120 47.99 -11.42 -2.61
CA ASP A 120 47.58 -12.72 -3.13
C ASP A 120 46.08 -12.65 -3.48
N ASN A 121 45.73 -12.77 -4.76
CA ASN A 121 44.36 -12.59 -5.23
C ASN A 121 43.42 -13.75 -4.85
N VAL A 122 43.96 -14.93 -4.52
CA VAL A 122 43.19 -16.10 -4.06
C VAL A 122 42.87 -15.99 -2.57
N ASN A 123 43.87 -15.61 -1.77
CA ASN A 123 43.75 -15.51 -0.31
C ASN A 123 43.27 -14.12 0.17
N LYS A 124 43.22 -13.14 -0.75
CA LYS A 124 42.86 -11.73 -0.49
C LYS A 124 43.60 -11.19 0.74
N SER A 125 44.93 -11.28 0.70
CA SER A 125 45.83 -10.89 1.80
C SER A 125 47.10 -10.24 1.29
N TRP A 126 47.44 -9.08 1.84
CA TRP A 126 48.73 -8.41 1.60
C TRP A 126 49.87 -9.09 2.33
N THR A 127 51.02 -9.22 1.67
CA THR A 127 52.25 -9.75 2.27
C THR A 127 53.49 -8.94 1.84
N PRO A 128 54.44 -8.67 2.77
CA PRO A 128 55.74 -8.11 2.42
C PRO A 128 56.54 -9.01 1.47
N SER A 129 57.02 -8.44 0.36
CA SER A 129 57.91 -9.15 -0.55
C SER A 129 59.28 -9.38 0.09
N GLY A 130 59.90 -10.54 -0.18
CA GLY A 130 61.30 -10.81 0.17
C GLY A 130 62.32 -10.04 -0.68
N MET A 131 61.86 -9.08 -1.49
CA MET A 131 62.64 -8.30 -2.45
C MET A 131 62.31 -6.81 -2.30
N SER A 132 63.18 -5.96 -2.82
CA SER A 132 63.02 -4.50 -2.80
C SER A 132 63.58 -3.90 -4.10
N MET A 133 63.10 -2.73 -4.49
CA MET A 133 63.58 -2.05 -5.69
C MET A 133 65.06 -1.64 -5.58
N PRO A 134 65.85 -1.60 -6.69
CA PRO A 134 67.26 -1.17 -6.67
C PRO A 134 67.47 0.29 -6.22
N SER A 135 66.42 1.09 -6.26
CA SER A 135 66.34 2.45 -5.73
C SER A 135 64.89 2.77 -5.38
N ALA A 136 64.68 3.66 -4.41
CA ALA A 136 63.37 4.17 -4.08
C ALA A 136 62.79 5.02 -5.23
N GLN A 137 61.47 4.91 -5.45
CA GLN A 137 60.66 5.72 -6.37
C GLN A 137 59.33 6.05 -5.67
N GLN A 138 58.75 7.20 -6.00
CA GLN A 138 57.47 7.70 -5.48
C GLN A 138 56.81 8.55 -6.59
N TYR A 139 55.47 8.58 -6.63
CA TYR A 139 54.68 9.20 -7.70
C TYR A 139 55.18 8.76 -9.08
N CYS A 140 55.15 7.44 -9.24
CA CYS A 140 55.67 6.68 -10.35
C CYS A 140 54.57 5.72 -10.82
N GLU A 141 54.64 5.34 -12.09
CA GLU A 141 53.73 4.36 -12.68
C GLU A 141 54.48 3.04 -12.91
N ALA A 142 53.82 1.90 -12.87
CA ALA A 142 54.43 0.64 -13.31
C ALA A 142 53.45 -0.18 -14.16
N GLU A 143 54.00 -0.91 -15.13
CA GLU A 143 53.22 -1.63 -16.14
C GLU A 143 53.87 -2.96 -16.53
N LEU A 144 53.06 -3.89 -17.04
CA LEU A 144 53.50 -5.25 -17.40
C LEU A 144 53.61 -5.42 -18.93
N VAL A 145 54.84 -5.36 -19.46
CA VAL A 145 55.11 -5.64 -20.88
C VAL A 145 55.60 -7.07 -21.07
N GLY A 146 54.66 -8.00 -21.25
CA GLY A 146 54.94 -9.42 -21.31
C GLY A 146 55.46 -9.95 -19.97
N ASN A 147 56.73 -10.34 -19.91
CA ASN A 147 57.37 -10.85 -18.68
C ASN A 147 58.29 -9.80 -18.01
N LEU A 148 58.09 -8.51 -18.33
CA LEU A 148 58.83 -7.37 -17.76
C LEU A 148 57.88 -6.44 -17.03
N ILE A 149 58.05 -6.30 -15.71
CA ILE A 149 57.47 -5.17 -14.96
C ILE A 149 58.38 -3.97 -15.19
N VAL A 150 57.83 -2.85 -15.66
CA VAL A 150 58.58 -1.64 -16.00
C VAL A 150 58.06 -0.48 -15.16
N VAL A 151 58.90 -0.02 -14.23
CA VAL A 151 58.60 1.02 -13.24
C VAL A 151 59.17 2.35 -13.73
N VAL A 152 58.31 3.33 -14.02
CA VAL A 152 58.63 4.56 -14.75
C VAL A 152 58.26 5.81 -13.96
N GLY A 153 59.16 6.80 -13.99
CA GLY A 153 58.92 8.11 -13.40
C GLY A 153 59.35 8.20 -11.94
N ASP A 154 59.46 9.43 -11.47
CA ASP A 154 59.78 9.79 -10.10
C ASP A 154 59.36 11.26 -9.91
N TRP A 155 58.88 11.67 -8.72
CA TRP A 155 58.69 13.10 -8.43
C TRP A 155 59.10 13.45 -7.00
N PHE A 156 59.97 14.44 -6.85
CA PHE A 156 60.61 14.79 -5.58
C PHE A 156 60.04 16.06 -4.97
N ARG A 157 59.04 15.87 -4.11
CA ARG A 157 58.40 16.85 -3.23
C ARG A 157 59.28 17.20 -2.03
N ASN A 158 59.27 18.47 -1.60
CA ASN A 158 59.90 19.03 -0.38
C ASN A 158 61.40 18.73 -0.13
N SER A 159 62.08 18.05 -1.07
CA SER A 159 63.49 17.66 -0.98
C SER A 159 64.44 18.84 -0.74
N ASN A 160 65.35 18.68 0.23
CA ASN A 160 66.41 19.65 0.54
C ASN A 160 67.79 18.97 0.47
N PRO A 161 68.68 19.34 -0.48
CA PRO A 161 68.47 20.32 -1.55
C PRO A 161 67.44 19.83 -2.59
N THR A 162 66.88 20.78 -3.33
CA THR A 162 65.85 20.52 -4.35
C THR A 162 66.32 19.52 -5.41
N GLN A 163 65.56 18.45 -5.57
CA GLN A 163 65.73 17.45 -6.62
C GLN A 163 64.66 17.65 -7.71
N TYR A 164 65.04 17.37 -8.96
CA TYR A 164 64.13 17.32 -10.10
C TYR A 164 63.86 15.85 -10.46
N PRO A 165 62.69 15.53 -11.03
CA PRO A 165 62.41 14.19 -11.52
C PRO A 165 63.38 13.84 -12.65
N THR A 166 63.73 12.56 -12.75
CA THR A 166 64.66 12.05 -13.77
C THR A 166 63.95 11.23 -14.85
N GLY A 167 62.67 10.93 -14.68
CA GLY A 167 61.94 10.01 -15.55
C GLY A 167 62.58 8.61 -15.49
N ARG A 168 62.95 8.17 -14.28
CA ARG A 168 63.69 6.93 -14.03
C ARG A 168 62.95 5.72 -14.57
N VAL A 169 63.68 4.75 -15.13
CA VAL A 169 63.14 3.44 -15.51
C VAL A 169 63.88 2.33 -14.74
N GLN A 170 63.16 1.57 -13.91
CA GLN A 170 63.62 0.31 -13.30
C GLN A 170 62.78 -0.84 -13.85
N ILE A 171 63.42 -1.96 -14.21
CA ILE A 171 62.75 -3.10 -14.86
C ILE A 171 63.03 -4.37 -14.07
N TYR A 172 62.00 -5.15 -13.80
CA TYR A 172 62.08 -6.49 -13.21
C TYR A 172 61.67 -7.54 -14.25
N ASN A 173 62.54 -8.52 -14.50
CA ASN A 173 62.21 -9.65 -15.36
C ASN A 173 61.66 -10.82 -14.53
N LEU A 174 60.44 -11.24 -14.84
CA LEU A 174 59.74 -12.33 -14.17
C LEU A 174 60.37 -13.71 -14.44
N ASP A 175 60.95 -13.94 -15.64
CA ASP A 175 61.54 -15.24 -16.00
C ASP A 175 62.76 -15.64 -15.16
N ASN A 176 63.55 -14.65 -14.72
CA ASN A 176 64.81 -14.85 -14.02
C ASN A 176 64.87 -14.23 -12.62
N GLY A 177 63.87 -13.42 -12.25
CA GLY A 177 63.73 -12.81 -10.94
C GLY A 177 64.78 -11.72 -10.64
N THR A 178 65.21 -10.96 -11.64
CA THR A 178 66.24 -9.91 -11.46
C THR A 178 65.78 -8.52 -11.91
N TRP A 179 66.24 -7.52 -11.17
CA TRP A 179 66.08 -6.10 -11.48
C TRP A 179 67.27 -5.57 -12.30
N TYR A 180 67.00 -4.66 -13.23
CA TYR A 180 67.97 -3.81 -13.92
C TYR A 180 67.38 -2.42 -14.19
N ASN A 181 68.22 -1.46 -14.61
CA ASN A 181 67.77 -0.12 -14.95
C ASN A 181 67.64 0.00 -16.48
N GLY A 182 66.57 0.63 -16.94
CA GLY A 182 66.41 1.05 -18.34
C GLY A 182 66.96 2.47 -18.57
N SER A 183 66.85 2.94 -19.80
CA SER A 183 67.12 4.33 -20.18
C SER A 183 66.02 5.25 -19.65
N SER A 184 66.37 6.12 -18.69
CA SER A 184 65.51 7.21 -18.23
C SER A 184 65.03 8.10 -19.38
N MET A 185 63.94 8.84 -19.15
CA MET A 185 63.42 9.84 -20.09
C MET A 185 64.52 10.84 -20.53
N PRO A 186 64.44 11.38 -21.77
CA PRO A 186 65.39 12.38 -22.23
C PRO A 186 65.42 13.62 -21.31
N SER A 187 66.61 14.11 -20.93
CA SER A 187 66.79 15.14 -19.89
C SER A 187 66.27 16.56 -20.19
N SER A 188 65.58 16.75 -21.32
CA SER A 188 64.76 17.93 -21.63
C SER A 188 63.27 17.72 -21.36
N HIS A 189 62.88 16.50 -21.02
CA HIS A 189 61.52 15.98 -20.93
C HIS A 189 61.26 15.05 -19.74
N GLU A 190 62.24 14.86 -18.85
CA GLU A 190 62.08 14.23 -17.54
C GLU A 190 60.88 14.81 -16.74
N ARG A 191 60.02 13.92 -16.22
CA ARG A 191 58.73 14.19 -15.56
C ARG A 191 58.37 13.12 -14.53
N GLY A 192 57.43 13.44 -13.65
CA GLY A 192 56.66 12.54 -12.78
C GLY A 192 55.23 13.06 -12.58
N LEU A 193 54.35 12.32 -11.91
CA LEU A 193 52.88 12.56 -11.90
C LEU A 193 52.25 12.67 -13.31
N GLY A 194 52.83 12.02 -14.31
CA GLY A 194 52.20 11.76 -15.60
C GLY A 194 51.77 10.30 -15.68
N ALA A 195 50.63 10.04 -16.29
CA ALA A 195 50.03 8.73 -16.39
C ALA A 195 50.79 7.81 -17.37
N MET A 196 50.66 6.49 -17.19
CA MET A 196 51.24 5.49 -18.09
C MET A 196 50.22 4.39 -18.45
N ALA A 197 50.34 3.82 -19.65
CA ALA A 197 49.58 2.65 -20.08
C ALA A 197 50.39 1.74 -21.02
N GLU A 198 50.20 0.43 -20.93
CA GLU A 198 50.55 -0.55 -21.97
C GLU A 198 49.62 -0.39 -23.18
N ALA A 199 50.18 -0.38 -24.38
CA ALA A 199 49.46 -0.78 -25.58
C ALA A 199 50.39 -1.40 -26.64
N ASN A 200 50.05 -2.62 -27.08
CA ASN A 200 50.66 -3.31 -28.24
C ASN A 200 52.17 -3.60 -28.12
N GLY A 201 52.65 -3.90 -26.91
CA GLY A 201 54.06 -4.16 -26.59
C GLY A 201 54.88 -2.90 -26.26
N TYR A 202 54.22 -1.78 -25.94
CA TYR A 202 54.83 -0.48 -25.71
C TYR A 202 54.17 0.24 -24.54
N LEU A 203 54.94 1.05 -23.81
CA LEU A 203 54.42 1.90 -22.75
C LEU A 203 54.26 3.32 -23.25
N TYR A 204 53.09 3.91 -23.05
CA TYR A 204 52.78 5.29 -23.39
C TYR A 204 52.71 6.11 -22.11
N TYR A 205 53.58 7.11 -21.98
CA TYR A 205 53.64 8.03 -20.84
C TYR A 205 53.16 9.42 -21.26
N ALA A 206 52.20 9.98 -20.53
CA ALA A 206 51.54 11.24 -20.90
C ALA A 206 51.55 12.27 -19.76
N GLY A 207 51.81 13.53 -20.11
CA GLY A 207 51.70 14.67 -19.21
C GLY A 207 52.75 14.72 -18.09
N GLY A 208 52.31 15.11 -16.89
CA GLY A 208 53.15 15.22 -15.69
C GLY A 208 53.91 16.54 -15.54
N VAL A 209 54.62 16.67 -14.42
CA VAL A 209 55.29 17.90 -13.94
C VAL A 209 56.79 17.71 -13.76
N ARG A 210 57.56 18.82 -13.77
CA ARG A 210 59.02 18.78 -13.45
C ARG A 210 59.35 19.50 -12.15
N ASN A 211 58.62 20.55 -11.79
CA ASN A 211 58.88 21.29 -10.55
C ASN A 211 58.30 20.56 -9.33
N PRO A 212 58.96 20.61 -8.15
CA PRO A 212 58.40 20.10 -6.89
C PRO A 212 57.04 20.70 -6.53
N ASN A 213 56.73 21.90 -7.03
CA ASN A 213 55.48 22.60 -6.77
C ASN A 213 54.34 22.20 -7.73
N ALA A 214 54.59 21.34 -8.73
CA ALA A 214 53.65 20.90 -9.77
C ALA A 214 53.12 21.99 -10.75
N ASN A 215 53.56 23.24 -10.64
CA ASN A 215 53.09 24.36 -11.48
C ASN A 215 53.60 24.35 -12.95
N ASP A 216 53.95 23.19 -13.51
CA ASP A 216 54.43 23.01 -14.89
C ASP A 216 53.97 21.68 -15.52
N ALA A 217 52.67 21.40 -15.39
CA ALA A 217 52.00 20.35 -16.14
C ALA A 217 52.28 20.47 -17.65
N THR A 218 52.17 19.36 -18.38
CA THR A 218 52.42 19.35 -19.83
C THR A 218 51.40 18.49 -20.56
N ASN A 219 51.28 18.70 -21.86
CA ASN A 219 50.41 17.93 -22.76
C ASN A 219 51.17 16.86 -23.54
N LYS A 220 52.47 16.66 -23.26
CA LYS A 220 53.35 15.81 -24.07
C LYS A 220 53.11 14.34 -23.83
N THR A 221 53.16 13.55 -24.92
CA THR A 221 53.11 12.09 -24.88
C THR A 221 54.39 11.50 -25.44
N PHE A 222 54.90 10.48 -24.76
CA PHE A 222 56.07 9.71 -25.13
C PHE A 222 55.72 8.22 -25.13
N ARG A 223 56.46 7.43 -25.90
CA ARG A 223 56.34 5.97 -25.93
C ARG A 223 57.70 5.33 -25.66
N TYR A 224 57.76 4.46 -24.67
CA TYR A 224 58.93 3.64 -24.35
C TYR A 224 58.79 2.25 -24.98
N ASP A 225 59.88 1.77 -25.57
CA ASP A 225 60.04 0.40 -26.05
C ASP A 225 61.00 -0.32 -25.09
N PRO A 226 60.51 -1.24 -24.23
CA PRO A 226 61.37 -1.96 -23.27
C PRO A 226 62.23 -3.05 -23.95
N MET A 227 61.94 -3.41 -25.20
CA MET A 227 62.70 -4.41 -25.97
C MET A 227 63.89 -3.79 -26.71
N THR A 228 63.81 -2.51 -27.09
CA THR A 228 64.93 -1.75 -27.66
C THR A 228 65.56 -0.72 -26.72
N ASP A 229 64.98 -0.52 -25.53
CA ASP A 229 65.37 0.47 -24.52
C ASP A 229 65.38 1.92 -25.06
N GLN A 230 64.32 2.32 -25.77
CA GLN A 230 64.25 3.63 -26.45
C GLN A 230 62.95 4.40 -26.18
N TRP A 231 63.09 5.70 -25.94
CA TRP A 231 61.99 6.66 -25.85
C TRP A 231 61.73 7.35 -27.21
N THR A 232 60.49 7.25 -27.69
CA THR A 232 59.94 7.95 -28.86
C THR A 232 59.01 9.07 -28.38
N ARG A 233 58.90 10.18 -29.12
CA ARG A 233 57.89 11.22 -28.88
C ARG A 233 56.71 11.00 -29.83
N MET A 234 55.50 11.03 -29.30
CA MET A 234 54.25 10.83 -30.03
C MET A 234 53.53 12.18 -30.28
N ALA A 235 52.30 12.15 -30.78
CA ALA A 235 51.42 13.32 -30.78
C ALA A 235 51.13 13.81 -29.34
N ASP A 236 51.01 15.12 -29.17
CA ASP A 236 50.68 15.74 -27.89
C ASP A 236 49.16 15.78 -27.65
N MET A 237 48.73 15.66 -26.39
CA MET A 237 47.36 15.90 -25.94
C MET A 237 46.89 17.33 -26.27
N ASN A 238 45.59 17.53 -26.34
CA ASN A 238 44.97 18.85 -26.52
C ASN A 238 45.12 19.72 -25.26
N HIS A 239 45.13 19.11 -24.06
CA HIS A 239 45.27 19.81 -22.78
C HIS A 239 46.47 19.33 -21.95
N GLU A 240 47.05 20.22 -21.16
CA GLU A 240 48.13 19.90 -20.20
C GLU A 240 47.57 19.44 -18.85
N ARG A 241 48.13 18.35 -18.30
CA ARG A 241 47.59 17.67 -17.11
C ARG A 241 48.64 16.85 -16.34
N ALA A 242 48.38 16.61 -15.06
CA ALA A 242 49.16 15.77 -14.15
C ALA A 242 48.27 15.19 -13.03
N SER A 243 48.71 14.10 -12.36
CA SER A 243 47.90 13.28 -11.43
C SER A 243 46.55 12.92 -12.05
N PHE A 244 46.61 12.19 -13.15
CA PHE A 244 45.47 11.78 -13.95
C PHE A 244 45.68 10.34 -14.39
N GLU A 245 44.64 9.72 -14.93
CA GLU A 245 44.69 8.32 -15.32
C GLU A 245 44.72 8.12 -16.83
N LEU A 246 45.44 7.09 -17.28
CA LEU A 246 45.58 6.71 -18.67
C LEU A 246 45.26 5.22 -18.81
N VAL A 247 44.04 4.91 -19.23
CA VAL A 247 43.56 3.52 -19.30
C VAL A 247 43.59 3.00 -20.74
N ASN A 248 44.09 1.80 -20.95
CA ASN A 248 43.94 1.09 -22.23
C ASN A 248 42.57 0.40 -22.28
N PHE A 249 41.73 0.82 -23.21
CA PHE A 249 40.41 0.26 -23.44
C PHE A 249 40.24 -0.01 -24.95
N HIS A 250 39.99 -1.27 -25.32
CA HIS A 250 39.98 -1.77 -26.70
C HIS A 250 41.20 -1.36 -27.57
N GLY A 251 42.39 -1.24 -26.95
CA GLY A 251 43.62 -0.86 -27.65
C GLY A 251 43.77 0.65 -27.92
N GLN A 252 42.87 1.47 -27.39
CA GLN A 252 42.92 2.93 -27.41
C GLN A 252 43.16 3.46 -25.99
N LEU A 253 43.91 4.55 -25.83
CA LEU A 253 44.32 5.04 -24.50
C LEU A 253 43.51 6.26 -24.08
N TYR A 254 42.90 6.22 -22.90
CA TYR A 254 41.95 7.23 -22.41
C TYR A 254 42.56 8.03 -21.26
N ALA A 255 42.91 9.29 -21.53
CA ALA A 255 43.43 10.25 -20.55
C ALA A 255 42.28 11.00 -19.86
N MET A 256 42.06 10.73 -18.57
CA MET A 256 40.87 11.18 -17.84
C MET A 256 41.24 12.04 -16.62
N GLY A 257 40.70 13.26 -16.58
CA GLY A 257 40.86 14.18 -15.45
C GLY A 257 42.28 14.76 -15.35
N GLY A 258 42.73 14.98 -14.12
CA GLY A 258 44.01 15.60 -13.77
C GLY A 258 43.88 17.02 -13.25
N PHE A 259 45.02 17.66 -12.96
CA PHE A 259 45.06 19.09 -12.64
C PHE A 259 45.99 19.87 -13.57
N HIS A 260 45.72 21.18 -13.66
CA HIS A 260 46.66 22.18 -14.17
C HIS A 260 46.59 23.46 -13.31
N GLY A 261 47.52 24.40 -13.50
CA GLY A 261 47.50 25.70 -12.83
C GLY A 261 48.84 26.13 -12.21
N THR A 262 48.84 27.32 -11.61
CA THR A 262 50.06 28.05 -11.18
C THR A 262 50.10 28.43 -9.70
N GLN A 263 49.11 28.05 -8.90
CA GLN A 263 49.02 28.34 -7.46
C GLN A 263 48.93 27.04 -6.66
N THR A 264 49.72 26.92 -5.59
CA THR A 264 49.96 25.66 -4.89
C THR A 264 48.76 25.11 -4.12
N TRP A 265 47.82 25.96 -3.70
CA TRP A 265 46.67 25.64 -2.85
C TRP A 265 45.31 25.74 -3.55
N ASN A 266 45.27 26.15 -4.83
CA ASN A 266 44.04 26.20 -5.64
C ASN A 266 44.35 25.65 -7.04
N ARG A 267 44.54 24.34 -7.10
CA ARG A 267 44.74 23.59 -8.35
C ARG A 267 43.39 23.35 -9.00
N GLN A 268 43.26 23.70 -10.27
CA GLN A 268 42.04 23.40 -11.01
C GLN A 268 42.06 21.92 -11.41
N ALA A 269 41.20 21.13 -10.77
CA ALA A 269 40.82 19.80 -11.25
C ALA A 269 40.17 19.91 -12.64
N LEU A 270 40.40 18.91 -13.48
CA LEU A 270 39.96 18.87 -14.87
C LEU A 270 38.83 17.86 -15.06
N ASP A 271 37.89 18.21 -15.92
CA ASP A 271 36.79 17.35 -16.39
C ASP A 271 37.04 16.82 -17.82
N TYR A 272 38.26 16.99 -18.36
CA TYR A 272 38.57 16.65 -19.75
C TYR A 272 38.88 15.16 -19.91
N VAL A 273 38.18 14.49 -20.83
CA VAL A 273 38.57 13.18 -21.37
C VAL A 273 39.16 13.35 -22.76
N GLU A 274 40.29 12.70 -23.01
CA GLU A 274 40.90 12.60 -24.33
C GLU A 274 41.29 11.16 -24.64
N ARG A 275 41.04 10.71 -25.87
CA ARG A 275 41.42 9.38 -26.34
C ARG A 275 42.53 9.46 -27.39
N TYR A 276 43.61 8.75 -27.15
CA TYR A 276 44.68 8.50 -28.09
C TYR A 276 44.44 7.22 -28.88
N ASP A 277 44.66 7.30 -30.20
CA ASP A 277 44.72 6.13 -31.08
C ASP A 277 46.18 5.83 -31.47
N PRO A 278 46.80 4.75 -30.94
CA PRO A 278 48.15 4.32 -31.30
C PRO A 278 48.36 4.01 -32.80
N ALA A 279 47.29 3.71 -33.56
CA ALA A 279 47.39 3.37 -34.98
C ALA A 279 47.46 4.60 -35.90
N SER A 280 46.83 5.72 -35.51
CA SER A 280 46.91 7.00 -36.25
C SER A 280 47.88 8.03 -35.66
N ASP A 281 48.34 7.84 -34.41
CA ASP A 281 49.10 8.82 -33.62
C ASP A 281 48.34 10.15 -33.47
N THR A 282 47.08 10.06 -32.98
CA THR A 282 46.23 11.24 -32.77
C THR A 282 45.47 11.20 -31.43
N TRP A 283 45.28 12.38 -30.81
CA TRP A 283 44.45 12.59 -29.63
C TRP A 283 43.12 13.25 -30.01
N THR A 284 42.01 12.69 -29.53
CA THR A 284 40.64 13.17 -29.77
C THR A 284 39.99 13.54 -28.43
N ASN A 285 39.50 14.77 -28.29
CA ASN A 285 38.65 15.14 -27.14
C ASN A 285 37.33 14.35 -27.19
N LEU A 286 36.91 13.79 -26.07
CA LEU A 286 35.61 13.12 -25.90
C LEU A 286 34.68 13.98 -25.03
N SER A 287 33.57 13.40 -24.58
CA SER A 287 32.70 13.99 -23.58
C SER A 287 33.45 14.30 -22.28
N LYS A 288 32.96 15.28 -21.53
CA LYS A 288 33.52 15.66 -20.24
C LYS A 288 33.09 14.67 -19.17
N LEU A 289 33.96 14.48 -18.18
CA LEU A 289 33.62 13.82 -16.92
C LEU A 289 32.43 14.53 -16.25
N PRO A 290 31.54 13.80 -15.56
CA PRO A 290 30.47 14.40 -14.77
C PRO A 290 31.02 15.21 -13.58
N VAL A 291 32.22 14.86 -13.09
CA VAL A 291 32.93 15.54 -12.01
C VAL A 291 34.38 15.76 -12.42
N ALA A 292 34.90 16.98 -12.21
CA ALA A 292 36.32 17.26 -12.37
C ALA A 292 37.13 16.60 -11.23
N MET A 293 38.19 15.86 -11.52
CA MET A 293 38.96 15.10 -10.52
C MET A 293 40.45 15.00 -10.89
N TYR A 294 41.32 14.83 -9.90
CA TYR A 294 42.70 14.39 -10.06
C TYR A 294 43.10 13.40 -8.98
N GLY A 295 44.11 12.57 -9.23
CA GLY A 295 44.59 11.58 -8.26
C GLY A 295 43.57 10.50 -7.88
N TRP A 296 42.55 10.27 -8.71
CA TRP A 296 41.84 8.99 -8.66
C TRP A 296 42.72 7.87 -9.21
N GLY A 297 42.43 6.63 -8.84
CA GLY A 297 42.96 5.44 -9.53
C GLY A 297 41.95 4.93 -10.57
N ALA A 298 42.41 4.26 -11.63
CA ALA A 298 41.53 3.73 -12.68
C ALA A 298 41.92 2.33 -13.16
N THR A 299 40.93 1.55 -13.59
CA THR A 299 41.16 0.27 -14.29
C THR A 299 39.96 -0.10 -15.19
N VAL A 300 40.01 -1.26 -15.87
CA VAL A 300 38.90 -1.78 -16.69
C VAL A 300 38.31 -3.04 -16.04
N LEU A 301 36.99 -3.11 -15.90
CA LEU A 301 36.28 -4.33 -15.50
C LEU A 301 34.89 -4.36 -16.19
N ASN A 302 34.46 -5.54 -16.67
CA ASN A 302 33.15 -5.74 -17.30
C ASN A 302 32.85 -4.81 -18.49
N ASP A 303 33.89 -4.53 -19.27
CA ASP A 303 33.94 -3.53 -20.35
C ASP A 303 33.55 -2.09 -19.94
N GLU A 304 33.67 -1.75 -18.66
CA GLU A 304 33.60 -0.39 -18.14
C GLU A 304 34.98 0.06 -17.65
N ILE A 305 35.27 1.36 -17.80
CA ILE A 305 36.37 2.01 -17.08
C ILE A 305 35.85 2.39 -15.68
N VAL A 306 36.47 1.81 -14.66
CA VAL A 306 36.15 2.03 -13.24
C VAL A 306 37.15 3.02 -12.65
N LEU A 307 36.63 4.09 -12.04
CA LEU A 307 37.37 5.25 -11.56
C LEU A 307 37.09 5.46 -10.07
N VAL A 308 38.11 5.39 -9.22
CA VAL A 308 37.96 5.33 -7.76
C VAL A 308 38.60 6.53 -7.08
N GLY A 309 37.83 7.22 -6.23
CA GLY A 309 38.30 8.26 -5.32
C GLY A 309 38.71 9.55 -6.02
N GLY A 310 39.90 10.05 -5.67
CA GLY A 310 40.49 11.28 -6.20
C GLY A 310 40.18 12.54 -5.40
N PHE A 311 40.63 13.68 -5.90
CA PHE A 311 40.57 14.97 -5.20
C PHE A 311 39.83 16.04 -5.99
N ASN A 312 38.85 16.67 -5.33
CA ASN A 312 38.24 17.93 -5.75
C ASN A 312 37.70 18.71 -4.53
N GLY A 313 38.43 19.75 -4.11
CA GLY A 313 38.16 20.50 -2.87
C GLY A 313 38.33 19.69 -1.57
N GLY A 314 38.84 18.45 -1.68
CA GLY A 314 38.94 17.45 -0.62
C GLY A 314 39.04 16.06 -1.28
N ALA A 315 39.62 15.10 -0.56
CA ALA A 315 39.68 13.70 -0.98
C ALA A 315 38.27 13.09 -1.10
N LYS A 316 38.07 12.14 -2.02
CA LYS A 316 36.78 11.54 -2.34
C LYS A 316 36.79 10.03 -2.17
N LYS A 317 35.64 9.48 -1.82
CA LYS A 317 35.37 8.03 -1.77
C LYS A 317 34.49 7.53 -2.91
N THR A 318 34.09 8.42 -3.81
CA THR A 318 33.18 8.13 -4.94
C THR A 318 33.83 7.18 -5.94
N VAL A 319 33.06 6.19 -6.40
CA VAL A 319 33.41 5.35 -7.54
C VAL A 319 32.53 5.74 -8.72
N TYR A 320 33.13 5.90 -9.89
CA TYR A 320 32.42 6.14 -11.14
C TYR A 320 32.71 5.02 -12.13
N HIS A 321 31.69 4.62 -12.86
CA HIS A 321 31.79 3.70 -13.98
C HIS A 321 31.52 4.50 -15.27
N TRP A 322 32.25 4.21 -16.33
CA TRP A 322 32.04 4.76 -17.65
C TRP A 322 32.19 3.68 -18.72
N ASN A 323 31.20 3.57 -19.60
CA ASN A 323 31.31 2.80 -20.83
C ASN A 323 31.71 3.75 -21.98
N PRO A 324 32.94 3.67 -22.51
CA PRO A 324 33.41 4.56 -23.59
C PRO A 324 32.82 4.26 -24.98
N VAL A 325 32.04 3.18 -25.13
CA VAL A 325 31.36 2.79 -26.38
C VAL A 325 29.99 3.47 -26.46
N GLU A 326 29.23 3.42 -25.37
CA GLU A 326 27.90 4.05 -25.22
C GLU A 326 27.98 5.53 -24.80
N ASP A 327 29.10 5.94 -24.19
CA ASP A 327 29.29 7.21 -23.46
C ASP A 327 28.38 7.38 -22.23
N THR A 328 27.98 6.26 -21.62
CA THR A 328 27.13 6.18 -20.42
C THR A 328 27.97 6.19 -19.15
N TRP A 329 27.54 6.99 -18.16
CA TRP A 329 28.18 7.15 -16.86
C TRP A 329 27.24 6.70 -15.74
N SER A 330 27.75 5.94 -14.77
CA SER A 330 27.05 5.63 -13.53
C SER A 330 27.95 5.83 -12.30
N GLN A 331 27.34 5.92 -11.11
CA GLN A 331 28.08 6.00 -9.84
C GLN A 331 27.98 4.65 -9.12
N GLY A 332 29.14 4.08 -8.80
CA GLY A 332 29.27 2.83 -8.05
C GLY A 332 29.25 3.06 -6.54
N ASN A 333 29.36 1.95 -5.78
CA ASN A 333 29.47 2.01 -4.33
C ASN A 333 30.76 2.72 -3.90
N ASN A 334 30.67 3.61 -2.92
CA ASN A 334 31.82 4.32 -2.38
C ASN A 334 32.83 3.36 -1.71
N ILE A 335 34.11 3.71 -1.75
CA ILE A 335 35.17 2.99 -1.02
C ILE A 335 35.28 3.47 0.43
N GLY A 336 35.34 2.56 1.39
CA GLY A 336 35.52 2.88 2.82
C GLY A 336 34.58 3.97 3.40
N SER A 337 35.04 4.58 4.50
CA SER A 337 34.34 5.67 5.20
C SER A 337 34.88 7.07 4.87
N VAL A 338 36.19 7.19 4.61
CA VAL A 338 36.91 8.43 4.28
C VAL A 338 37.33 8.39 2.81
N GLY A 339 37.61 9.54 2.19
CA GLY A 339 38.10 9.63 0.81
C GLY A 339 39.62 9.59 0.68
N HIS A 340 40.09 9.16 -0.50
CA HIS A 340 41.52 8.94 -0.82
C HIS A 340 41.85 9.51 -2.20
N PHE A 341 43.09 9.97 -2.40
CA PHE A 341 43.64 10.34 -3.71
C PHE A 341 45.14 9.96 -3.80
N ASP A 342 45.73 9.97 -4.99
CA ASP A 342 47.01 9.32 -5.31
C ASP A 342 47.07 7.85 -4.78
N LEU A 343 45.91 7.20 -4.80
CA LEU A 343 45.71 5.76 -4.60
C LEU A 343 45.91 4.98 -5.90
N THR A 344 45.90 3.66 -5.81
CA THR A 344 45.98 2.73 -6.95
C THR A 344 44.73 1.84 -7.02
N VAL A 345 44.36 1.46 -8.25
CA VAL A 345 43.29 0.51 -8.59
C VAL A 345 43.82 -0.44 -9.66
N GLU A 346 43.63 -1.75 -9.49
CA GLU A 346 44.17 -2.78 -10.39
C GLU A 346 43.10 -3.86 -10.64
N GLU A 347 42.92 -4.27 -11.90
CA GLU A 347 42.18 -5.47 -12.28
C GLU A 347 43.12 -6.68 -12.30
N ILE A 348 42.70 -7.78 -11.68
CA ILE A 348 43.48 -9.02 -11.57
C ILE A 348 42.54 -10.22 -11.72
N ASN A 349 42.63 -10.91 -12.86
CA ASN A 349 41.82 -12.09 -13.20
C ASN A 349 40.29 -11.92 -12.94
N GLY A 350 39.72 -10.75 -13.25
CA GLY A 350 38.29 -10.42 -13.08
C GLY A 350 37.88 -9.92 -11.68
N SER A 351 38.84 -9.62 -10.81
CA SER A 351 38.65 -8.90 -9.54
C SER A 351 39.28 -7.52 -9.61
N ILE A 352 38.65 -6.49 -9.05
CA ILE A 352 39.34 -5.23 -8.74
C ILE A 352 39.89 -5.26 -7.32
N VAL A 353 41.10 -4.72 -7.12
CA VAL A 353 41.61 -4.27 -5.82
C VAL A 353 41.97 -2.79 -5.88
N TRP A 354 41.65 -2.04 -4.83
CA TRP A 354 42.24 -0.71 -4.59
C TRP A 354 43.07 -0.73 -3.31
N ALA A 355 44.07 0.15 -3.24
CA ALA A 355 44.96 0.23 -2.08
C ALA A 355 45.65 1.59 -1.94
N THR A 356 46.06 1.90 -0.70
CA THR A 356 46.84 3.10 -0.33
C THR A 356 46.12 4.42 -0.64
N GLY A 357 46.80 5.55 -0.45
CA GLY A 357 46.32 6.87 -0.82
C GLY A 357 46.74 7.93 0.18
N ASP A 358 46.63 9.18 -0.22
CA ASP A 358 46.66 10.37 0.63
C ASP A 358 45.20 10.77 0.96
N MET A 359 44.96 11.09 2.23
CA MET A 359 43.66 11.46 2.83
C MET A 359 43.65 12.95 3.22
N SER A 360 44.74 13.70 2.98
CA SER A 360 44.87 15.09 3.37
C SER A 360 43.87 16.02 2.70
N THR A 361 43.23 16.87 3.52
CA THR A 361 42.43 18.03 3.07
C THR A 361 43.22 18.95 2.14
N TYR A 362 44.53 19.10 2.39
CA TYR A 362 45.44 19.89 1.56
C TYR A 362 46.45 18.97 0.88
N PRO A 363 46.18 18.56 -0.37
CA PRO A 363 47.04 17.65 -1.11
C PRO A 363 48.35 18.37 -1.42
N TYR A 364 49.45 17.62 -1.47
CA TYR A 364 50.73 18.15 -1.92
C TYR A 364 51.21 19.37 -1.11
N THR A 365 51.15 19.29 0.22
CA THR A 365 51.71 20.31 1.12
C THR A 365 52.97 19.78 1.83
N SER A 366 53.16 20.16 3.09
CA SER A 366 54.19 19.68 4.02
C SER A 366 53.70 19.66 5.48
N TRP A 367 52.39 19.83 5.69
CA TRP A 367 51.74 19.95 6.99
C TRP A 367 50.50 19.05 6.95
N SER A 368 50.28 18.26 8.01
CA SER A 368 49.16 17.33 8.11
C SER A 368 48.99 16.44 6.88
N GLN A 369 50.10 15.88 6.39
CA GLN A 369 50.07 14.81 5.39
C GLN A 369 49.55 13.53 6.06
N MET A 370 48.57 12.87 5.44
CA MET A 370 47.87 11.72 6.03
C MET A 370 47.77 10.62 5.00
N PHE A 371 48.74 9.71 4.99
CA PHE A 371 48.69 8.56 4.09
C PHE A 371 47.93 7.39 4.73
N SER A 372 47.39 6.50 3.89
CA SER A 372 46.60 5.36 4.32
C SER A 372 47.34 4.01 4.17
N ALA A 373 46.84 3.01 4.90
CA ALA A 373 47.06 1.58 4.66
C ALA A 373 45.75 0.84 4.30
N ASP A 374 44.66 1.57 4.08
CA ASP A 374 43.37 1.07 3.62
C ASP A 374 43.48 0.44 2.23
N THR A 375 42.58 -0.51 1.99
CA THR A 375 42.55 -1.34 0.79
C THR A 375 41.27 -2.16 0.84
N GLU A 376 40.55 -2.22 -0.28
CA GLU A 376 39.39 -3.10 -0.44
C GLU A 376 39.49 -3.80 -1.79
N HIS A 377 38.80 -4.93 -1.92
CA HIS A 377 38.71 -5.69 -3.14
C HIS A 377 37.25 -6.04 -3.45
N GLN A 378 36.96 -6.20 -4.73
CA GLN A 378 35.77 -6.88 -5.22
C GLN A 378 36.17 -8.32 -5.61
N ASN A 379 35.22 -9.25 -5.57
CA ASN A 379 35.44 -10.66 -5.90
C ASN A 379 34.94 -10.97 -7.30
N THR A 380 35.66 -11.86 -8.00
CA THR A 380 35.29 -12.36 -9.32
C THR A 380 33.85 -12.89 -9.32
N THR A 381 33.02 -12.40 -10.24
CA THR A 381 31.74 -13.03 -10.53
C THR A 381 31.93 -14.01 -11.69
N SER A 382 31.37 -15.21 -11.58
CA SER A 382 31.54 -16.27 -12.59
C SER A 382 30.52 -16.22 -13.73
N SER A 383 29.43 -15.48 -13.51
CA SER A 383 28.38 -15.17 -14.47
C SER A 383 27.48 -14.09 -13.87
N HIS A 384 26.92 -13.24 -14.71
CA HIS A 384 25.83 -12.33 -14.32
C HIS A 384 24.57 -12.69 -15.12
N HIS A 385 23.40 -12.36 -14.60
CA HIS A 385 22.15 -12.60 -15.32
C HIS A 385 21.03 -11.70 -14.81
N GLY A 386 20.07 -11.44 -15.70
CA GLY A 386 18.78 -10.82 -15.36
C GLY A 386 17.62 -11.52 -16.08
N TRP A 387 16.41 -11.04 -15.81
CA TRP A 387 15.15 -11.62 -16.25
C TRP A 387 14.17 -10.54 -16.75
N VAL A 388 13.65 -10.71 -17.97
CA VAL A 388 12.39 -10.08 -18.39
C VAL A 388 11.25 -11.05 -18.11
N THR A 389 10.31 -10.68 -17.25
CA THR A 389 9.15 -11.50 -16.89
C THR A 389 7.88 -10.95 -17.55
N SER A 390 7.11 -11.81 -18.21
CA SER A 390 5.86 -11.41 -18.89
C SER A 390 4.77 -10.98 -17.90
N PRO A 391 3.76 -10.21 -18.34
CA PRO A 391 2.48 -10.16 -17.64
C PRO A 391 1.83 -11.56 -17.59
N ILE A 392 0.77 -11.71 -16.78
CA ILE A 392 -0.06 -12.92 -16.82
C ILE A 392 -0.89 -12.92 -18.10
N ILE A 393 -0.73 -13.97 -18.91
CA ILE A 393 -1.37 -14.13 -20.21
C ILE A 393 -2.55 -15.10 -20.06
N ASP A 394 -3.76 -14.66 -20.45
CA ASP A 394 -4.98 -15.48 -20.51
C ASP A 394 -5.17 -16.01 -21.93
N LEU A 395 -4.80 -17.26 -22.16
CA LEU A 395 -4.77 -17.94 -23.46
C LEU A 395 -6.18 -18.29 -23.98
N ARG A 396 -7.21 -18.26 -23.13
CA ARG A 396 -8.58 -18.64 -23.53
C ARG A 396 -9.20 -17.53 -24.38
N PRO A 397 -9.88 -17.84 -25.50
CA PRO A 397 -10.57 -16.83 -26.31
C PRO A 397 -11.64 -16.08 -25.50
N ASN A 398 -12.33 -16.76 -24.58
CA ASN A 398 -13.32 -16.17 -23.66
C ASN A 398 -13.45 -17.00 -22.36
N GLN A 399 -14.28 -16.54 -21.42
CA GLN A 399 -14.46 -17.17 -20.10
C GLN A 399 -15.13 -18.57 -20.13
N ASN A 400 -15.88 -18.89 -21.19
CA ASN A 400 -16.57 -20.16 -21.38
C ASN A 400 -15.72 -21.15 -22.18
N GLY A 401 -14.42 -21.25 -21.86
CA GLY A 401 -13.46 -22.06 -22.59
C GLY A 401 -12.25 -22.48 -21.76
N ARG A 402 -11.48 -23.40 -22.34
CA ARG A 402 -10.15 -23.82 -21.88
C ARG A 402 -9.10 -23.57 -22.95
N ALA A 403 -7.87 -23.36 -22.52
CA ALA A 403 -6.67 -23.38 -23.36
C ALA A 403 -5.60 -24.31 -22.77
N THR A 404 -4.76 -24.86 -23.65
CA THR A 404 -3.59 -25.67 -23.28
C THR A 404 -2.41 -25.20 -24.13
N PRO A 405 -1.37 -24.57 -23.55
CA PRO A 405 -0.18 -24.16 -24.28
C PRO A 405 0.61 -25.40 -24.72
N VAL A 406 0.96 -25.44 -26.01
CA VAL A 406 1.59 -26.59 -26.68
C VAL A 406 2.99 -26.29 -27.22
N GLN A 407 3.35 -25.02 -27.42
CA GLN A 407 4.66 -24.65 -27.97
C GLN A 407 5.04 -23.21 -27.60
N PHE A 408 6.32 -23.00 -27.32
CA PHE A 408 6.99 -21.70 -27.29
C PHE A 408 7.98 -21.59 -28.46
N ASP A 409 8.27 -20.37 -28.91
CA ASP A 409 9.39 -20.08 -29.82
C ASP A 409 10.11 -18.81 -29.34
N LEU A 410 11.33 -18.98 -28.81
CA LEU A 410 12.18 -17.88 -28.34
C LEU A 410 13.18 -17.52 -29.43
N VAL A 411 12.98 -16.41 -30.12
CA VAL A 411 13.85 -15.94 -31.21
C VAL A 411 14.85 -14.93 -30.65
N GLY A 412 16.13 -15.13 -30.96
CA GLY A 412 17.23 -14.30 -30.48
C GLY A 412 18.58 -14.90 -30.87
N THR A 413 19.67 -14.15 -30.67
CA THR A 413 21.04 -14.60 -31.00
C THR A 413 21.96 -14.61 -29.80
N ASN A 414 22.51 -15.80 -29.48
CA ASN A 414 23.53 -15.96 -28.45
C ASN A 414 24.90 -15.48 -28.96
N THR A 415 25.59 -14.70 -28.14
CA THR A 415 26.92 -14.14 -28.40
C THR A 415 28.03 -14.94 -27.70
N PRO A 416 29.33 -14.67 -27.97
CA PRO A 416 30.48 -15.25 -27.29
C PRO A 416 30.54 -15.06 -25.75
N GLY A 417 29.66 -15.72 -25.01
CA GLY A 417 29.53 -15.64 -23.56
C GLY A 417 28.11 -15.31 -23.11
N GLY A 418 27.33 -14.65 -23.97
CA GLY A 418 25.90 -14.39 -23.78
C GLY A 418 25.02 -15.56 -24.19
N GLU A 419 24.21 -16.05 -23.26
CA GLU A 419 23.22 -17.11 -23.46
C GLU A 419 21.81 -16.58 -23.12
N LEU A 420 20.90 -16.62 -24.10
CA LEU A 420 19.46 -16.52 -23.88
C LEU A 420 18.86 -17.88 -23.55
N GLY A 421 17.82 -17.85 -22.72
CA GLY A 421 16.88 -18.95 -22.54
C GLY A 421 15.66 -18.51 -21.73
N PHE A 422 14.62 -19.33 -21.64
CA PHE A 422 13.41 -18.97 -20.91
C PHE A 422 12.98 -20.01 -19.87
N GLN A 423 12.09 -19.60 -18.99
CA GLN A 423 11.28 -20.45 -18.12
C GLN A 423 9.82 -20.06 -18.27
N TYR A 424 8.91 -20.97 -17.95
CA TYR A 424 7.47 -20.69 -17.91
C TYR A 424 6.81 -21.28 -16.67
N ARG A 425 5.62 -20.81 -16.36
CA ARG A 425 4.69 -21.42 -15.40
C ARG A 425 3.26 -21.28 -15.91
N THR A 426 2.42 -22.20 -15.50
CA THR A 426 1.11 -22.48 -16.09
C THR A 426 0.10 -22.84 -15.02
N ALA A 427 -1.11 -22.31 -15.10
CA ALA A 427 -2.18 -22.60 -14.14
C ALA A 427 -3.57 -22.51 -14.79
N SER A 428 -4.55 -23.18 -14.18
CA SER A 428 -5.98 -23.06 -14.53
C SER A 428 -6.65 -21.83 -13.91
N ASP A 429 -5.97 -21.12 -13.00
CA ASP A 429 -6.42 -19.88 -12.37
C ASP A 429 -5.26 -18.88 -12.27
N SER A 430 -5.51 -17.64 -12.72
CA SER A 430 -4.57 -16.50 -12.64
C SER A 430 -4.04 -16.23 -11.23
N ASN A 431 -4.83 -16.49 -10.19
CA ASN A 431 -4.45 -16.26 -8.80
C ASN A 431 -3.40 -17.29 -8.33
N LEU A 432 -3.57 -18.56 -8.73
CA LEU A 432 -2.68 -19.66 -8.38
C LEU A 432 -1.34 -19.57 -9.11
N LEU A 433 -1.32 -19.02 -10.33
CA LEU A 433 -0.13 -18.84 -11.15
C LEU A 433 1.02 -18.12 -10.41
N SER A 434 0.70 -17.20 -9.50
CA SER A 434 1.68 -16.50 -8.66
C SER A 434 2.48 -17.44 -7.74
N SER A 435 1.87 -18.54 -7.30
CA SER A 435 2.46 -19.57 -6.44
C SER A 435 3.09 -20.75 -7.19
N GLU A 436 2.83 -20.87 -8.50
CA GLU A 436 3.40 -21.94 -9.32
C GLU A 436 4.90 -21.76 -9.58
N VAL A 437 5.60 -22.88 -9.65
CA VAL A 437 7.06 -22.94 -9.80
C VAL A 437 7.45 -22.72 -11.26
N TRP A 438 8.47 -21.88 -11.48
CA TRP A 438 9.09 -21.70 -12.79
C TRP A 438 9.75 -23.00 -13.29
N MET A 439 9.30 -23.47 -14.45
CA MET A 439 9.79 -24.68 -15.10
C MET A 439 10.85 -24.34 -16.15
N GLY A 440 12.02 -24.98 -16.03
CA GLY A 440 13.03 -25.13 -17.06
C GLY A 440 12.99 -26.51 -17.73
N ILE A 441 13.97 -26.79 -18.59
CA ILE A 441 14.07 -28.03 -19.40
C ILE A 441 14.22 -29.32 -18.57
N ASP A 442 14.64 -29.23 -17.31
CA ASP A 442 14.67 -30.36 -16.36
C ASP A 442 13.47 -30.42 -15.40
N GLY A 443 12.47 -29.55 -15.60
CA GLY A 443 11.33 -29.39 -14.70
C GLY A 443 11.66 -28.59 -13.43
N THR A 444 12.82 -27.92 -13.35
CA THR A 444 13.22 -27.11 -12.18
C THR A 444 13.53 -25.66 -12.53
N ILE A 445 13.46 -24.80 -11.53
CA ILE A 445 13.82 -23.38 -11.59
C ILE A 445 15.31 -23.11 -11.84
N ASN A 446 16.17 -24.14 -11.86
CA ASN A 446 17.61 -24.01 -12.05
C ASN A 446 18.05 -24.05 -13.52
N THR A 447 17.18 -24.50 -14.44
CA THR A 447 17.49 -24.61 -15.87
C THR A 447 16.62 -23.68 -16.71
N THR A 448 17.05 -23.38 -17.92
CA THR A 448 16.27 -22.66 -18.93
C THR A 448 16.08 -23.54 -20.16
N PHE A 449 15.00 -23.30 -20.90
CA PHE A 449 14.90 -23.75 -22.29
C PHE A 449 15.76 -22.82 -23.17
N PRO A 450 16.50 -23.34 -24.16
CA PRO A 450 17.34 -22.53 -25.05
C PRO A 450 16.49 -21.73 -26.06
N THR A 451 17.14 -20.85 -26.82
CA THR A 451 16.54 -20.21 -28.01
C THR A 451 16.07 -21.23 -29.05
N GLY A 452 15.01 -20.87 -29.77
CA GLY A 452 14.31 -21.68 -30.76
C GLY A 452 13.04 -22.35 -30.21
N THR A 453 12.47 -23.21 -31.03
CA THR A 453 11.13 -23.77 -30.79
C THR A 453 11.16 -24.90 -29.76
N THR A 454 10.31 -24.78 -28.75
CA THR A 454 10.16 -25.72 -27.64
C THR A 454 8.72 -26.21 -27.57
N ASP A 455 8.50 -27.49 -27.85
CA ASP A 455 7.21 -28.15 -27.65
C ASP A 455 6.95 -28.38 -26.15
N ILE A 456 5.70 -28.21 -25.71
CA ILE A 456 5.26 -28.30 -24.31
C ILE A 456 4.38 -29.56 -24.15
N ASP A 457 4.70 -30.38 -23.16
CA ASP A 457 3.91 -31.54 -22.71
C ASP A 457 3.37 -31.21 -21.31
N LEU A 458 2.04 -31.03 -21.21
CA LEU A 458 1.35 -30.74 -19.94
C LEU A 458 0.41 -31.89 -19.56
N ASN A 459 0.42 -32.26 -18.28
CA ASN A 459 -0.44 -33.33 -17.75
C ASN A 459 -1.91 -32.89 -17.54
N ASP A 460 -2.20 -31.60 -17.64
CA ASP A 460 -3.52 -30.99 -17.44
C ASP A 460 -3.59 -29.63 -18.18
N TYR A 461 -4.78 -29.07 -18.37
CA TYR A 461 -4.97 -27.80 -19.10
C TYR A 461 -4.45 -26.58 -18.32
N ALA A 462 -4.08 -25.52 -19.05
CA ALA A 462 -3.55 -24.29 -18.45
C ALA A 462 -4.07 -23.04 -19.17
N ASP A 463 -5.16 -22.50 -18.63
CA ASP A 463 -5.82 -21.28 -19.12
C ASP A 463 -4.93 -20.04 -19.06
N PHE A 464 -4.03 -19.99 -18.07
CA PHE A 464 -3.13 -18.88 -17.82
C PHE A 464 -1.67 -19.32 -17.86
N ILE A 465 -0.84 -18.49 -18.49
CA ILE A 465 0.60 -18.70 -18.59
C ILE A 465 1.36 -17.43 -18.20
N GLN A 466 2.56 -17.60 -17.68
CA GLN A 466 3.55 -16.54 -17.54
C GLN A 466 4.90 -17.12 -17.95
N TYR A 467 5.69 -16.36 -18.72
CA TYR A 467 7.06 -16.73 -19.04
C TYR A 467 8.04 -15.71 -18.47
N ARG A 468 9.31 -16.10 -18.38
CA ARG A 468 10.41 -15.16 -18.16
C ARG A 468 11.64 -15.56 -18.95
N ILE A 469 12.25 -14.58 -19.60
CA ILE A 469 13.43 -14.73 -20.44
C ILE A 469 14.65 -14.33 -19.63
N ARG A 470 15.62 -15.23 -19.54
CA ARG A 470 16.90 -15.05 -18.87
C ARG A 470 17.93 -14.59 -19.87
N PHE A 471 18.58 -13.48 -19.55
CA PHE A 471 19.83 -13.06 -20.20
C PHE A 471 20.95 -13.49 -19.26
N GLN A 472 21.85 -14.39 -19.70
CA GLN A 472 22.97 -14.87 -18.88
C GLN A 472 24.29 -14.56 -19.59
N ILE A 473 25.18 -13.84 -18.92
CA ILE A 473 26.53 -13.53 -19.42
C ILE A 473 27.53 -14.33 -18.60
N THR A 474 28.31 -15.17 -19.29
CA THR A 474 29.27 -16.12 -18.71
C THR A 474 30.73 -15.71 -18.91
N ASP A 475 31.01 -14.88 -19.92
CA ASP A 475 32.29 -14.18 -20.07
C ASP A 475 32.11 -12.69 -19.74
N LEU A 476 32.21 -12.37 -18.45
CA LEU A 476 32.08 -10.99 -17.98
C LEU A 476 33.27 -10.11 -18.37
N LYS A 477 34.43 -10.67 -18.76
CA LYS A 477 35.61 -9.86 -19.11
C LYS A 477 35.45 -9.18 -20.47
N ASN A 478 34.77 -9.82 -21.41
CA ASN A 478 34.49 -9.26 -22.73
C ASN A 478 33.08 -8.63 -22.87
N TRP A 479 32.19 -8.86 -21.89
CA TRP A 479 30.78 -8.41 -21.83
C TRP A 479 30.08 -8.35 -23.20
N ASP A 480 29.82 -9.53 -23.77
CA ASP A 480 29.02 -9.68 -24.99
C ASP A 480 27.60 -10.10 -24.58
N GLU A 481 26.59 -9.24 -24.83
CA GLU A 481 25.19 -9.48 -24.45
C GLU A 481 24.46 -10.30 -25.52
N PRO A 482 23.54 -11.21 -25.17
CA PRO A 482 22.75 -11.93 -26.15
C PRO A 482 21.50 -11.14 -26.56
N ASP A 483 21.19 -11.15 -27.86
CA ASP A 483 20.17 -10.32 -28.52
C ASP A 483 18.80 -11.02 -28.57
N LEU A 484 17.71 -10.32 -28.24
CA LEU A 484 16.34 -10.86 -28.13
C LEU A 484 15.43 -10.29 -29.23
N ASP A 485 15.17 -11.08 -30.28
CA ASP A 485 14.27 -10.70 -31.36
C ASP A 485 12.78 -10.73 -30.92
N SER A 486 12.32 -11.85 -30.36
CA SER A 486 10.91 -12.04 -29.98
C SER A 486 10.66 -13.31 -29.15
N MET A 487 9.49 -13.38 -28.52
CA MET A 487 8.99 -14.57 -27.83
C MET A 487 7.54 -14.84 -28.22
N SER A 488 7.24 -16.04 -28.73
CA SER A 488 5.87 -16.43 -29.09
C SER A 488 5.38 -17.68 -28.37
N ILE A 489 4.06 -17.76 -28.20
CA ILE A 489 3.35 -18.84 -27.50
C ILE A 489 2.25 -19.37 -28.40
N ARG A 490 2.07 -20.69 -28.46
CA ARG A 490 0.97 -21.40 -29.11
C ARG A 490 0.19 -22.21 -28.07
N ALA A 491 -1.14 -22.14 -28.13
CA ALA A 491 -2.04 -22.95 -27.34
C ALA A 491 -3.18 -23.53 -28.20
N GLU A 492 -3.52 -24.79 -27.99
CA GLU A 492 -4.79 -25.35 -28.47
C GLU A 492 -5.92 -24.92 -27.52
N HIS A 493 -7.12 -24.65 -28.04
CA HIS A 493 -8.23 -24.17 -27.21
C HIS A 493 -9.58 -24.77 -27.60
N ALA A 494 -10.54 -24.74 -26.68
CA ALA A 494 -11.94 -25.11 -26.89
C ALA A 494 -12.86 -24.21 -26.06
N ALA A 495 -13.81 -23.51 -26.70
CA ALA A 495 -14.67 -22.54 -26.04
C ALA A 495 -16.07 -22.42 -26.65
N PHE A 496 -17.05 -22.00 -25.86
CA PHE A 496 -18.37 -21.57 -26.33
C PHE A 496 -18.34 -20.08 -26.69
N THR A 497 -18.78 -19.72 -27.89
CA THR A 497 -18.87 -18.31 -28.32
C THR A 497 -20.28 -17.75 -28.09
N THR A 498 -21.31 -18.58 -28.24
CA THR A 498 -22.70 -18.27 -27.83
C THR A 498 -22.97 -18.67 -26.39
N SER A 499 -23.77 -17.88 -25.67
CA SER A 499 -24.38 -18.28 -24.41
C SER A 499 -25.32 -19.48 -24.62
N ILE A 500 -25.09 -20.55 -23.86
CA ILE A 500 -25.97 -21.72 -23.80
C ILE A 500 -27.25 -21.33 -23.03
N PRO A 501 -28.46 -21.71 -23.47
CA PRO A 501 -29.69 -21.45 -22.72
C PRO A 501 -29.74 -22.28 -21.44
N ASN A 502 -30.16 -21.67 -20.33
CA ASN A 502 -30.27 -22.34 -19.03
C ASN A 502 -31.46 -23.33 -18.94
N VAL A 503 -32.47 -23.19 -19.80
CA VAL A 503 -33.68 -24.02 -19.82
C VAL A 503 -33.99 -24.42 -21.26
N LEU A 504 -34.39 -25.68 -21.48
CA LEU A 504 -34.88 -26.19 -22.77
C LEU A 504 -36.18 -26.98 -22.59
N HIS A 505 -37.10 -26.83 -23.53
CA HIS A 505 -38.35 -27.59 -23.58
C HIS A 505 -38.26 -28.73 -24.61
N PRO A 506 -38.66 -29.98 -24.26
CA PRO A 506 -38.72 -31.06 -25.23
C PRO A 506 -39.63 -30.72 -26.43
N ARG A 507 -39.13 -30.92 -27.66
CA ARG A 507 -39.79 -30.57 -28.94
C ARG A 507 -40.19 -29.09 -29.12
N ALA A 508 -39.40 -28.14 -28.60
CA ALA A 508 -39.47 -26.73 -28.99
C ALA A 508 -38.68 -26.42 -30.28
N GLU A 509 -38.22 -25.17 -30.46
CA GLU A 509 -37.46 -24.72 -31.64
C GLU A 509 -36.00 -25.21 -31.65
N THR A 510 -35.37 -25.18 -32.83
CA THR A 510 -33.98 -25.61 -33.07
C THR A 510 -32.97 -24.82 -32.23
N LEU A 511 -32.07 -25.55 -31.56
CA LEU A 511 -30.98 -24.97 -30.78
C LEU A 511 -29.80 -24.61 -31.69
N HIS A 512 -29.33 -23.36 -31.63
CA HIS A 512 -28.14 -22.89 -32.33
C HIS A 512 -27.03 -22.54 -31.32
N ILE A 513 -25.83 -23.08 -31.52
CA ILE A 513 -24.65 -22.84 -30.67
C ILE A 513 -23.44 -22.59 -31.57
N GLN A 514 -22.62 -21.59 -31.26
CA GLN A 514 -21.32 -21.38 -31.87
C GLN A 514 -20.21 -21.74 -30.88
N THR A 515 -19.19 -22.45 -31.34
CA THR A 515 -17.97 -22.74 -30.59
C THR A 515 -16.74 -22.16 -31.29
N SER A 516 -15.67 -21.96 -30.53
CA SER A 516 -14.36 -21.54 -30.98
C SER A 516 -13.32 -22.59 -30.58
N HIS A 517 -12.40 -22.89 -31.50
CA HIS A 517 -11.37 -23.92 -31.35
C HIS A 517 -10.04 -23.45 -31.96
N ASP A 518 -8.92 -23.84 -31.36
CA ASP A 518 -7.62 -23.84 -32.06
C ASP A 518 -6.96 -25.21 -31.98
N LEU A 519 -6.27 -25.58 -33.05
CA LEU A 519 -5.62 -26.87 -33.25
C LEU A 519 -4.27 -26.65 -33.95
N PHE A 520 -3.18 -27.04 -33.29
CA PHE A 520 -1.83 -27.03 -33.83
C PHE A 520 -1.61 -28.14 -34.85
N SER A 521 -2.36 -29.24 -34.74
CA SER A 521 -2.31 -30.39 -35.66
C SER A 521 -3.70 -30.80 -36.18
N SER A 522 -3.76 -31.78 -37.10
CA SER A 522 -5.04 -32.24 -37.66
C SER A 522 -5.84 -33.07 -36.64
N GLY A 523 -6.94 -32.52 -36.14
CA GLY A 523 -7.71 -33.06 -35.01
C GLY A 523 -9.24 -33.02 -35.18
N GLU A 524 -9.97 -33.51 -34.18
CA GLU A 524 -11.43 -33.30 -34.09
C GLU A 524 -11.74 -32.10 -33.18
N MET A 525 -12.58 -31.18 -33.70
CA MET A 525 -13.27 -30.13 -32.94
C MET A 525 -14.68 -30.62 -32.64
N TYR A 526 -15.18 -30.52 -31.41
CA TYR A 526 -16.46 -31.13 -31.05
C TYR A 526 -17.28 -30.40 -29.98
N LEU A 527 -18.57 -30.69 -30.02
CA LEU A 527 -19.60 -30.33 -29.06
C LEU A 527 -20.28 -31.62 -28.57
N GLU A 528 -20.27 -31.84 -27.25
CA GLU A 528 -20.83 -33.01 -26.58
C GLU A 528 -21.95 -32.62 -25.60
N PHE A 529 -22.99 -33.45 -25.54
CA PHE A 529 -24.08 -33.36 -24.56
C PHE A 529 -24.21 -34.67 -23.78
N ALA A 530 -24.46 -34.59 -22.48
CA ALA A 530 -24.77 -35.74 -21.63
C ALA A 530 -25.85 -35.40 -20.59
N SER A 531 -26.69 -36.37 -20.27
CA SER A 531 -27.61 -36.27 -19.12
C SER A 531 -26.84 -36.14 -17.80
N CYS A 532 -27.16 -35.13 -16.99
CA CYS A 532 -26.54 -34.86 -15.69
C CYS A 532 -27.60 -34.48 -14.63
N ASP A 533 -27.18 -34.09 -13.43
CA ASP A 533 -28.05 -33.54 -12.38
C ASP A 533 -27.89 -32.02 -12.19
N GLN A 534 -28.63 -31.46 -11.23
CA GLN A 534 -28.62 -30.02 -10.88
C GLN A 534 -27.26 -29.50 -10.39
N PHE A 535 -26.29 -30.37 -10.09
CA PHE A 535 -24.93 -30.04 -9.70
C PHE A 535 -23.91 -30.35 -10.81
N ALA A 536 -24.39 -30.54 -12.04
CA ALA A 536 -23.64 -30.93 -13.23
C ALA A 536 -22.92 -32.30 -13.13
N ALA A 537 -23.30 -33.18 -12.19
CA ALA A 537 -22.72 -34.52 -12.12
C ALA A 537 -23.24 -35.39 -13.28
N ILE A 538 -22.32 -35.87 -14.12
CA ILE A 538 -22.64 -36.62 -15.34
C ILE A 538 -23.21 -38.00 -15.01
N ASN A 539 -24.43 -38.27 -15.47
CA ASN A 539 -25.22 -39.47 -15.17
C ASN A 539 -25.47 -40.38 -16.41
N GLY A 540 -24.96 -40.01 -17.58
CA GLY A 540 -25.04 -40.81 -18.82
C GLY A 540 -23.85 -40.60 -19.76
N PRO A 541 -23.73 -41.41 -20.83
CA PRO A 541 -22.65 -41.26 -21.80
C PRO A 541 -22.83 -39.99 -22.65
N TRP A 542 -21.71 -39.36 -23.03
CA TRP A 542 -21.72 -38.22 -23.94
C TRP A 542 -22.19 -38.63 -25.35
N SER A 543 -22.96 -37.76 -25.98
CA SER A 543 -23.35 -37.81 -27.39
C SER A 543 -22.66 -36.66 -28.12
N ARG A 544 -21.89 -36.99 -29.15
CA ARG A 544 -20.90 -36.09 -29.79
C ARG A 544 -21.36 -35.62 -31.16
N LEU A 545 -21.19 -34.32 -31.41
CA LEU A 545 -21.12 -33.71 -32.73
C LEU A 545 -19.65 -33.30 -32.95
N SER A 546 -18.98 -33.77 -34.00
CA SER A 546 -17.59 -33.41 -34.29
C SER A 546 -17.36 -32.99 -35.75
N HIS A 547 -16.28 -32.24 -35.97
CA HIS A 547 -15.87 -31.75 -37.27
C HIS A 547 -14.34 -31.82 -37.41
N ASP A 548 -13.84 -32.53 -38.42
CA ASP A 548 -12.40 -32.81 -38.62
C ASP A 548 -11.66 -31.72 -39.43
N GLY A 549 -12.19 -30.49 -39.42
CA GLY A 549 -11.82 -29.43 -40.38
C GLY A 549 -12.40 -29.58 -41.80
N SER A 550 -12.92 -30.75 -42.19
CA SER A 550 -13.39 -31.04 -43.56
C SER A 550 -14.73 -31.79 -43.67
N SER A 551 -15.11 -32.55 -42.65
CA SER A 551 -16.31 -33.38 -42.60
C SER A 551 -16.96 -33.32 -41.21
N PHE A 552 -18.29 -33.41 -41.19
CA PHE A 552 -19.13 -33.40 -39.99
C PHE A 552 -19.56 -34.83 -39.62
N ILE A 553 -19.48 -35.16 -38.33
CA ILE A 553 -19.75 -36.48 -37.78
C ILE A 553 -20.72 -36.36 -36.60
N GLU A 554 -21.79 -37.15 -36.62
CA GLU A 554 -22.75 -37.28 -35.52
C GLU A 554 -22.59 -38.65 -34.84
N SER A 555 -22.52 -38.65 -33.51
CA SER A 555 -22.41 -39.85 -32.67
C SER A 555 -23.34 -39.72 -31.46
N ASP A 556 -24.65 -39.82 -31.71
CA ASP A 556 -25.66 -39.91 -30.67
C ASP A 556 -25.61 -41.29 -29.97
N THR A 557 -25.38 -41.28 -28.65
CA THR A 557 -25.33 -42.50 -27.82
C THR A 557 -26.54 -42.65 -26.90
N GLN A 558 -27.36 -41.60 -26.75
CA GLN A 558 -28.52 -41.58 -25.83
C GLN A 558 -29.87 -41.42 -26.54
N GLY A 559 -29.91 -41.02 -27.81
CA GLY A 559 -31.13 -40.63 -28.54
C GLY A 559 -31.51 -39.16 -28.32
N LEU A 560 -30.52 -38.27 -28.14
CA LEU A 560 -30.73 -36.84 -27.93
C LEU A 560 -31.09 -36.10 -29.22
N PHE A 561 -30.57 -36.51 -30.37
CA PHE A 561 -30.62 -35.72 -31.61
C PHE A 561 -31.66 -36.26 -32.59
N ILE A 562 -32.60 -35.41 -33.02
CA ILE A 562 -33.53 -35.70 -34.12
C ILE A 562 -32.87 -35.36 -35.47
N GLN A 563 -32.14 -34.25 -35.50
CA GLN A 563 -31.42 -33.71 -36.65
C GLN A 563 -30.32 -32.80 -36.12
N SER A 564 -29.11 -32.87 -36.71
CA SER A 564 -28.02 -31.97 -36.36
C SER A 564 -27.15 -31.59 -37.55
N SER A 565 -26.41 -30.48 -37.43
CA SER A 565 -25.39 -30.07 -38.39
C SER A 565 -24.36 -29.13 -37.76
N GLY A 566 -23.08 -29.31 -38.05
CA GLY A 566 -21.99 -28.37 -37.75
C GLY A 566 -21.37 -27.82 -39.04
N VAL A 567 -21.07 -26.51 -39.08
CA VAL A 567 -20.47 -25.82 -40.23
C VAL A 567 -19.39 -24.85 -39.76
N ILE A 568 -18.18 -24.93 -40.33
CA ILE A 568 -17.13 -23.95 -40.09
C ILE A 568 -17.53 -22.60 -40.72
N ASN A 569 -17.57 -21.56 -39.89
CA ASN A 569 -17.92 -20.19 -40.29
C ASN A 569 -16.66 -19.42 -40.75
N SER A 570 -15.59 -19.47 -39.95
CA SER A 570 -14.31 -18.83 -40.25
C SER A 570 -13.13 -19.55 -39.62
N THR A 571 -11.96 -19.43 -40.25
CA THR A 571 -10.66 -19.84 -39.69
C THR A 571 -9.67 -18.69 -39.86
N THR A 572 -9.08 -18.25 -38.75
CA THR A 572 -8.01 -17.25 -38.64
C THR A 572 -6.76 -17.92 -38.04
N LEU A 573 -5.66 -17.19 -37.92
CA LEU A 573 -4.48 -17.71 -37.22
C LEU A 573 -4.79 -17.74 -35.72
N GLY A 574 -4.94 -18.94 -35.17
CA GLY A 574 -5.26 -19.15 -33.76
C GLY A 574 -6.74 -19.40 -33.43
N GLU A 575 -7.67 -19.38 -34.40
CA GLU A 575 -9.10 -19.61 -34.12
C GLU A 575 -9.86 -20.20 -35.33
N THR A 576 -10.75 -21.15 -35.06
CA THR A 576 -11.74 -21.70 -35.97
C THR A 576 -13.11 -21.68 -35.30
N LEU A 577 -14.06 -20.96 -35.91
CA LEU A 577 -15.44 -20.86 -35.43
C LEU A 577 -16.33 -21.90 -36.13
N ILE A 578 -17.13 -22.63 -35.35
CA ILE A 578 -18.08 -23.63 -35.85
C ILE A 578 -19.49 -23.29 -35.36
N ASP A 579 -20.43 -23.19 -36.30
CA ASP A 579 -21.86 -23.05 -36.02
C ASP A 579 -22.53 -24.43 -36.01
N TRP A 580 -23.06 -24.83 -34.86
CA TRP A 580 -23.85 -26.04 -34.65
C TRP A 580 -25.35 -25.70 -34.61
N SER A 581 -26.17 -26.55 -35.20
CA SER A 581 -27.64 -26.49 -35.15
C SER A 581 -28.20 -27.86 -34.79
N ILE A 582 -29.12 -27.93 -33.83
CA ILE A 582 -29.51 -29.18 -33.15
C ILE A 582 -31.01 -29.18 -32.85
N ASP A 583 -31.73 -30.19 -33.32
CA ASP A 583 -33.11 -30.49 -32.93
C ASP A 583 -33.12 -31.62 -31.89
N LEU A 584 -33.68 -31.38 -30.69
CA LEU A 584 -33.63 -32.31 -29.56
C LEU A 584 -34.84 -33.25 -29.46
N GLY A 585 -34.58 -34.47 -28.97
CA GLY A 585 -35.54 -35.56 -28.80
C GLY A 585 -36.56 -35.39 -27.66
N ASP A 586 -37.16 -36.51 -27.24
CA ASP A 586 -38.13 -36.54 -26.13
C ASP A 586 -37.49 -36.42 -24.73
N LEU A 587 -36.15 -36.52 -24.65
CA LEU A 587 -35.33 -36.36 -23.42
C LEU A 587 -35.85 -37.17 -22.21
N THR A 588 -36.53 -38.29 -22.43
CA THR A 588 -37.30 -38.99 -21.39
C THR A 588 -36.42 -39.50 -20.25
N GLY A 589 -36.63 -38.98 -19.04
CA GLY A 589 -35.85 -39.34 -17.85
C GLY A 589 -34.59 -38.51 -17.64
N ILE A 590 -34.34 -37.49 -18.47
CA ILE A 590 -33.29 -36.49 -18.30
C ILE A 590 -33.92 -35.26 -17.63
N SER A 591 -33.40 -34.84 -16.48
CA SER A 591 -33.80 -33.56 -15.86
C SER A 591 -32.87 -32.41 -16.22
N HIS A 592 -31.58 -32.70 -16.47
CA HIS A 592 -30.61 -31.72 -16.91
C HIS A 592 -29.71 -32.27 -18.02
N LEU A 593 -29.32 -31.42 -18.97
CA LEU A 593 -28.26 -31.68 -19.96
C LEU A 593 -27.02 -30.84 -19.63
N CYS A 594 -25.87 -31.50 -19.52
CA CYS A 594 -24.58 -30.85 -19.45
C CYS A 594 -23.98 -30.78 -20.84
N ALA A 595 -23.44 -29.62 -21.20
CA ALA A 595 -22.81 -29.35 -22.49
C ALA A 595 -21.30 -29.16 -22.30
N LYS A 596 -20.51 -29.73 -23.21
CA LYS A 596 -19.05 -29.65 -23.19
C LYS A 596 -18.54 -29.41 -24.61
N VAL A 597 -17.62 -28.45 -24.76
CA VAL A 597 -16.88 -28.20 -25.99
C VAL A 597 -15.48 -28.79 -25.84
N GLY A 598 -14.93 -29.35 -26.92
CA GLY A 598 -13.59 -29.92 -26.89
C GLY A 598 -12.84 -29.85 -28.21
N SER A 599 -11.53 -29.89 -28.10
CA SER A 599 -10.55 -29.91 -29.18
C SER A 599 -9.56 -31.03 -28.91
N THR A 600 -9.35 -31.90 -29.90
CA THR A 600 -8.40 -33.03 -29.81
C THR A 600 -7.38 -32.90 -30.93
N GLY A 601 -6.27 -32.22 -30.65
CA GLY A 601 -5.22 -31.89 -31.61
C GLY A 601 -3.92 -32.62 -31.30
N LEU A 602 -2.90 -31.87 -30.89
CA LEU A 602 -1.75 -32.45 -30.19
C LEU A 602 -2.19 -32.90 -28.78
N GLU A 603 -2.93 -32.02 -28.09
CA GLU A 603 -3.50 -32.28 -26.77
C GLU A 603 -5.04 -32.29 -26.77
N THR A 604 -5.63 -32.69 -25.64
CA THR A 604 -7.09 -32.75 -25.47
C THR A 604 -7.59 -31.63 -24.56
N THR A 605 -8.00 -30.51 -25.15
CA THR A 605 -8.53 -29.35 -24.41
C THR A 605 -10.05 -29.42 -24.36
N GLU A 606 -10.64 -29.54 -23.17
CA GLU A 606 -12.10 -29.60 -22.97
C GLU A 606 -12.61 -28.56 -21.98
N PHE A 607 -13.71 -27.87 -22.32
CA PHE A 607 -14.46 -27.01 -21.39
C PHE A 607 -15.89 -27.54 -21.21
N THR A 608 -16.24 -27.93 -20.00
CA THR A 608 -17.63 -28.25 -19.61
C THR A 608 -18.30 -27.00 -19.09
N ASN A 609 -19.49 -26.67 -19.62
CA ASN A 609 -20.29 -25.56 -19.11
C ASN A 609 -20.63 -25.78 -17.62
N THR A 610 -20.37 -24.78 -16.78
CA THR A 610 -20.62 -24.84 -15.33
C THR A 610 -22.10 -24.92 -14.99
N ASN A 611 -22.97 -24.39 -15.86
CA ASN A 611 -24.40 -24.33 -15.63
C ASN A 611 -25.09 -25.49 -16.38
N PRO A 612 -25.64 -26.49 -15.68
CA PRO A 612 -26.41 -27.55 -16.32
C PRO A 612 -27.71 -26.96 -16.91
N ILE A 613 -28.09 -27.41 -18.11
CA ILE A 613 -29.31 -26.96 -18.80
C ILE A 613 -30.50 -27.71 -18.22
N GLU A 614 -31.44 -27.01 -17.59
CA GLU A 614 -32.68 -27.60 -17.07
C GLU A 614 -33.61 -28.03 -18.22
N ILE A 615 -34.16 -29.24 -18.12
CA ILE A 615 -35.16 -29.76 -19.06
C ILE A 615 -36.54 -29.59 -18.45
N ASP A 616 -37.17 -28.45 -18.75
CA ASP A 616 -38.53 -28.17 -18.29
C ASP A 616 -39.54 -29.02 -19.08
N ASN A 617 -40.03 -30.06 -18.40
CA ASN A 617 -41.03 -31.01 -18.88
C ASN A 617 -42.44 -30.71 -18.36
N ILE A 618 -42.67 -29.54 -17.75
CA ILE A 618 -43.92 -29.18 -17.09
C ILE A 618 -44.88 -28.56 -18.12
N LEU A 619 -45.96 -29.27 -18.42
CA LEU A 619 -47.01 -28.79 -19.32
C LEU A 619 -48.29 -28.51 -18.53
N GLU A 620 -48.68 -27.24 -18.43
CA GLU A 620 -49.92 -26.82 -17.79
C GLU A 620 -51.10 -26.90 -18.75
N VAL A 621 -52.24 -27.37 -18.26
CA VAL A 621 -53.55 -27.29 -18.89
C VAL A 621 -54.49 -26.61 -17.90
N ARG A 622 -55.22 -25.57 -18.32
CA ARG A 622 -55.98 -24.71 -17.41
C ARG A 622 -57.39 -24.38 -17.86
N ILE A 623 -58.28 -24.12 -16.90
CA ILE A 623 -59.64 -23.62 -17.14
C ILE A 623 -59.59 -22.12 -17.52
N THR A 624 -60.35 -21.73 -18.55
CA THR A 624 -60.43 -20.31 -19.00
C THR A 624 -61.66 -19.58 -18.50
N ASP A 625 -62.82 -20.25 -18.44
CA ASP A 625 -64.13 -19.65 -18.13
C ASP A 625 -65.19 -20.71 -17.78
N LEU A 626 -66.31 -20.26 -17.19
CA LEU A 626 -67.48 -21.06 -16.80
C LEU A 626 -68.77 -20.66 -17.56
N GLY A 627 -68.64 -20.04 -18.74
CA GLY A 627 -69.78 -19.60 -19.56
C GLY A 627 -70.56 -18.39 -18.99
N MET A 628 -71.74 -18.64 -18.41
CA MET A 628 -72.66 -17.58 -17.94
C MET A 628 -72.74 -17.43 -16.41
N VAL A 629 -71.93 -18.18 -15.66
CA VAL A 629 -71.97 -18.27 -14.20
C VAL A 629 -70.59 -17.86 -13.65
N SER A 630 -70.55 -17.04 -12.60
CA SER A 630 -69.31 -16.65 -11.91
C SER A 630 -68.91 -17.69 -10.87
N SER A 631 -67.61 -17.81 -10.59
CA SER A 631 -67.15 -18.47 -9.37
C SER A 631 -67.69 -17.72 -8.14
N GLY A 632 -68.35 -18.43 -7.24
CA GLY A 632 -69.08 -17.89 -6.08
C GLY A 632 -70.61 -17.79 -6.25
N ASP A 633 -71.17 -17.95 -7.45
CA ASP A 633 -72.62 -17.82 -7.66
C ASP A 633 -73.43 -18.89 -6.90
N ALA A 634 -74.55 -18.47 -6.31
CA ALA A 634 -75.55 -19.37 -5.72
C ALA A 634 -76.54 -19.87 -6.79
N ILE A 635 -76.69 -21.19 -6.91
CA ILE A 635 -77.49 -21.86 -7.94
C ILE A 635 -78.37 -22.97 -7.34
N THR A 636 -79.46 -23.28 -8.05
CA THR A 636 -80.33 -24.43 -7.76
C THR A 636 -80.07 -25.57 -8.75
N GLY A 637 -80.36 -26.81 -8.34
CA GLY A 637 -80.01 -28.00 -9.12
C GLY A 637 -80.76 -28.15 -10.45
N GLY A 638 -80.10 -28.74 -11.45
CA GLY A 638 -80.72 -29.12 -12.74
C GLY A 638 -80.44 -28.20 -13.95
N VAL A 639 -79.57 -27.20 -13.83
CA VAL A 639 -79.16 -26.31 -14.94
C VAL A 639 -77.78 -26.73 -15.51
N PRO A 640 -77.57 -26.70 -16.85
CA PRO A 640 -76.28 -27.06 -17.44
C PRO A 640 -75.26 -25.91 -17.45
N ILE A 641 -73.97 -26.27 -17.32
CA ILE A 641 -72.79 -25.38 -17.30
C ILE A 641 -71.91 -25.65 -18.54
N LEU A 642 -71.12 -24.66 -18.95
CA LEU A 642 -70.09 -24.71 -20.00
C LEU A 642 -68.73 -24.35 -19.38
N VAL A 643 -67.63 -24.96 -19.82
CA VAL A 643 -66.28 -24.69 -19.29
C VAL A 643 -65.24 -24.69 -20.43
N GLY A 644 -64.38 -23.68 -20.49
CA GLY A 644 -63.28 -23.56 -21.47
C GLY A 644 -61.91 -24.01 -20.96
N ILE A 645 -61.01 -24.45 -21.85
CA ILE A 645 -59.72 -25.08 -21.53
C ILE A 645 -58.60 -24.64 -22.51
N ASN A 646 -57.38 -24.42 -22.02
CA ASN A 646 -56.17 -24.10 -22.81
C ASN A 646 -54.90 -24.77 -22.22
N HIS A 647 -53.76 -24.79 -22.93
CA HIS A 647 -52.49 -25.42 -22.48
C HIS A 647 -51.22 -24.63 -22.85
N SER A 648 -50.18 -24.66 -22.01
CA SER A 648 -48.90 -23.95 -22.19
C SER A 648 -47.78 -24.44 -21.24
N PHE A 649 -46.51 -24.20 -21.59
CA PHE A 649 -45.38 -24.33 -20.66
C PHE A 649 -45.36 -23.10 -19.71
N PRO A 650 -45.43 -23.26 -18.37
CA PRO A 650 -45.59 -22.13 -17.44
C PRO A 650 -44.43 -21.13 -17.42
N SER A 651 -43.20 -21.61 -17.67
CA SER A 651 -41.94 -20.86 -17.58
C SER A 651 -41.72 -19.89 -18.75
N SER A 652 -42.10 -20.30 -19.96
CA SER A 652 -41.87 -19.57 -21.22
C SER A 652 -43.16 -19.05 -21.88
N GLY A 653 -44.32 -19.56 -21.48
CA GLY A 653 -45.61 -19.26 -22.11
C GLY A 653 -45.78 -19.87 -23.51
N MET A 654 -44.84 -20.71 -23.97
CA MET A 654 -44.91 -21.38 -25.26
C MET A 654 -45.99 -22.48 -25.25
N THR A 655 -46.52 -22.82 -26.43
CA THR A 655 -47.48 -23.93 -26.61
C THR A 655 -46.79 -25.17 -27.18
N LEU A 656 -47.42 -26.34 -27.02
CA LEU A 656 -46.87 -27.60 -27.49
C LEU A 656 -46.90 -27.68 -29.04
N SER A 657 -45.74 -27.87 -29.66
CA SER A 657 -45.60 -27.97 -31.13
C SER A 657 -46.21 -29.24 -31.71
N SER A 658 -46.19 -30.35 -30.96
CA SER A 658 -46.60 -31.67 -31.41
C SER A 658 -46.79 -32.66 -30.23
N GLY A 659 -47.84 -33.49 -30.31
CA GLY A 659 -48.19 -34.52 -29.31
C GLY A 659 -49.71 -34.74 -29.24
N ASN A 660 -50.18 -35.73 -28.48
CA ASN A 660 -51.60 -35.86 -28.16
C ASN A 660 -51.86 -35.43 -26.71
N LEU A 661 -52.99 -34.76 -26.48
CA LEU A 661 -53.40 -34.23 -25.19
C LEU A 661 -54.90 -34.48 -24.96
N GLN A 662 -55.29 -34.85 -23.75
CA GLN A 662 -56.69 -35.09 -23.36
C GLN A 662 -56.99 -34.48 -21.99
N ALA A 663 -58.22 -34.01 -21.79
CA ALA A 663 -58.70 -33.49 -20.52
C ALA A 663 -60.10 -33.98 -20.14
N ARG A 664 -60.44 -33.89 -18.85
CA ARG A 664 -61.79 -34.06 -18.30
C ARG A 664 -61.99 -33.18 -17.06
N ILE A 665 -63.25 -32.94 -16.70
CA ILE A 665 -63.63 -32.10 -15.56
C ILE A 665 -64.34 -32.97 -14.52
N ASN A 666 -64.00 -32.75 -13.24
CA ASN A 666 -64.71 -33.30 -12.11
C ASN A 666 -65.47 -32.16 -11.39
N PHE A 667 -66.64 -32.50 -10.84
CA PHE A 667 -67.50 -31.65 -10.04
C PHE A 667 -67.63 -32.30 -8.67
N ASP A 668 -66.82 -31.85 -7.73
CA ASP A 668 -66.70 -32.41 -6.40
C ASP A 668 -67.59 -31.61 -5.44
N ILE A 669 -68.83 -32.07 -5.24
CA ILE A 669 -69.83 -31.35 -4.44
C ILE A 669 -69.61 -31.67 -2.96
N ARG A 670 -69.11 -30.70 -2.21
CA ARG A 670 -68.87 -30.77 -0.77
C ARG A 670 -70.16 -30.41 -0.03
N VAL A 671 -70.93 -31.43 0.36
CA VAL A 671 -72.25 -31.26 1.00
C VAL A 671 -72.10 -30.59 2.36
N ASN A 672 -72.67 -29.40 2.54
CA ASN A 672 -72.60 -28.66 3.80
C ASN A 672 -73.83 -28.95 4.67
N ASP A 673 -73.61 -29.20 5.96
CA ASP A 673 -74.67 -29.07 6.96
C ASP A 673 -74.63 -27.65 7.52
N ALA A 674 -75.56 -26.81 7.07
CA ALA A 674 -75.66 -25.41 7.47
C ALA A 674 -75.64 -25.26 9.01
N ALA A 675 -76.33 -26.16 9.71
CA ALA A 675 -76.53 -26.12 11.16
C ALA A 675 -75.23 -26.21 11.97
N THR A 676 -74.23 -26.90 11.42
CA THR A 676 -72.94 -27.14 12.09
C THR A 676 -71.76 -26.48 11.39
N ASN A 677 -71.99 -25.76 10.28
CA ASN A 677 -70.97 -25.22 9.37
C ASN A 677 -69.93 -26.27 8.95
N ASN A 678 -70.36 -27.52 8.89
CA ASN A 678 -69.50 -28.68 8.70
C ASN A 678 -69.93 -29.48 7.48
N PHE A 679 -68.94 -29.79 6.66
CA PHE A 679 -69.14 -30.55 5.45
C PHE A 679 -69.27 -32.05 5.74
N THR A 680 -70.45 -32.61 5.51
CA THR A 680 -70.81 -33.97 5.97
C THR A 680 -70.36 -35.07 5.02
N ASN A 681 -70.46 -34.84 3.71
CA ASN A 681 -70.22 -35.83 2.66
C ASN A 681 -69.71 -35.16 1.37
N TRP A 682 -69.20 -35.96 0.44
CA TRP A 682 -68.88 -35.53 -0.91
C TRP A 682 -69.74 -36.28 -1.94
N VAL A 683 -70.20 -35.58 -2.98
CA VAL A 683 -70.92 -36.13 -4.13
C VAL A 683 -70.18 -35.72 -5.40
N ASN A 684 -69.31 -36.59 -5.88
CA ASN A 684 -68.43 -36.32 -7.01
C ASN A 684 -69.06 -36.79 -8.33
N GLN A 685 -69.03 -35.95 -9.35
CA GLN A 685 -69.42 -36.30 -10.73
C GLN A 685 -68.26 -35.99 -11.69
N THR A 686 -68.04 -36.80 -12.72
CA THR A 686 -66.87 -36.63 -13.61
C THR A 686 -67.26 -36.76 -15.08
N THR A 687 -66.77 -35.87 -15.94
CA THR A 687 -67.01 -35.93 -17.39
C THR A 687 -66.17 -37.03 -18.07
N PRO A 688 -66.53 -37.44 -19.30
CA PRO A 688 -65.65 -38.24 -20.15
C PRO A 688 -64.36 -37.47 -20.50
N TRP A 689 -63.31 -38.22 -20.88
CA TRP A 689 -62.11 -37.68 -21.50
C TRP A 689 -62.40 -37.16 -22.90
N THR A 690 -61.88 -35.97 -23.21
CA THR A 690 -62.00 -35.26 -24.48
C THR A 690 -60.60 -34.93 -25.00
N ASP A 691 -60.36 -35.09 -26.30
CA ASP A 691 -59.10 -34.70 -26.96
C ASP A 691 -58.99 -33.16 -27.06
N LEU A 692 -57.78 -32.62 -26.86
CA LEU A 692 -57.45 -31.20 -26.97
C LEU A 692 -56.57 -30.95 -28.20
N THR A 693 -56.76 -29.80 -28.86
CA THR A 693 -56.01 -29.43 -30.07
C THR A 693 -54.68 -28.75 -29.72
N ALA A 694 -53.55 -29.36 -30.11
CA ALA A 694 -52.22 -28.80 -29.85
C ALA A 694 -52.06 -27.38 -30.44
N GLY A 695 -51.67 -26.42 -29.59
CA GLY A 695 -51.59 -25.00 -29.93
C GLY A 695 -52.89 -24.19 -29.87
N GLU A 696 -54.05 -24.82 -29.62
CA GLU A 696 -55.37 -24.15 -29.57
C GLU A 696 -56.15 -24.44 -28.24
N SER A 697 -57.39 -23.93 -28.14
CA SER A 697 -58.23 -23.95 -26.92
C SER A 697 -59.65 -24.51 -27.17
N ASP A 698 -60.17 -25.31 -26.23
CA ASP A 698 -61.37 -26.15 -26.39
C ASP A 698 -62.42 -25.94 -25.26
N THR A 699 -63.60 -26.61 -25.32
CA THR A 699 -64.71 -26.45 -24.34
C THR A 699 -65.48 -27.75 -24.00
N ILE A 700 -66.07 -27.84 -22.80
CA ILE A 700 -66.80 -29.01 -22.24
C ILE A 700 -68.12 -28.55 -21.56
N SER A 701 -69.11 -29.45 -21.36
CA SER A 701 -70.42 -29.14 -20.73
C SER A 701 -70.94 -30.24 -19.79
N TRP A 702 -71.66 -29.87 -18.72
CA TRP A 702 -72.22 -30.79 -17.69
C TRP A 702 -73.48 -30.24 -16.99
N THR A 703 -74.10 -30.96 -16.06
CA THR A 703 -75.32 -30.55 -15.30
C THR A 703 -75.30 -31.09 -13.87
N LEU A 704 -75.69 -30.26 -12.89
CA LEU A 704 -75.57 -30.55 -11.45
C LEU A 704 -76.87 -31.14 -10.80
N PRO A 705 -76.75 -31.91 -9.69
CA PRO A 705 -77.88 -32.53 -8.99
C PRO A 705 -78.72 -31.54 -8.17
N SER A 706 -79.85 -32.00 -7.61
CA SER A 706 -80.87 -31.16 -6.94
C SER A 706 -81.37 -31.72 -5.61
N ASP A 707 -80.60 -32.61 -4.99
CA ASP A 707 -80.93 -33.34 -3.76
C ASP A 707 -79.87 -33.16 -2.65
N VAL A 708 -78.94 -32.22 -2.86
CA VAL A 708 -77.84 -31.85 -1.95
C VAL A 708 -77.58 -30.35 -1.98
N SER A 709 -77.22 -29.76 -0.83
CA SER A 709 -76.69 -28.38 -0.73
C SER A 709 -75.21 -28.40 -0.34
N GLY A 710 -74.43 -27.42 -0.79
CA GLY A 710 -73.01 -27.28 -0.46
C GLY A 710 -72.17 -26.62 -1.55
N VAL A 711 -70.85 -26.66 -1.38
CA VAL A 711 -69.91 -26.02 -2.32
C VAL A 711 -69.49 -27.01 -3.40
N VAL A 712 -69.75 -26.68 -4.66
CA VAL A 712 -69.33 -27.44 -5.84
C VAL A 712 -67.93 -26.97 -6.22
N ASN A 713 -66.91 -27.79 -6.02
CA ASN A 713 -65.57 -27.53 -6.54
C ASN A 713 -65.46 -28.11 -7.96
N ILE A 714 -65.09 -27.29 -8.93
CA ILE A 714 -64.81 -27.73 -10.31
C ILE A 714 -63.30 -27.97 -10.42
N THR A 715 -62.88 -29.22 -10.64
CA THR A 715 -61.48 -29.61 -10.81
C THR A 715 -61.21 -30.16 -12.21
N LEU A 716 -59.98 -30.00 -12.70
CA LEU A 716 -59.54 -30.40 -14.04
C LEU A 716 -58.54 -31.55 -13.94
N GLU A 717 -58.66 -32.55 -14.81
CA GLU A 717 -57.62 -33.56 -15.02
C GLU A 717 -57.16 -33.51 -16.48
N ALA A 718 -55.85 -33.59 -16.71
CA ALA A 718 -55.24 -33.68 -18.02
C ALA A 718 -54.26 -34.87 -18.14
N ARG A 719 -54.05 -35.36 -19.35
CA ARG A 719 -53.06 -36.41 -19.67
C ARG A 719 -52.56 -36.29 -21.12
N SER A 720 -51.30 -36.62 -21.35
CA SER A 720 -50.70 -36.74 -22.68
C SER A 720 -50.36 -38.20 -23.02
N ASP A 721 -49.99 -38.47 -24.27
CA ASP A 721 -49.26 -39.69 -24.66
C ASP A 721 -47.73 -39.56 -24.48
N GLN A 722 -47.22 -38.34 -24.25
CA GLN A 722 -45.84 -38.05 -23.89
C GLN A 722 -45.64 -38.05 -22.36
N SER A 723 -44.38 -38.14 -21.90
CA SER A 723 -44.02 -38.22 -20.48
C SER A 723 -43.84 -36.86 -19.80
N PHE A 724 -44.73 -35.89 -20.09
CA PHE A 724 -44.72 -34.57 -19.45
C PHE A 724 -45.20 -34.62 -17.99
N GLN A 725 -44.67 -33.75 -17.15
CA GLN A 725 -45.29 -33.44 -15.85
C GLN A 725 -46.51 -32.56 -16.09
N MET A 726 -47.66 -33.19 -16.27
CA MET A 726 -48.94 -32.50 -16.46
C MET A 726 -49.33 -31.73 -15.20
N LEU A 727 -49.40 -30.40 -15.29
CA LEU A 727 -50.12 -29.57 -14.34
C LEU A 727 -51.54 -29.32 -14.85
N SER A 728 -52.51 -29.30 -13.94
CA SER A 728 -53.92 -29.07 -14.24
C SER A 728 -54.45 -27.93 -13.37
N ASP A 729 -54.41 -26.70 -13.89
CA ASP A 729 -54.92 -25.52 -13.18
C ASP A 729 -56.45 -25.42 -13.33
N SER A 730 -57.15 -25.85 -12.29
CA SER A 730 -58.58 -25.57 -12.11
C SER A 730 -58.80 -24.31 -11.29
N ASN A 731 -58.28 -23.19 -11.81
CA ASN A 731 -58.37 -21.82 -11.29
C ASN A 731 -59.69 -21.60 -10.55
N SER A 732 -59.61 -21.26 -9.25
CA SER A 732 -60.54 -21.70 -8.21
C SER A 732 -62.02 -21.45 -8.54
N SER A 733 -62.63 -22.46 -9.17
CA SER A 733 -63.97 -22.42 -9.73
C SER A 733 -64.93 -23.15 -8.80
N SER A 734 -65.48 -22.41 -7.84
CA SER A 734 -66.47 -22.91 -6.88
C SER A 734 -67.85 -22.34 -7.16
N LEU A 735 -68.91 -23.11 -6.93
CA LEU A 735 -70.30 -22.65 -7.00
C LEU A 735 -71.02 -23.06 -5.71
N ILE A 736 -71.99 -22.26 -5.26
CA ILE A 736 -72.81 -22.62 -4.10
C ILE A 736 -74.10 -23.25 -4.63
N LEU A 737 -74.36 -24.51 -4.27
CA LEU A 737 -75.60 -25.21 -4.58
C LEU A 737 -76.49 -25.20 -3.34
N ASP A 738 -77.72 -24.67 -3.42
CA ASP A 738 -78.63 -24.68 -2.28
C ASP A 738 -80.09 -25.05 -2.63
N ASN A 739 -80.74 -25.68 -1.65
CA ASN A 739 -82.02 -26.38 -1.70
C ASN A 739 -82.66 -26.55 -0.28
N ILE A 740 -82.22 -25.81 0.77
CA ILE A 740 -82.58 -26.02 2.20
C ILE A 740 -83.15 -24.71 2.84
N ASN A 741 -83.86 -24.83 3.98
CA ASN A 741 -84.40 -23.70 4.75
C ASN A 741 -83.44 -23.25 5.90
N PRO A 742 -83.37 -21.94 6.22
CA PRO A 742 -82.64 -21.41 7.38
C PRO A 742 -83.16 -21.82 8.78
N ILE A 743 -82.27 -21.88 9.77
CA ILE A 743 -82.57 -22.18 11.20
C ILE A 743 -81.72 -21.35 12.18
N ILE A 744 -82.17 -21.16 13.43
CA ILE A 744 -81.39 -20.47 14.49
C ILE A 744 -80.54 -21.46 15.32
N ILE A 745 -79.34 -21.02 15.72
CA ILE A 745 -78.31 -21.83 16.41
C ILE A 745 -78.01 -21.35 17.83
N SER A 746 -77.79 -20.05 18.04
CA SER A 746 -77.43 -19.47 19.35
C SER A 746 -77.76 -17.98 19.42
N SER A 747 -77.62 -17.37 20.61
CA SER A 747 -77.76 -15.94 20.81
C SER A 747 -76.87 -15.40 21.93
N ILE A 748 -76.60 -14.09 21.89
CA ILE A 748 -76.05 -13.30 22.99
C ILE A 748 -77.00 -12.10 23.22
N PRO A 749 -77.50 -11.86 24.44
CA PRO A 749 -77.48 -12.77 25.58
C PRO A 749 -78.03 -14.16 25.28
N GLU A 750 -77.61 -15.16 26.07
CA GLU A 750 -78.22 -16.48 25.96
C GLU A 750 -79.69 -16.38 26.35
N ASN A 751 -80.53 -17.22 25.76
CA ASN A 751 -81.94 -17.26 26.12
C ASN A 751 -82.07 -17.66 27.61
N GLN A 752 -82.60 -16.74 28.43
CA GLN A 752 -82.78 -16.79 29.90
C GLN A 752 -81.59 -16.30 30.79
N ASP A 753 -80.74 -15.40 30.29
CA ASP A 753 -79.48 -14.94 30.94
C ASP A 753 -79.58 -13.96 32.15
N TYR A 754 -78.45 -13.74 32.86
CA TYR A 754 -78.28 -12.73 33.95
C TYR A 754 -76.86 -12.12 34.00
N LEU A 755 -76.71 -10.91 33.43
CA LEU A 755 -75.43 -10.31 32.98
C LEU A 755 -74.99 -9.09 33.81
N ASN A 756 -74.33 -8.07 33.23
CA ASN A 756 -73.93 -6.77 33.83
C ASN A 756 -74.92 -5.63 33.44
N SER A 757 -75.02 -4.47 34.12
CA SER A 757 -75.99 -3.39 33.78
C SER A 757 -75.39 -2.40 32.78
N GLU A 758 -75.92 -2.34 31.56
CA GLU A 758 -75.21 -1.75 30.43
C GLU A 758 -76.03 -0.72 29.64
N GLU A 759 -75.47 0.47 29.45
CA GLU A 759 -76.09 1.54 28.67
C GLU A 759 -76.17 1.22 27.18
N ASN A 760 -75.32 0.33 26.68
CA ASN A 760 -75.37 -0.22 25.34
C ASN A 760 -75.02 -1.71 25.43
N ARG A 761 -76.01 -2.58 25.65
CA ARG A 761 -75.79 -4.03 25.58
C ARG A 761 -75.65 -4.45 24.12
N GLU A 762 -74.65 -5.29 23.86
CA GLU A 762 -74.49 -5.97 22.57
C GLU A 762 -75.47 -7.14 22.46
N LEU A 763 -76.11 -7.23 21.31
CA LEU A 763 -77.11 -8.22 20.93
C LEU A 763 -76.59 -9.02 19.74
N SER A 764 -76.81 -10.32 19.73
CA SER A 764 -76.42 -11.21 18.63
C SER A 764 -77.38 -12.38 18.51
N ILE A 765 -77.81 -12.74 17.30
CA ILE A 765 -78.44 -14.03 17.00
C ILE A 765 -77.70 -14.69 15.86
N LEU A 766 -77.41 -15.98 16.02
CA LEU A 766 -76.77 -16.82 15.03
C LEU A 766 -77.79 -17.64 14.23
N ILE A 767 -77.85 -17.43 12.91
CA ILE A 767 -78.66 -18.19 11.96
C ILE A 767 -77.75 -19.04 11.07
N ALA A 768 -78.15 -20.28 10.80
CA ALA A 768 -77.55 -21.19 9.86
C ALA A 768 -78.32 -21.21 8.52
N ASP A 769 -77.63 -20.96 7.41
CA ASP A 769 -78.12 -21.12 6.04
C ASP A 769 -76.97 -21.32 5.02
N THR A 770 -77.19 -22.05 3.92
CA THR A 770 -76.11 -22.40 2.96
C THR A 770 -75.89 -21.36 1.85
N SER A 771 -76.92 -20.65 1.40
CA SER A 771 -76.80 -19.66 0.31
C SER A 771 -76.64 -18.22 0.83
N GLY A 772 -77.31 -17.88 1.93
CA GLY A 772 -77.14 -16.61 2.64
C GLY A 772 -78.24 -15.59 2.45
N PHE A 773 -78.13 -14.45 3.15
CA PHE A 773 -79.18 -13.43 3.18
C PHE A 773 -78.79 -12.13 2.46
N VAL A 774 -79.77 -11.48 1.85
CA VAL A 774 -79.66 -10.09 1.38
C VAL A 774 -80.07 -9.16 2.52
N PHE A 775 -79.17 -8.28 2.95
CA PHE A 775 -79.39 -7.38 4.09
C PHE A 775 -80.66 -6.51 3.95
N GLU A 776 -80.99 -6.05 2.73
CA GLU A 776 -82.16 -5.19 2.47
C GLU A 776 -83.51 -5.92 2.64
N ASP A 777 -83.54 -7.26 2.63
CA ASP A 777 -84.74 -8.09 2.78
C ASP A 777 -84.92 -8.67 4.21
N MET A 778 -84.05 -8.30 5.16
CA MET A 778 -84.04 -8.78 6.55
C MET A 778 -84.39 -7.67 7.56
N ALA A 779 -85.06 -8.01 8.66
CA ALA A 779 -85.37 -7.11 9.77
C ALA A 779 -85.17 -7.76 11.15
N MET A 780 -84.77 -6.97 12.14
CA MET A 780 -84.50 -7.37 13.53
C MET A 780 -85.30 -6.50 14.50
N GLN A 781 -85.98 -7.12 15.47
CA GLN A 781 -86.98 -6.47 16.33
C GLN A 781 -86.78 -6.78 17.82
N VAL A 782 -87.03 -5.81 18.69
CA VAL A 782 -86.84 -5.90 20.16
C VAL A 782 -88.04 -5.35 20.95
N TRP A 783 -88.15 -5.76 22.21
CA TRP A 783 -89.09 -5.25 23.23
C TRP A 783 -88.40 -5.27 24.60
N VAL A 784 -88.30 -4.13 25.29
CA VAL A 784 -87.68 -3.98 26.62
C VAL A 784 -88.78 -3.70 27.65
N GLN A 785 -88.89 -4.50 28.71
CA GLN A 785 -90.04 -4.42 29.64
C GLN A 785 -90.21 -3.03 30.27
N ALA A 786 -89.11 -2.37 30.67
CA ALA A 786 -89.16 -1.03 31.28
C ALA A 786 -89.52 0.11 30.29
N MET A 787 -89.57 -0.17 28.97
CA MET A 787 -89.83 0.82 27.91
C MET A 787 -91.10 0.55 27.10
N ASP A 788 -91.37 -0.72 26.78
CA ASP A 788 -92.27 -1.10 25.68
C ASP A 788 -93.58 -1.80 26.14
N ASP A 789 -93.65 -2.25 27.41
CA ASP A 789 -94.83 -2.89 28.03
C ASP A 789 -96.01 -1.90 28.12
N GLY A 790 -97.08 -2.14 27.35
CA GLY A 790 -98.22 -1.22 27.23
C GLY A 790 -98.03 -0.03 26.27
N SER A 791 -96.96 -0.01 25.48
CA SER A 791 -96.59 1.14 24.62
C SER A 791 -97.59 1.45 23.50
N ASP A 792 -98.34 0.46 23.01
CA ASP A 792 -99.36 0.64 21.96
C ASP A 792 -100.73 1.14 22.49
N GLY A 793 -100.88 1.22 23.81
CA GLY A 793 -102.13 1.51 24.51
C GLY A 793 -102.83 0.29 25.13
N SER A 794 -102.18 -0.88 25.13
CA SER A 794 -102.56 -2.05 25.94
C SER A 794 -102.43 -1.78 27.46
N PHE A 795 -102.64 -2.80 28.29
CA PHE A 795 -102.34 -2.72 29.73
C PHE A 795 -100.94 -3.29 29.95
N PRO A 796 -100.02 -2.60 30.66
CA PRO A 796 -98.74 -3.18 31.04
C PRO A 796 -98.97 -4.45 31.88
N ASP A 797 -98.60 -5.60 31.31
CA ASP A 797 -98.82 -6.93 31.89
C ASP A 797 -97.59 -7.84 31.83
N ALA A 798 -96.45 -7.28 31.39
CA ALA A 798 -95.17 -7.94 31.19
C ALA A 798 -95.17 -9.06 30.12
N THR A 799 -96.06 -9.00 29.12
CA THR A 799 -96.05 -9.92 27.97
C THR A 799 -96.02 -9.19 26.62
N PRO A 800 -95.07 -9.49 25.70
CA PRO A 800 -94.88 -8.72 24.47
C PRO A 800 -95.93 -9.03 23.40
N GLN A 801 -96.51 -7.98 22.81
CA GLN A 801 -97.50 -8.08 21.72
C GLN A 801 -96.91 -7.67 20.36
N GLU A 802 -97.48 -8.21 19.26
CA GLU A 802 -97.03 -7.95 17.87
C GLU A 802 -96.94 -6.46 17.50
N SER A 803 -97.76 -5.60 18.11
CA SER A 803 -97.79 -4.15 17.90
C SER A 803 -96.82 -3.35 18.79
N GLU A 804 -96.15 -4.00 19.75
CA GLU A 804 -95.23 -3.38 20.71
C GLU A 804 -93.75 -3.62 20.36
N TYR A 805 -93.46 -4.56 19.44
CA TYR A 805 -92.09 -4.79 18.93
C TYR A 805 -91.61 -3.60 18.09
N ARG A 806 -90.36 -3.18 18.32
CA ARG A 806 -89.68 -2.11 17.56
C ARG A 806 -88.57 -2.68 16.70
N ASP A 807 -88.48 -2.26 15.45
CA ASP A 807 -87.30 -2.51 14.61
C ASP A 807 -86.06 -1.83 15.24
N ILE A 808 -84.92 -2.51 15.22
CA ILE A 808 -83.62 -1.98 15.64
C ILE A 808 -82.61 -2.01 14.49
N ASN A 809 -81.65 -1.09 14.54
CA ASN A 809 -80.50 -1.14 13.63
C ASN A 809 -79.64 -2.35 13.98
N PHE A 810 -79.27 -3.13 12.96
CA PHE A 810 -78.40 -4.29 13.09
C PHE A 810 -77.33 -4.32 12.00
N THR A 811 -76.21 -4.97 12.28
CA THR A 811 -75.22 -5.42 11.29
C THR A 811 -75.43 -6.91 11.02
N LEU A 812 -75.13 -7.33 9.80
CA LEU A 812 -75.15 -8.72 9.39
C LEU A 812 -73.72 -9.17 9.09
N GLU A 813 -73.21 -10.10 9.89
CA GLU A 813 -71.86 -10.66 9.76
C GLU A 813 -71.95 -12.13 9.34
N ASN A 814 -71.01 -12.58 8.50
CA ASN A 814 -70.98 -13.95 7.98
C ASN A 814 -69.71 -14.69 8.43
N ASN A 815 -69.85 -15.99 8.68
CA ASN A 815 -68.73 -16.93 8.70
C ASN A 815 -69.17 -18.29 8.10
N GLY A 816 -69.12 -18.42 6.78
CA GLY A 816 -69.53 -19.64 6.07
C GLY A 816 -71.04 -19.77 6.00
N SER A 817 -71.62 -20.88 6.44
CA SER A 817 -73.08 -21.03 6.54
C SER A 817 -73.69 -20.42 7.80
N LEU A 818 -72.92 -19.65 8.57
CA LEU A 818 -73.37 -19.03 9.81
C LEU A 818 -73.43 -17.50 9.66
N TRP A 819 -74.50 -16.92 10.18
CA TRP A 819 -74.89 -15.52 9.99
C TRP A 819 -75.26 -14.89 11.34
N TRP A 820 -74.48 -13.91 11.78
CA TRP A 820 -74.68 -13.16 13.02
C TRP A 820 -75.47 -11.89 12.73
N PHE A 821 -76.63 -11.76 13.36
CA PHE A 821 -77.43 -10.56 13.38
C PHE A 821 -77.09 -9.78 14.65
N ASN A 822 -76.13 -8.87 14.52
CA ASN A 822 -75.55 -8.13 15.63
C ASN A 822 -76.22 -6.75 15.78
N GLY A 823 -76.43 -6.27 16.99
CA GLY A 823 -77.04 -4.97 17.24
C GLY A 823 -76.75 -4.46 18.65
N THR A 824 -77.24 -3.26 18.99
CA THR A 824 -77.12 -2.71 20.34
C THR A 824 -78.45 -2.18 20.86
N GLN A 825 -78.75 -2.45 22.12
CA GLN A 825 -79.94 -1.96 22.83
C GLN A 825 -79.55 -1.64 24.26
N SER A 826 -80.03 -0.51 24.78
CA SER A 826 -79.82 -0.13 26.17
C SER A 826 -80.71 -0.94 27.10
N ASP A 827 -80.17 -1.45 28.21
CA ASP A 827 -80.94 -1.98 29.33
C ASP A 827 -80.55 -1.42 30.71
N ASN A 828 -79.77 -0.34 30.77
CA ASN A 828 -79.49 0.39 32.01
C ASN A 828 -80.73 1.02 32.69
N LEU A 829 -81.87 1.05 32.00
CA LEU A 829 -83.18 1.44 32.55
C LEU A 829 -83.88 0.29 33.29
N ASN A 830 -83.41 -0.96 33.12
CA ASN A 830 -83.89 -2.09 33.90
C ASN A 830 -83.26 -2.06 35.30
N GLU A 831 -84.09 -2.15 36.34
CA GLU A 831 -83.62 -2.50 37.69
C GLU A 831 -83.18 -3.98 37.73
N ASP A 832 -82.50 -4.39 38.80
CA ASP A 832 -82.18 -5.80 39.06
C ASP A 832 -83.46 -6.67 38.94
N GLN A 833 -83.41 -7.67 38.05
CA GLN A 833 -84.49 -8.61 37.68
C GLN A 833 -85.65 -8.08 36.79
N GLN A 834 -85.38 -7.40 35.67
CA GLN A 834 -86.40 -7.02 34.64
C GLN A 834 -86.06 -7.50 33.21
N TYR A 835 -87.08 -7.88 32.42
CA TYR A 835 -86.94 -8.62 31.14
C TYR A 835 -86.69 -7.76 29.88
N VAL A 836 -86.17 -8.41 28.83
CA VAL A 836 -86.08 -7.93 27.43
C VAL A 836 -86.36 -9.11 26.47
N TYR A 837 -86.97 -8.90 25.30
CA TYR A 837 -87.27 -9.90 24.26
C TYR A 837 -86.82 -9.46 22.85
N MET A 838 -86.49 -10.39 21.94
CA MET A 838 -85.95 -10.07 20.59
C MET A 838 -86.23 -11.12 19.49
N ARG A 839 -86.38 -10.72 18.21
CA ARG A 839 -86.69 -11.60 17.04
C ARG A 839 -86.18 -11.12 15.66
N ILE A 840 -86.22 -11.98 14.62
CA ILE A 840 -85.76 -11.72 13.22
C ILE A 840 -86.82 -12.12 12.16
N VAL A 841 -86.88 -11.42 11.02
CA VAL A 841 -87.81 -11.67 9.88
C VAL A 841 -87.08 -11.52 8.52
N GLY A 842 -87.29 -12.43 7.56
CA GLY A 842 -86.83 -12.32 6.16
C GLY A 842 -86.63 -13.66 5.43
N SER A 843 -85.86 -13.69 4.33
CA SER A 843 -85.61 -14.86 3.46
C SER A 843 -84.22 -14.88 2.80
N ASP A 844 -83.73 -16.05 2.39
CA ASP A 844 -82.40 -16.26 1.77
C ASP A 844 -82.32 -16.00 0.25
N LEU A 845 -81.09 -16.11 -0.28
CA LEU A 845 -80.67 -15.88 -1.67
C LEU A 845 -81.26 -16.86 -2.70
N THR A 846 -81.75 -18.02 -2.27
CA THR A 846 -82.50 -18.96 -3.15
C THR A 846 -84.01 -18.91 -2.94
N GLY A 847 -84.47 -18.32 -1.84
CA GLY A 847 -85.85 -17.91 -1.59
C GLY A 847 -86.60 -18.68 -0.50
N PHE A 848 -85.90 -19.37 0.42
CA PHE A 848 -86.52 -19.98 1.60
C PHE A 848 -86.53 -19.01 2.80
N ALA A 849 -87.13 -19.41 3.93
CA ALA A 849 -87.36 -18.54 5.08
C ALA A 849 -87.19 -19.29 6.42
N THR A 850 -86.82 -18.54 7.47
CA THR A 850 -86.39 -19.03 8.79
C THR A 850 -87.55 -19.56 9.66
N ILE A 851 -87.22 -20.48 10.57
CA ILE A 851 -88.15 -21.15 11.50
C ILE A 851 -87.80 -20.77 12.96
N ASP A 852 -88.83 -20.58 13.82
CA ASP A 852 -88.79 -20.36 15.29
C ASP A 852 -87.82 -19.27 15.81
N ASN A 853 -88.28 -18.01 15.92
CA ASN A 853 -87.41 -16.82 15.80
C ASN A 853 -87.27 -15.87 17.03
N THR A 854 -87.29 -16.26 18.32
CA THR A 854 -87.35 -15.29 19.48
C THR A 854 -86.61 -15.68 20.81
N ILE A 855 -86.05 -14.72 21.61
CA ILE A 855 -85.19 -14.90 22.86
C ILE A 855 -85.36 -13.83 24.03
N TRP A 856 -84.72 -13.93 25.25
CA TRP A 856 -84.78 -12.96 26.44
C TRP A 856 -83.70 -13.02 27.65
N TRP A 857 -83.44 -11.99 28.55
CA TRP A 857 -82.33 -11.90 29.65
C TRP A 857 -82.36 -10.80 30.85
N LEU A 858 -81.28 -10.58 31.72
CA LEU A 858 -81.05 -9.67 32.98
C LEU A 858 -79.55 -9.03 33.31
N THR A 859 -79.14 -8.37 34.49
CA THR A 859 -77.92 -7.39 34.78
C THR A 859 -76.99 -7.34 36.16
N ARG A 860 -75.79 -6.57 36.31
CA ARG A 860 -74.57 -6.55 37.35
C ARG A 860 -73.24 -5.56 37.15
N ASP A 861 -71.99 -5.62 37.80
CA ASP A 861 -70.80 -4.56 37.93
C ASP A 861 -69.20 -4.95 38.13
N ALA A 862 -68.08 -4.06 38.11
CA ALA A 862 -66.52 -4.29 38.37
C ALA A 862 -65.35 -3.09 38.39
N GLN A 863 -64.01 -3.21 38.84
CA GLN A 863 -62.81 -2.18 38.93
C GLN A 863 -61.20 -2.60 39.06
N ASN A 864 -60.09 -1.72 39.04
CA ASN A 864 -58.52 -1.96 39.23
C ASN A 864 -57.41 -0.75 39.51
N GLY A 865 -56.01 -0.90 39.62
CA GLY A 865 -54.82 0.06 40.09
C GLY A 865 -53.35 0.27 39.37
N VAL A 866 -52.26 1.05 39.86
CA VAL A 866 -51.17 1.86 39.03
C VAL A 866 -49.75 2.51 39.55
N VAL A 867 -48.71 2.83 38.68
CA VAL A 867 -47.53 3.81 38.87
C VAL A 867 -47.91 5.32 38.86
N ASN A 868 -47.30 6.21 39.68
CA ASN A 868 -47.68 7.64 39.73
C ASN A 868 -46.87 8.62 38.86
N LYS A 869 -45.54 8.68 39.00
CA LYS A 869 -44.71 9.72 38.35
C LYS A 869 -43.22 9.35 38.30
N ILE A 870 -42.50 9.89 37.32
CA ILE A 870 -41.03 10.00 37.34
C ILE A 870 -40.61 11.47 37.42
N TYR A 871 -39.56 11.77 38.18
CA TYR A 871 -38.93 13.09 38.23
C TYR A 871 -37.77 13.13 37.20
N ASN A 872 -37.48 14.32 36.66
CA ASN A 872 -36.65 14.56 35.47
C ASN A 872 -37.30 14.16 34.12
N GLU A 873 -38.62 13.87 34.10
CA GLU A 873 -39.41 13.55 32.88
C GLU A 873 -39.39 14.67 31.81
N GLU A 874 -39.47 15.94 32.22
CA GLU A 874 -39.47 17.11 31.31
C GLU A 874 -38.05 17.53 30.86
N SER A 875 -37.01 16.78 31.23
CA SER A 875 -35.61 17.13 30.97
C SER A 875 -34.86 15.97 30.31
N THR A 876 -34.73 16.02 28.98
CA THR A 876 -33.90 15.11 28.19
C THR A 876 -32.47 15.08 28.75
N GLN A 877 -32.01 13.89 29.16
CA GLN A 877 -30.67 13.71 29.73
C GLN A 877 -29.71 13.26 28.64
N TYR A 878 -28.60 14.00 28.48
CA TYR A 878 -27.53 13.60 27.58
C TYR A 878 -26.64 12.56 28.26
N TRP A 879 -26.64 11.35 27.71
CA TRP A 879 -25.81 10.25 28.17
C TRP A 879 -24.61 10.14 27.23
N GLU A 880 -23.42 10.34 27.75
CA GLU A 880 -22.18 10.35 26.96
C GLU A 880 -21.17 9.43 27.65
N VAL A 881 -20.19 8.92 26.92
CA VAL A 881 -19.16 8.00 27.46
C VAL A 881 -18.53 8.58 28.74
N SER A 882 -18.44 7.79 29.81
CA SER A 882 -17.95 8.20 31.14
C SER A 882 -18.83 9.23 31.90
N ARG A 883 -20.00 9.63 31.37
CA ARG A 883 -21.00 10.50 32.03
C ARG A 883 -22.14 9.70 32.66
N GLN A 884 -22.85 10.34 33.61
CA GLN A 884 -24.00 9.76 34.31
C GLN A 884 -25.34 10.39 33.96
N ILE A 885 -26.41 9.60 34.04
CA ILE A 885 -27.82 10.04 34.02
C ILE A 885 -28.57 9.49 35.26
N SER A 886 -29.64 10.17 35.70
CA SER A 886 -30.32 9.86 36.98
C SER A 886 -31.83 10.18 37.03
N TRP A 887 -32.57 9.37 37.78
CA TRP A 887 -34.04 9.46 37.91
C TRP A 887 -34.50 9.20 39.35
N ASP A 888 -35.62 9.84 39.74
CA ASP A 888 -36.40 9.49 40.94
C ASP A 888 -37.82 9.05 40.52
N ILE A 889 -38.34 7.93 41.05
CA ILE A 889 -39.59 7.28 40.60
C ILE A 889 -40.58 7.17 41.78
N GLU A 890 -41.84 7.56 41.57
CA GLU A 890 -42.93 7.60 42.57
C GLU A 890 -44.08 6.62 42.23
N ILE A 891 -44.49 5.81 43.22
CA ILE A 891 -45.40 4.65 43.06
C ILE A 891 -46.48 4.64 44.16
N SER A 892 -47.72 4.22 43.83
CA SER A 892 -48.80 4.00 44.81
C SER A 892 -49.67 2.78 44.46
N ASP A 893 -50.62 2.40 45.32
CA ASP A 893 -51.63 1.38 44.99
C ASP A 893 -53.00 1.68 45.66
N GLY A 894 -54.08 1.16 45.08
CA GLY A 894 -55.46 1.33 45.53
C GLY A 894 -55.92 0.39 46.67
N ASN A 895 -55.23 -0.73 46.93
CA ASN A 895 -55.54 -1.66 48.02
C ASN A 895 -54.42 -1.87 49.06
N GLY A 896 -53.13 -1.69 48.73
CA GLY A 896 -52.05 -1.65 49.71
C GLY A 896 -50.62 -1.58 49.13
N ILE A 897 -49.89 -0.49 49.42
CA ILE A 897 -48.49 -0.28 48.97
C ILE A 897 -47.46 -1.30 49.51
N SER A 898 -47.86 -2.20 50.41
CA SER A 898 -47.00 -3.23 51.00
C SER A 898 -46.73 -4.43 50.09
N ASP A 899 -47.44 -4.54 48.98
CA ASP A 899 -47.59 -5.79 48.24
C ASP A 899 -46.69 -5.82 46.97
N ILE A 900 -45.97 -4.72 46.72
CA ILE A 900 -44.92 -4.56 45.70
C ILE A 900 -43.62 -5.27 46.13
N MET A 901 -43.01 -6.05 45.23
CA MET A 901 -41.80 -6.83 45.51
C MET A 901 -40.49 -6.22 44.99
N SER A 902 -40.43 -5.79 43.73
CA SER A 902 -39.18 -5.39 43.07
C SER A 902 -39.41 -4.43 41.89
N LEU A 903 -38.31 -3.82 41.41
CA LEU A 903 -38.31 -2.89 40.28
C LEU A 903 -37.28 -3.35 39.22
N ARG A 904 -37.70 -3.41 37.95
CA ARG A 904 -36.82 -3.58 36.78
C ARG A 904 -36.92 -2.34 35.90
N ILE A 905 -35.78 -1.89 35.39
CA ILE A 905 -35.66 -0.76 34.47
C ILE A 905 -34.89 -1.25 33.24
N GLU A 906 -35.58 -1.30 32.11
CA GLU A 906 -35.03 -1.69 30.79
C GLU A 906 -34.89 -0.45 29.90
N LEU A 907 -33.83 -0.41 29.08
CA LEU A 907 -33.45 0.74 28.27
C LEU A 907 -33.44 0.34 26.78
N GLY A 908 -34.06 1.15 25.91
CA GLY A 908 -33.91 1.02 24.46
C GLY A 908 -34.48 -0.25 23.80
N ASP A 909 -35.50 -0.88 24.40
CA ASP A 909 -36.15 -2.15 23.97
C ASP A 909 -35.23 -3.40 24.01
N ASP A 910 -34.04 -3.27 24.61
CA ASP A 910 -33.13 -4.38 24.90
C ASP A 910 -33.35 -4.88 26.34
N SER A 911 -33.83 -6.12 26.47
CA SER A 911 -34.15 -6.70 27.78
C SER A 911 -32.93 -7.03 28.64
N ASP A 912 -31.72 -7.10 28.06
CA ASP A 912 -30.47 -7.30 28.79
C ASP A 912 -29.78 -5.94 29.11
N PHE A 913 -30.18 -4.84 28.47
CA PHE A 913 -29.64 -3.50 28.72
C PHE A 913 -30.42 -2.74 29.79
N GLY A 914 -29.90 -2.73 31.02
CA GLY A 914 -30.50 -1.95 32.10
C GLY A 914 -30.01 -2.30 33.49
N ILE A 915 -30.89 -2.12 34.48
CA ILE A 915 -30.63 -2.42 35.88
C ILE A 915 -31.82 -3.13 36.56
N THR A 916 -31.49 -3.86 37.62
CA THR A 916 -32.47 -4.47 38.54
C THR A 916 -32.25 -3.96 39.96
N TYR A 917 -33.35 -3.67 40.66
CA TYR A 917 -33.32 -3.19 42.05
C TYR A 917 -34.29 -3.99 42.93
N ASP A 918 -33.73 -4.65 43.95
CA ASP A 918 -34.51 -5.37 44.96
C ASP A 918 -34.84 -4.42 46.13
N VAL A 919 -36.14 -4.26 46.42
CA VAL A 919 -36.62 -3.32 47.45
C VAL A 919 -36.35 -3.85 48.87
N ALA A 920 -36.31 -5.17 49.07
CA ALA A 920 -36.11 -5.78 50.38
C ALA A 920 -34.63 -5.84 50.78
N ASP A 921 -33.75 -6.28 49.87
CA ASP A 921 -32.31 -6.40 50.11
C ASP A 921 -31.54 -5.11 49.75
N SER A 922 -32.17 -4.15 49.04
CA SER A 922 -31.57 -2.86 48.63
C SER A 922 -30.32 -2.99 47.77
N ILE A 923 -30.20 -4.07 47.01
CA ILE A 923 -29.12 -4.33 46.04
C ILE A 923 -29.51 -3.74 44.69
N CYS A 924 -28.55 -3.11 44.02
CA CYS A 924 -28.66 -2.75 42.61
C CYS A 924 -27.69 -3.57 41.78
N SER A 925 -28.15 -4.13 40.67
CA SER A 925 -27.35 -4.93 39.74
C SER A 925 -27.44 -4.36 38.33
N VAL A 926 -26.28 -4.00 37.79
CA VAL A 926 -26.06 -3.73 36.36
C VAL A 926 -26.15 -5.04 35.58
N MET A 927 -26.78 -5.01 34.41
CA MET A 927 -27.05 -6.20 33.61
C MET A 927 -26.04 -6.44 32.47
N ASP A 928 -25.30 -5.42 32.04
CA ASP A 928 -24.48 -5.43 30.81
C ASP A 928 -23.23 -4.53 30.94
N THR A 929 -22.14 -4.82 30.20
CA THR A 929 -20.85 -4.08 30.22
C THR A 929 -20.91 -2.71 29.58
N ARG A 930 -21.94 -2.43 28.77
CA ARG A 930 -22.29 -1.08 28.25
C ARG A 930 -22.50 -0.04 29.35
N ILE A 931 -22.79 -0.47 30.59
CA ILE A 931 -22.90 0.38 31.78
C ILE A 931 -21.70 0.14 32.71
N ASP A 932 -21.07 1.21 33.18
CA ASP A 932 -19.97 1.15 34.13
C ASP A 932 -20.46 0.67 35.51
N SER A 933 -20.03 -0.53 35.90
CA SER A 933 -20.43 -1.21 37.14
C SER A 933 -19.87 -0.59 38.41
N ASP A 934 -18.72 0.08 38.32
CA ASP A 934 -17.95 0.54 39.49
C ASP A 934 -18.42 1.94 39.94
N ARG A 935 -19.07 2.70 39.05
CA ARG A 935 -19.62 4.04 39.32
C ARG A 935 -21.15 4.11 39.50
N THR A 936 -21.90 3.05 39.15
CA THR A 936 -23.37 3.02 39.19
C THR A 936 -23.95 2.85 40.61
N THR A 937 -25.04 3.56 40.96
CA THR A 937 -25.65 3.55 42.31
C THR A 937 -27.19 3.69 42.31
N CYS A 938 -27.87 3.08 43.29
CA CYS A 938 -29.34 3.10 43.43
C CYS A 938 -29.80 3.02 44.90
N THR A 939 -30.90 3.67 45.29
CA THR A 939 -31.45 3.70 46.67
C THR A 939 -32.98 3.93 46.69
N HIS A 940 -33.68 3.70 47.82
CA HIS A 940 -35.11 4.02 47.96
C HIS A 940 -35.49 4.64 49.31
N SER A 941 -36.70 5.23 49.38
CA SER A 941 -37.33 5.75 50.60
C SER A 941 -38.87 5.75 50.50
N TYR A 942 -39.57 5.94 51.62
CA TYR A 942 -41.04 5.95 51.69
C TYR A 942 -41.58 7.34 52.01
N VAL A 943 -42.59 7.79 51.27
CA VAL A 943 -43.13 9.16 51.34
C VAL A 943 -44.66 9.12 51.38
N GLY A 944 -45.23 9.18 52.58
CA GLY A 944 -46.68 9.04 52.78
C GLY A 944 -47.13 7.59 52.58
N ASP A 945 -48.15 7.39 51.75
CA ASP A 945 -48.67 6.08 51.36
C ASP A 945 -48.05 5.56 50.04
N GLY A 946 -46.93 6.15 49.60
CA GLY A 946 -46.20 5.81 48.37
C GLY A 946 -44.69 5.60 48.57
N MET A 947 -44.04 5.00 47.57
CA MET A 947 -42.59 4.71 47.54
C MET A 947 -41.85 5.61 46.54
N MET A 948 -40.61 5.98 46.86
CA MET A 948 -39.71 6.79 46.03
C MET A 948 -38.37 6.08 45.83
N VAL A 949 -37.94 5.84 44.58
CA VAL A 949 -36.70 5.13 44.22
C VAL A 949 -35.79 6.03 43.39
N SER A 950 -34.50 6.14 43.76
CA SER A 950 -33.49 7.01 43.14
C SER A 950 -32.37 6.19 42.48
N VAL A 951 -32.00 6.51 41.24
CA VAL A 951 -31.04 5.76 40.39
C VAL A 951 -30.01 6.70 39.77
N SER A 952 -28.76 6.24 39.57
CA SER A 952 -27.72 6.92 38.78
C SER A 952 -26.79 5.92 38.09
N ILE A 953 -26.70 5.96 36.75
CA ILE A 953 -25.93 5.01 35.90
C ILE A 953 -24.91 5.75 35.03
N TYR A 954 -23.77 5.11 34.72
CA TYR A 954 -22.67 5.66 33.89
C TYR A 954 -22.47 4.87 32.58
N ALA A 955 -22.13 5.53 31.46
CA ALA A 955 -21.89 4.85 30.17
C ALA A 955 -20.43 4.38 29.99
N GLY A 956 -20.25 3.19 29.42
CA GLY A 956 -18.98 2.71 28.85
C GLY A 956 -18.78 3.15 27.39
N TRP A 957 -17.73 2.62 26.72
CA TRP A 957 -17.51 2.85 25.28
C TRP A 957 -18.25 1.84 24.38
N GLU A 958 -18.77 0.73 24.91
CA GLU A 958 -19.37 -0.37 24.12
C GLU A 958 -20.82 -0.11 23.64
N VAL A 959 -21.32 1.12 23.80
CA VAL A 959 -22.73 1.47 23.54
C VAL A 959 -22.98 1.73 22.05
N ASP A 960 -23.35 0.68 21.31
CA ASP A 960 -23.80 0.82 19.91
C ASP A 960 -25.21 1.42 19.82
N ARG A 961 -25.33 2.58 19.17
CA ARG A 961 -26.58 3.33 18.98
C ARG A 961 -27.49 2.75 17.89
N SER A 962 -27.01 1.80 17.08
CA SER A 962 -27.77 1.20 15.97
C SER A 962 -28.76 0.11 16.40
N ALA A 963 -28.63 -0.40 17.63
CA ALA A 963 -29.39 -1.52 18.16
C ALA A 963 -30.40 -1.15 19.28
N LEU A 964 -30.60 0.14 19.57
CA LEU A 964 -31.35 0.62 20.73
C LEU A 964 -32.39 1.71 20.36
N ASP A 965 -33.60 1.59 20.91
CA ASP A 965 -34.70 2.55 20.73
C ASP A 965 -34.47 3.80 21.62
N GLU A 966 -33.78 4.81 21.07
CA GLU A 966 -33.23 5.94 21.83
C GLU A 966 -34.25 6.66 22.73
N GLY A 967 -33.91 6.76 24.02
CA GLY A 967 -34.72 7.45 25.02
C GLY A 967 -35.92 6.66 25.55
N LEU A 968 -36.13 5.42 25.11
CA LEU A 968 -37.09 4.50 25.72
C LEU A 968 -36.59 4.05 27.10
N VAL A 969 -37.47 4.11 28.11
CA VAL A 969 -37.26 3.59 29.47
C VAL A 969 -38.52 2.88 29.90
N GLU A 970 -38.40 1.60 30.23
CA GLU A 970 -39.53 0.76 30.63
C GLU A 970 -39.43 0.36 32.09
N ILE A 971 -40.49 0.64 32.86
CA ILE A 971 -40.55 0.38 34.30
C ILE A 971 -41.64 -0.64 34.57
N PHE A 972 -41.26 -1.71 35.27
CA PHE A 972 -42.15 -2.80 35.65
C PHE A 972 -42.31 -2.85 37.18
N ILE A 973 -43.54 -2.70 37.67
CA ILE A 973 -43.91 -3.03 39.06
C ILE A 973 -44.43 -4.47 39.08
N ILE A 974 -43.90 -5.27 40.00
CA ILE A 974 -44.41 -6.60 40.31
C ILE A 974 -45.16 -6.54 41.65
N ASP A 975 -46.49 -6.66 41.57
CA ASP A 975 -47.46 -6.66 42.67
C ASP A 975 -48.19 -8.03 42.77
N ILE A 976 -49.00 -8.23 43.82
CA ILE A 976 -49.72 -9.48 44.09
C ILE A 976 -50.99 -9.68 43.25
N ASP A 977 -51.72 -8.62 42.90
CA ASP A 977 -52.93 -8.70 42.06
C ASP A 977 -52.59 -8.63 40.55
N GLY A 978 -51.39 -8.16 40.19
CA GLY A 978 -50.85 -8.26 38.85
C GLY A 978 -49.47 -7.61 38.64
N ILE A 979 -48.97 -7.66 37.41
CA ILE A 979 -47.83 -6.84 36.98
C ILE A 979 -48.38 -5.59 36.31
N SER A 980 -47.91 -4.41 36.71
CA SER A 980 -48.16 -3.17 35.97
C SER A 980 -46.89 -2.69 35.27
N LYS A 981 -47.03 -2.37 33.98
CA LYS A 981 -45.97 -1.81 33.14
C LYS A 981 -46.23 -0.32 32.94
N THR A 982 -45.20 0.50 32.95
CA THR A 982 -45.29 1.91 32.54
C THR A 982 -44.07 2.27 31.71
N THR A 983 -44.33 2.76 30.50
CA THR A 983 -43.32 3.05 29.48
C THR A 983 -43.16 4.56 29.34
N PHE A 984 -41.92 5.04 29.38
CA PHE A 984 -41.55 6.45 29.18
C PHE A 984 -40.66 6.57 27.94
N GLN A 985 -40.77 7.69 27.21
CA GLN A 985 -40.05 7.94 25.96
C GLN A 985 -39.34 9.30 26.01
N ASN A 986 -38.23 9.42 25.26
CA ASN A 986 -37.37 10.63 25.20
C ASN A 986 -36.64 10.96 26.53
N MET A 987 -36.48 9.98 27.43
CA MET A 987 -35.90 10.17 28.76
C MET A 987 -34.38 10.41 28.75
N TRP A 988 -33.70 9.90 27.72
CA TRP A 988 -32.26 10.02 27.51
C TRP A 988 -31.95 10.13 26.01
N VAL A 989 -30.78 10.68 25.67
CA VAL A 989 -30.21 10.71 24.31
C VAL A 989 -28.74 10.37 24.43
N PHE A 990 -28.24 9.42 23.64
CA PHE A 990 -26.83 9.00 23.70
C PHE A 990 -25.93 9.80 22.76
N SER A 991 -24.67 10.01 23.13
CA SER A 991 -23.65 10.58 22.25
C SER A 991 -22.26 10.03 22.56
N GLU A 992 -21.63 9.51 21.52
CA GLU A 992 -20.24 9.07 21.49
C GLU A 992 -19.32 10.01 20.67
N ASP A 993 -19.89 11.11 20.15
CA ASP A 993 -19.16 12.13 19.39
C ASP A 993 -18.27 12.97 20.33
N PHE A 994 -17.04 13.23 19.89
CA PHE A 994 -16.05 14.05 20.61
C PHE A 994 -15.46 15.14 19.72
N ASP A 995 -15.44 16.37 20.25
CA ASP A 995 -14.66 17.48 19.72
C ASP A 995 -13.21 17.31 20.21
N PHE A 996 -12.38 16.74 19.35
CA PHE A 996 -10.95 16.50 19.58
C PHE A 996 -10.09 17.58 18.90
N SER A 997 -9.14 18.18 19.63
CA SER A 997 -8.16 19.09 19.03
C SER A 997 -6.82 19.11 19.78
N ILE A 998 -5.75 18.71 19.09
CA ILE A 998 -4.38 18.99 19.55
C ILE A 998 -4.14 20.50 19.48
N THR A 999 -3.59 21.05 20.56
CA THR A 999 -3.43 22.51 20.78
C THR A 999 -1.97 22.94 20.65
N ASN A 1000 -1.03 22.15 21.16
CA ASN A 1000 0.40 22.43 21.10
C ASN A 1000 1.21 21.13 21.21
N ILE A 1001 2.31 21.06 20.47
CA ILE A 1001 3.31 20.00 20.48
C ILE A 1001 4.66 20.66 20.75
N GLU A 1002 5.40 20.19 21.76
CA GLU A 1002 6.57 20.91 22.29
C GLU A 1002 7.62 19.96 22.88
N ASP A 1003 8.91 20.27 22.73
CA ASP A 1003 9.94 19.66 23.57
C ASP A 1003 9.77 20.13 25.03
N VAL A 1004 10.00 19.20 25.96
CA VAL A 1004 9.97 19.44 27.40
C VAL A 1004 11.21 18.96 28.14
N SER A 1005 12.20 18.37 27.45
CA SER A 1005 13.43 17.90 28.08
C SER A 1005 14.65 18.06 27.17
N GLY A 1006 15.44 19.09 27.44
CA GLY A 1006 16.67 19.38 26.72
C GLY A 1006 17.28 20.68 27.20
N SER A 1007 18.24 21.21 26.44
CA SER A 1007 18.69 22.60 26.62
C SER A 1007 17.77 23.61 25.92
N LYS A 1008 16.97 23.17 24.93
CA LYS A 1008 16.27 24.02 23.94
C LYS A 1008 14.75 23.79 23.87
N ILE A 1009 14.10 23.64 25.02
CA ILE A 1009 12.64 23.43 25.13
C ILE A 1009 11.81 24.48 24.35
N GLY A 1010 10.79 24.05 23.60
CA GLY A 1010 9.95 24.93 22.79
C GLY A 1010 8.93 24.18 21.92
N PRO A 1011 7.98 24.90 21.28
CA PRO A 1011 7.01 24.30 20.37
C PRO A 1011 7.70 23.73 19.12
N ILE A 1012 7.31 22.53 18.70
CA ILE A 1012 7.89 21.84 17.54
C ILE A 1012 7.29 22.39 16.25
N THR A 1013 8.16 22.62 15.27
CA THR A 1013 7.87 23.19 13.95
C THR A 1013 8.76 22.53 12.89
N ASN A 1014 8.54 22.83 11.62
CA ASN A 1014 9.40 22.39 10.52
C ASN A 1014 10.80 23.07 10.47
N GLU A 1015 11.12 23.91 11.46
CA GLU A 1015 12.42 24.56 11.66
C GLU A 1015 13.02 24.17 13.03
N SER A 1016 12.45 23.16 13.70
CA SER A 1016 12.91 22.67 15.00
C SER A 1016 13.95 21.54 14.84
N ILE A 1017 14.86 21.48 15.80
CA ILE A 1017 15.84 20.40 15.96
C ILE A 1017 15.72 19.89 17.41
N MET A 1018 15.72 18.57 17.61
CA MET A 1018 15.68 17.90 18.93
C MET A 1018 16.85 16.94 19.07
N ILE A 1019 17.34 16.68 20.28
CA ILE A 1019 18.42 15.70 20.50
C ILE A 1019 17.83 14.29 20.67
N ILE A 1020 18.59 13.28 20.25
CA ILE A 1020 18.25 11.87 20.48
C ILE A 1020 17.85 11.55 21.93
N ASN A 1021 16.80 10.73 22.08
CA ASN A 1021 16.20 10.32 23.36
C ASN A 1021 15.50 11.43 24.19
N GLU A 1022 15.33 12.65 23.68
CA GLU A 1022 14.54 13.69 24.35
C GLU A 1022 13.02 13.38 24.35
N GLN A 1023 12.24 14.08 25.19
CA GLN A 1023 10.81 13.85 25.39
C GLN A 1023 9.99 15.01 24.81
N MET A 1024 9.21 14.69 23.78
CA MET A 1024 8.22 15.58 23.19
C MET A 1024 6.87 15.42 23.90
N ARG A 1025 6.26 16.52 24.32
CA ARG A 1025 4.91 16.57 24.90
C ARG A 1025 3.88 16.97 23.85
N ILE A 1026 2.79 16.22 23.78
CA ILE A 1026 1.59 16.56 22.99
C ILE A 1026 0.48 16.99 23.95
N THR A 1027 -0.03 18.19 23.76
CA THR A 1027 -1.16 18.74 24.54
C THR A 1027 -2.37 18.98 23.65
N GLY A 1028 -3.54 18.57 24.13
CA GLY A 1028 -4.80 18.71 23.40
C GLY A 1028 -6.00 18.83 24.32
N THR A 1029 -7.16 19.10 23.72
CA THR A 1029 -8.45 19.13 24.41
C THR A 1029 -9.42 18.13 23.80
N MET A 1030 -10.22 17.52 24.67
CA MET A 1030 -11.25 16.55 24.32
C MET A 1030 -12.52 16.83 25.13
N THR A 1031 -13.57 17.19 24.42
CA THR A 1031 -14.91 17.48 24.95
C THR A 1031 -15.95 16.67 24.20
N HIS A 1032 -17.03 16.25 24.85
CA HIS A 1032 -18.15 15.60 24.14
C HIS A 1032 -18.85 16.62 23.23
N SER A 1033 -19.10 16.28 21.96
CA SER A 1033 -19.66 17.23 20.98
C SER A 1033 -21.10 17.64 21.28
N LEU A 1034 -21.87 16.82 22.01
CA LEU A 1034 -23.28 17.10 22.31
C LEU A 1034 -23.46 18.01 23.54
N SER A 1035 -22.76 17.74 24.65
CA SER A 1035 -22.83 18.60 25.85
C SER A 1035 -21.81 19.74 25.89
N GLY A 1036 -20.71 19.64 25.14
CA GLY A 1036 -19.57 20.57 25.22
C GLY A 1036 -18.76 20.46 26.52
N LEU A 1037 -18.92 19.36 27.27
CA LEU A 1037 -18.27 19.14 28.57
C LEU A 1037 -17.00 18.28 28.43
N PRO A 1038 -15.98 18.47 29.30
CA PRO A 1038 -14.69 17.78 29.20
C PRO A 1038 -14.77 16.26 29.41
N TYR A 1039 -13.97 15.50 28.66
CA TYR A 1039 -13.80 14.07 28.90
C TYR A 1039 -12.97 13.79 30.17
N GLN A 1040 -13.19 12.63 30.81
CA GLN A 1040 -12.38 12.10 31.92
C GLN A 1040 -12.27 10.57 31.80
N GLY A 1041 -11.03 10.07 31.72
CA GLY A 1041 -10.71 8.64 31.54
C GLY A 1041 -9.42 8.43 30.72
N ASP A 1042 -9.03 7.17 30.53
CA ASP A 1042 -7.83 6.81 29.76
C ASP A 1042 -8.07 6.83 28.23
N LEU A 1043 -6.97 6.87 27.47
CA LEU A 1043 -6.90 6.68 26.01
C LEU A 1043 -5.63 5.91 25.63
N SER A 1044 -5.61 5.27 24.46
CA SER A 1044 -4.37 4.80 23.83
C SER A 1044 -3.84 5.83 22.82
N VAL A 1045 -2.52 5.91 22.69
CA VAL A 1045 -1.79 6.78 21.75
C VAL A 1045 -0.79 5.91 21.00
N SER A 1046 -0.85 5.90 19.67
CA SER A 1046 0.07 5.15 18.80
C SER A 1046 0.67 6.05 17.73
N TRP A 1047 1.89 5.78 17.30
CA TRP A 1047 2.57 6.57 16.26
C TRP A 1047 3.35 5.69 15.28
N TRP A 1048 3.46 6.15 14.04
CA TRP A 1048 4.19 5.50 12.96
C TRP A 1048 4.76 6.53 11.99
N GLY A 1049 5.92 6.23 11.39
CA GLY A 1049 6.57 7.14 10.45
C GLY A 1049 7.90 6.64 9.91
N LEU A 1050 8.66 7.55 9.31
CA LEU A 1050 9.98 7.33 8.75
C LEU A 1050 11.03 8.20 9.47
N LEU A 1051 12.17 7.61 9.78
CA LEU A 1051 13.39 8.27 10.22
C LEU A 1051 14.49 7.94 9.19
N GLN A 1052 15.00 8.93 8.47
CA GLN A 1052 15.93 8.71 7.34
C GLN A 1052 15.44 7.62 6.33
N GLY A 1053 14.13 7.51 6.14
CA GLY A 1053 13.51 6.50 5.27
C GLY A 1053 13.42 5.08 5.86
N GLN A 1054 13.73 4.88 7.15
CA GLN A 1054 13.50 3.63 7.88
C GLN A 1054 12.26 3.73 8.78
N ASN A 1055 11.50 2.64 8.92
CA ASN A 1055 10.25 2.63 9.70
C ASN A 1055 10.50 2.84 11.20
N TRP A 1056 9.79 3.80 11.80
CA TRP A 1056 9.72 4.06 13.24
C TRP A 1056 8.27 3.92 13.74
N PHE A 1057 8.06 3.32 14.91
CA PHE A 1057 6.73 3.04 15.45
C PHE A 1057 6.74 2.85 16.98
N GLY A 1058 5.62 3.13 17.65
CA GLY A 1058 5.44 2.91 19.09
C GLY A 1058 4.03 3.22 19.59
N SER A 1059 3.76 2.93 20.87
CA SER A 1059 2.50 3.26 21.54
C SER A 1059 2.64 3.47 23.05
N ALA A 1060 1.67 4.16 23.66
CA ALA A 1060 1.57 4.46 25.10
C ALA A 1060 0.12 4.77 25.52
N THR A 1061 -0.21 4.57 26.81
CA THR A 1061 -1.50 4.95 27.40
C THR A 1061 -1.42 6.35 28.04
N VAL A 1062 -2.48 7.16 27.95
CA VAL A 1062 -2.57 8.50 28.56
C VAL A 1062 -3.88 8.67 29.34
N GLU A 1063 -3.79 9.21 30.56
CA GLU A 1063 -4.95 9.61 31.38
C GLU A 1063 -5.40 11.04 31.00
N VAL A 1064 -6.67 11.21 30.65
CA VAL A 1064 -7.27 12.52 30.33
C VAL A 1064 -7.97 13.07 31.57
N VAL A 1065 -7.50 14.23 32.04
CA VAL A 1065 -8.03 14.90 33.24
C VAL A 1065 -8.63 16.25 32.87
N ASP A 1066 -9.88 16.48 33.28
CA ASP A 1066 -10.67 17.69 32.96
C ASP A 1066 -10.64 18.06 31.46
N GLY A 1067 -10.65 17.04 30.59
CA GLY A 1067 -10.66 17.18 29.13
C GLY A 1067 -9.32 17.60 28.53
N VAL A 1068 -8.24 17.63 29.31
CA VAL A 1068 -6.89 17.95 28.83
C VAL A 1068 -6.10 16.65 28.58
N ILE A 1069 -5.70 16.45 27.33
CA ILE A 1069 -4.76 15.42 26.91
C ILE A 1069 -3.34 15.93 27.16
N ASN A 1070 -2.49 15.10 27.77
CA ASN A 1070 -1.10 15.40 28.09
C ASN A 1070 -0.22 14.15 27.91
N ALA A 1071 0.13 13.85 26.66
CA ALA A 1071 0.91 12.68 26.29
C ALA A 1071 2.41 13.03 26.13
N SER A 1072 3.30 12.06 26.35
CA SER A 1072 4.75 12.23 26.17
C SER A 1072 5.33 11.10 25.33
N ILE A 1073 6.03 11.44 24.25
CA ILE A 1073 6.73 10.51 23.35
C ILE A 1073 8.24 10.74 23.47
N THR A 1074 9.03 9.68 23.58
CA THR A 1074 10.50 9.76 23.59
C THR A 1074 11.04 9.58 22.17
N MET A 1075 11.96 10.46 21.77
CA MET A 1075 12.62 10.42 20.47
C MET A 1075 13.53 9.19 20.28
N PRO A 1076 13.78 8.75 19.03
CA PRO A 1076 14.73 7.68 18.73
C PRO A 1076 16.17 7.99 19.19
N SER A 1077 17.02 6.95 19.17
CA SER A 1077 18.42 7.00 19.60
C SER A 1077 19.42 7.14 18.45
N THR A 1078 18.97 7.68 17.32
CA THR A 1078 19.72 7.91 16.06
C THR A 1078 19.13 9.12 15.36
N GLY A 1079 19.97 9.94 14.72
CA GLY A 1079 19.60 11.22 14.15
C GLY A 1079 19.00 11.18 12.74
N GLY A 1080 18.71 12.37 12.23
CA GLY A 1080 18.18 12.64 10.91
C GLY A 1080 16.74 13.18 10.87
N ILE A 1081 16.26 13.37 9.64
CA ILE A 1081 14.90 13.87 9.37
C ILE A 1081 13.87 12.82 9.79
N ILE A 1082 12.86 13.25 10.57
CA ILE A 1082 11.74 12.42 11.03
C ILE A 1082 10.39 12.95 10.51
N ASP A 1083 9.55 12.04 10.03
CA ASP A 1083 8.25 12.28 9.39
C ASP A 1083 7.25 11.24 9.90
N PHE A 1084 6.24 11.62 10.69
CA PHE A 1084 5.38 10.66 11.41
C PHE A 1084 3.98 11.18 11.78
N GLU A 1085 3.03 10.27 11.87
CA GLU A 1085 1.66 10.52 12.34
C GLU A 1085 1.45 9.99 13.77
N VAL A 1086 0.57 10.63 14.54
CA VAL A 1086 0.16 10.20 15.88
C VAL A 1086 -1.37 10.03 15.94
N ALA A 1087 -1.83 8.83 16.25
CA ALA A 1087 -3.24 8.50 16.45
C ALA A 1087 -3.61 8.39 17.93
N PHE A 1088 -4.79 8.92 18.27
CA PHE A 1088 -5.42 8.80 19.58
C PHE A 1088 -6.64 7.89 19.44
N MET A 1089 -6.74 6.87 20.30
CA MET A 1089 -7.71 5.78 20.20
C MET A 1089 -8.39 5.53 21.55
N ASP A 1090 -9.52 4.81 21.53
CA ASP A 1090 -10.15 4.31 22.76
C ASP A 1090 -9.22 3.35 23.56
N PRO A 1091 -9.50 3.08 24.85
CA PRO A 1091 -8.68 2.20 25.71
C PRO A 1091 -8.55 0.74 25.25
N TRP A 1092 -9.36 0.30 24.29
CA TRP A 1092 -9.37 -1.05 23.73
C TRP A 1092 -8.83 -1.10 22.29
N GLU A 1093 -8.33 0.03 21.78
CA GLU A 1093 -7.75 0.22 20.44
C GLU A 1093 -8.71 -0.16 19.30
N THR A 1094 -10.03 -0.10 19.54
CA THR A 1094 -11.04 -0.50 18.55
C THR A 1094 -11.38 0.59 17.54
N ARG A 1095 -11.25 1.87 17.94
CA ARG A 1095 -11.60 3.06 17.16
C ARG A 1095 -10.58 4.18 17.37
N THR A 1096 -10.14 4.77 16.26
CA THR A 1096 -9.41 6.04 16.24
C THR A 1096 -10.36 7.21 16.47
N LEU A 1097 -10.03 8.05 17.45
CA LEU A 1097 -10.79 9.25 17.83
C LEU A 1097 -10.24 10.51 17.16
N GLY A 1098 -8.94 10.51 16.84
CA GLY A 1098 -8.28 11.57 16.09
C GLY A 1098 -6.88 11.15 15.63
N VAL A 1099 -6.42 11.74 14.53
CA VAL A 1099 -5.04 11.62 14.05
C VAL A 1099 -4.44 13.02 13.96
N TYR A 1100 -3.17 13.15 14.33
CA TYR A 1100 -2.38 14.36 14.22
C TYR A 1100 -1.13 14.07 13.37
N ASP A 1101 -1.07 14.73 12.22
CA ASP A 1101 0.09 14.81 11.33
C ASP A 1101 1.14 15.71 12.00
N ALA A 1102 2.29 15.15 12.37
CA ALA A 1102 3.34 15.91 13.06
C ALA A 1102 4.19 16.69 12.04
N PRO A 1103 4.64 17.91 12.35
CA PRO A 1103 5.55 18.63 11.45
C PRO A 1103 6.84 17.82 11.25
N VAL A 1104 7.32 17.72 10.02
CA VAL A 1104 8.61 17.09 9.71
C VAL A 1104 9.75 17.94 10.31
N PHE A 1105 10.56 17.36 11.20
CA PHE A 1105 11.66 18.05 11.88
C PHE A 1105 12.96 17.21 11.88
N VAL A 1106 14.06 17.75 12.40
CA VAL A 1106 15.37 17.08 12.45
C VAL A 1106 15.66 16.59 13.87
N ILE A 1107 16.21 15.38 13.98
CA ILE A 1107 16.80 14.86 15.21
C ILE A 1107 18.31 14.88 15.07
N ASP A 1108 19.00 15.46 16.05
CA ASP A 1108 20.45 15.55 16.11
C ASP A 1108 21.03 14.46 17.02
N ASP A 1109 22.09 13.78 16.55
CA ASP A 1109 22.82 12.74 17.28
C ASP A 1109 24.34 12.97 17.44
N GLU A 1110 24.91 14.09 16.97
CA GLU A 1110 26.33 14.41 17.17
C GLU A 1110 26.55 15.81 17.78
N ALA A 1111 27.25 15.85 18.92
CA ALA A 1111 27.59 17.12 19.58
C ALA A 1111 28.62 17.93 18.77
N PRO A 1112 28.50 19.27 18.71
CA PRO A 1112 29.31 20.13 17.86
C PRO A 1112 30.74 20.24 18.39
N ILE A 1113 31.72 20.20 17.49
CA ILE A 1113 33.13 19.97 17.85
C ILE A 1113 34.00 21.16 17.49
N ILE A 1114 34.65 21.77 18.49
CA ILE A 1114 35.70 22.77 18.25
C ILE A 1114 36.98 22.10 17.73
N LEU A 1115 37.46 22.55 16.58
CA LEU A 1115 38.72 22.10 15.98
C LEU A 1115 39.91 22.86 16.58
N ASP A 1116 41.03 22.19 16.81
CA ASP A 1116 42.28 22.86 17.22
C ASP A 1116 42.74 23.87 16.14
N SER A 1117 43.05 25.10 16.55
CA SER A 1117 43.56 26.16 15.67
C SER A 1117 45.05 26.40 15.87
N SER A 1118 45.80 26.69 14.80
CA SER A 1118 47.19 27.13 14.85
C SER A 1118 47.32 28.62 14.53
N ILE A 1119 48.13 29.33 15.32
CA ILE A 1119 48.41 30.77 15.17
C ILE A 1119 49.93 30.99 15.14
N GLU A 1120 50.39 32.06 14.49
CA GLU A 1120 51.81 32.42 14.42
C GLU A 1120 52.35 32.95 15.76
N ASP A 1121 53.68 32.99 15.92
CA ASP A 1121 54.38 33.43 17.15
C ASP A 1121 54.01 34.89 17.52
N LEU A 1122 53.10 35.07 18.48
CA LEU A 1122 52.66 36.39 18.94
C LEU A 1122 53.74 37.12 19.74
N SER A 1123 54.06 38.37 19.36
CA SER A 1123 55.00 39.20 20.13
C SER A 1123 54.48 39.54 21.51
N ARG A 1124 55.26 39.26 22.57
CA ARG A 1124 54.95 39.74 23.93
C ARG A 1124 54.98 41.26 24.08
N TYR A 1125 55.38 42.00 23.04
CA TYR A 1125 55.45 43.46 23.04
C TYR A 1125 54.33 44.13 22.21
N HIS A 1126 53.51 43.36 21.48
CA HIS A 1126 52.44 43.85 20.59
C HIS A 1126 51.13 43.12 20.90
N LEU A 1127 50.58 43.36 22.09
CA LEU A 1127 49.42 42.66 22.64
C LEU A 1127 48.11 43.47 22.51
N ASP A 1128 48.07 44.44 21.60
CA ASP A 1128 47.00 45.39 21.34
C ASP A 1128 46.03 44.99 20.20
N ASP A 1129 46.40 44.02 19.37
CA ASP A 1129 45.64 43.58 18.18
C ASP A 1129 45.86 42.06 17.94
N ILE A 1130 45.33 41.21 18.82
CA ILE A 1130 45.50 39.75 18.76
C ILE A 1130 44.27 39.07 18.14
N GLY A 1131 44.31 38.84 16.83
CA GLY A 1131 43.29 38.09 16.10
C GLY A 1131 43.34 36.58 16.35
N ILE A 1132 42.22 35.97 16.76
CA ILE A 1132 42.10 34.52 17.01
C ILE A 1132 40.89 33.96 16.24
N GLY A 1133 41.16 33.05 15.30
CA GLY A 1133 40.14 32.32 14.55
C GLY A 1133 39.75 31.00 15.23
N VAL A 1134 38.44 30.76 15.33
CA VAL A 1134 37.86 29.51 15.86
C VAL A 1134 37.04 28.83 14.77
N ASN A 1135 37.22 27.53 14.59
CA ASN A 1135 36.43 26.70 13.68
C ASN A 1135 35.66 25.65 14.50
N ILE A 1136 34.35 25.56 14.29
CA ILE A 1136 33.50 24.49 14.82
C ILE A 1136 33.03 23.62 13.64
N VAL A 1137 32.96 22.30 13.85
CA VAL A 1137 32.34 21.33 12.95
C VAL A 1137 31.01 20.89 13.54
N GLU A 1138 29.99 20.89 12.70
CA GLU A 1138 28.61 20.50 12.95
C GLU A 1138 27.97 20.24 11.58
N ASP A 1139 27.16 19.20 11.46
CA ASP A 1139 26.43 18.92 10.20
C ASP A 1139 25.12 19.72 10.11
N GLU A 1140 24.56 20.16 11.25
CA GLU A 1140 23.44 21.10 11.37
C GLU A 1140 23.92 22.57 11.59
N THR A 1141 23.08 23.48 12.10
CA THR A 1141 23.10 24.90 11.69
C THR A 1141 23.56 26.00 12.69
N TRP A 1142 24.39 25.72 13.71
CA TRP A 1142 24.90 26.66 14.75
C TRP A 1142 24.56 28.15 14.56
N SER A 1143 23.61 28.63 15.35
CA SER A 1143 23.10 30.01 15.31
C SER A 1143 23.43 30.87 16.55
N ASP A 1144 23.89 30.26 17.65
CA ASP A 1144 24.06 30.93 18.96
C ASP A 1144 25.43 31.65 19.15
N GLU A 1145 25.55 32.50 20.17
CA GLU A 1145 26.79 33.25 20.45
C GLU A 1145 27.93 32.36 21.00
N LEU A 1146 29.07 32.36 20.32
CA LEU A 1146 30.29 31.75 20.83
C LEU A 1146 31.02 32.74 21.75
N ASN A 1147 31.22 32.36 23.00
CA ASN A 1147 32.06 33.08 23.95
C ASN A 1147 33.48 32.50 23.96
N LEU A 1148 34.47 33.29 23.54
CA LEU A 1148 35.89 32.94 23.65
C LEU A 1148 36.53 33.76 24.78
N THR A 1149 37.16 33.07 25.73
CA THR A 1149 37.93 33.69 26.82
C THR A 1149 39.41 33.37 26.66
N CYS A 1150 40.27 34.38 26.80
CA CYS A 1150 41.72 34.27 26.67
C CYS A 1150 42.42 34.99 27.82
N GLN A 1151 43.52 34.43 28.32
CA GLN A 1151 44.29 34.99 29.44
C GLN A 1151 45.80 34.94 29.19
N VAL A 1152 46.49 36.07 29.42
CA VAL A 1152 47.96 36.13 29.43
C VAL A 1152 48.48 35.57 30.76
N ILE A 1153 49.20 34.45 30.70
CA ILE A 1153 49.77 33.76 31.85
C ILE A 1153 51.31 33.84 31.76
N SER A 1154 51.93 34.42 32.80
CA SER A 1154 53.38 34.45 32.97
C SER A 1154 53.77 33.97 34.38
N THR A 1155 55.02 33.54 34.57
CA THR A 1155 55.47 32.94 35.84
C THR A 1155 55.72 33.97 36.95
N GLU A 1156 55.88 35.25 36.60
CA GLU A 1156 56.15 36.35 37.54
C GLU A 1156 54.94 37.28 37.74
N ILE A 1157 54.08 37.42 36.73
CA ILE A 1157 52.89 38.29 36.73
C ILE A 1157 51.72 37.59 36.02
N THR A 1158 50.53 37.61 36.61
CA THR A 1158 49.27 37.15 35.99
C THR A 1158 48.42 38.36 35.60
N TRP A 1159 47.87 38.38 34.39
CA TRP A 1159 46.86 39.37 33.98
C TRP A 1159 45.45 38.78 34.08
N ASP A 1160 44.43 39.63 34.20
CA ASP A 1160 43.04 39.17 34.27
C ASP A 1160 42.56 38.66 32.89
N PRO A 1161 41.68 37.64 32.85
CA PRO A 1161 41.17 37.08 31.59
C PRO A 1161 40.27 38.09 30.86
N VAL A 1162 40.34 38.08 29.53
CA VAL A 1162 39.47 38.87 28.65
C VAL A 1162 38.54 37.91 27.91
N SER A 1163 37.25 38.20 27.88
CA SER A 1163 36.23 37.43 27.17
C SER A 1163 35.58 38.30 26.09
N ILE A 1164 35.32 37.70 24.93
CA ILE A 1164 34.59 38.32 23.82
C ILE A 1164 33.53 37.32 23.35
N LEU A 1165 32.30 37.79 23.18
CA LEU A 1165 31.23 37.04 22.52
C LEU A 1165 31.11 37.51 21.07
N LEU A 1166 30.93 36.56 20.15
CA LEU A 1166 30.61 36.83 18.76
C LEU A 1166 29.45 35.97 18.28
N GLN A 1167 28.59 36.58 17.47
CA GLN A 1167 27.62 35.93 16.61
C GLN A 1167 28.36 35.24 15.44
N PRO A 1168 27.85 34.11 14.91
CA PRO A 1168 28.53 33.34 13.86
C PRO A 1168 28.70 34.13 12.56
N THR A 1169 29.82 33.92 11.86
CA THR A 1169 30.05 34.49 10.52
C THR A 1169 30.02 33.42 9.44
N ASN A 1170 29.02 33.52 8.54
CA ASN A 1170 28.81 32.73 7.32
C ASN A 1170 29.30 31.27 7.37
N VAL A 1171 28.41 30.34 7.74
CA VAL A 1171 28.63 28.88 7.61
C VAL A 1171 29.13 28.53 6.21
N PHE A 1172 30.17 27.69 6.14
CA PHE A 1172 30.76 27.23 4.87
C PHE A 1172 31.23 25.78 5.00
N GLN A 1173 30.51 24.85 4.34
CA GLN A 1173 30.84 23.42 4.26
C GLN A 1173 30.87 22.69 5.63
N GLY A 1174 29.77 22.72 6.40
CA GLY A 1174 29.68 22.05 7.71
C GLY A 1174 30.64 22.63 8.75
N LYS A 1175 31.02 23.91 8.58
CA LYS A 1175 31.97 24.61 9.45
C LYS A 1175 31.53 26.05 9.69
N THR A 1176 31.51 26.41 10.97
CA THR A 1176 31.16 27.74 11.45
C THR A 1176 32.42 28.43 11.94
N LEU A 1177 32.76 29.57 11.30
CA LEU A 1177 33.96 30.34 11.58
C LEU A 1177 33.62 31.55 12.45
N PHE A 1178 34.44 31.77 13.48
CA PHE A 1178 34.44 32.98 14.31
C PHE A 1178 35.84 33.60 14.29
N SER A 1179 35.92 34.94 14.31
CA SER A 1179 37.19 35.68 14.28
C SER A 1179 37.21 36.76 15.36
N PHE A 1180 37.72 36.40 16.53
CA PHE A 1180 37.87 37.29 17.67
C PHE A 1180 39.12 38.17 17.53
N ASN A 1181 39.16 39.31 18.22
CA ASN A 1181 40.34 40.17 18.28
C ASN A 1181 40.48 40.80 19.67
N PHE A 1182 41.59 40.54 20.36
CA PHE A 1182 41.82 40.91 21.76
C PHE A 1182 42.86 42.01 21.93
N ASP A 1183 42.53 43.01 22.74
CA ASP A 1183 43.46 44.02 23.28
C ASP A 1183 43.76 43.72 24.76
N PHE A 1184 45.02 43.40 25.06
CA PHE A 1184 45.55 43.25 26.41
C PHE A 1184 46.49 44.41 26.82
N SER A 1185 46.73 45.41 25.96
CA SER A 1185 47.68 46.50 26.22
C SER A 1185 47.36 47.33 27.46
N ASN A 1186 46.08 47.36 27.85
CA ASN A 1186 45.57 48.06 29.01
C ASN A 1186 45.76 47.28 30.34
N GLN A 1187 46.23 46.03 30.32
CA GLN A 1187 46.37 45.16 31.50
C GLN A 1187 47.67 45.36 32.27
N GLY A 1188 48.76 45.78 31.62
CA GLY A 1188 50.06 45.97 32.27
C GLY A 1188 51.18 46.36 31.31
N ASP A 1189 52.38 46.58 31.84
CA ASP A 1189 53.59 46.78 31.04
C ASP A 1189 54.06 45.42 30.47
N PRO A 1190 54.01 45.20 29.14
CA PRO A 1190 54.34 43.90 28.56
C PRO A 1190 55.83 43.53 28.71
N SER A 1191 56.70 44.50 28.97
CA SER A 1191 58.13 44.26 29.19
C SER A 1191 58.44 43.55 30.51
N LEU A 1192 57.46 43.45 31.41
CA LEU A 1192 57.55 42.74 32.69
C LEU A 1192 57.06 41.27 32.62
N LEU A 1193 56.65 40.78 31.45
CA LEU A 1193 56.25 39.38 31.26
C LEU A 1193 57.47 38.46 31.20
N SER A 1194 57.36 37.26 31.81
CA SER A 1194 58.42 36.24 31.80
C SER A 1194 58.77 35.79 30.38
N PRO A 1195 59.99 35.26 30.12
CA PRO A 1195 60.32 34.60 28.85
C PRO A 1195 59.39 33.42 28.51
N GLU A 1196 58.83 32.76 29.53
CA GLU A 1196 57.88 31.64 29.43
C GLU A 1196 56.41 32.09 29.47
N ALA A 1197 56.12 33.35 29.11
CA ALA A 1197 54.75 33.86 29.03
C ALA A 1197 53.99 33.25 27.84
N ARG A 1198 52.67 33.07 27.99
CA ARG A 1198 51.78 32.51 26.97
C ARG A 1198 50.37 33.08 27.09
N ILE A 1199 49.55 32.88 26.07
CA ILE A 1199 48.10 33.08 26.11
C ILE A 1199 47.43 31.72 26.13
N ASP A 1200 46.59 31.47 27.13
CA ASP A 1200 45.73 30.29 27.19
C ASP A 1200 44.28 30.72 26.94
N CYS A 1201 43.59 30.04 26.03
CA CYS A 1201 42.23 30.35 25.60
C CYS A 1201 41.30 29.13 25.70
N TRP A 1202 40.04 29.38 26.05
CA TRP A 1202 38.97 28.39 26.05
C TRP A 1202 37.66 29.01 25.54
N ALA A 1203 36.92 28.22 24.76
CA ALA A 1203 35.63 28.60 24.20
C ALA A 1203 34.48 27.96 25.00
N SER A 1204 33.29 28.55 24.90
CA SER A 1204 32.05 28.00 25.44
C SER A 1204 30.88 28.45 24.59
N GLY A 1205 30.03 27.51 24.18
CA GLY A 1205 28.80 27.76 23.43
C GLY A 1205 27.92 26.51 23.41
N MET A 1206 26.77 26.64 22.77
CA MET A 1206 25.82 25.57 22.43
C MET A 1206 25.31 25.85 21.01
N ASP A 1207 24.88 24.80 20.32
CA ASP A 1207 24.29 24.85 18.98
C ASP A 1207 22.77 25.12 19.04
N ASP A 1208 22.08 24.85 17.94
CA ASP A 1208 20.63 25.01 17.76
C ASP A 1208 19.85 23.97 18.57
N ALA A 1209 20.28 22.70 18.53
CA ALA A 1209 19.65 21.54 19.16
C ALA A 1209 19.78 21.57 20.68
N GLY A 1210 20.89 22.12 21.20
CA GLY A 1210 21.16 22.30 22.61
C GLY A 1210 22.31 21.48 23.18
N TRP A 1211 23.15 20.87 22.33
CA TRP A 1211 24.39 20.24 22.80
C TRP A 1211 25.36 21.31 23.30
N ALA A 1212 26.27 20.90 24.19
CA ALA A 1212 27.39 21.73 24.60
C ALA A 1212 28.57 21.52 23.65
N LEU A 1213 29.30 22.60 23.32
CA LEU A 1213 30.50 22.54 22.50
C LEU A 1213 31.55 21.58 23.07
N GLU A 1214 31.74 20.44 22.41
CA GLU A 1214 32.76 19.46 22.75
C GLU A 1214 34.08 19.75 22.02
N ARG A 1215 35.16 19.07 22.42
CA ARG A 1215 36.48 19.18 21.79
C ARG A 1215 36.91 17.82 21.27
N PHE A 1216 37.46 17.81 20.06
CA PHE A 1216 37.96 16.62 19.36
C PHE A 1216 39.00 15.80 20.16
N SER A 1217 39.65 16.41 21.16
CA SER A 1217 40.42 15.72 22.19
C SER A 1217 40.15 16.32 23.58
N GLY A 1218 39.76 15.47 24.54
CA GLY A 1218 39.30 15.92 25.87
C GLY A 1218 40.17 15.45 27.04
N GLU A 1219 40.58 16.39 27.90
CA GLU A 1219 40.25 16.34 29.33
C GLU A 1219 40.23 17.74 29.96
N SER A 1220 39.78 17.87 31.22
CA SER A 1220 39.24 19.14 31.75
C SER A 1220 40.25 20.12 32.37
N MET A 1221 40.03 21.42 32.18
CA MET A 1221 40.48 22.58 33.00
C MET A 1221 42.00 22.78 33.24
N LEU A 1222 42.83 21.82 32.83
CA LEU A 1222 44.28 21.95 32.65
C LEU A 1222 44.66 22.18 31.18
N ASP A 1223 43.69 21.94 30.28
CA ASP A 1223 43.85 21.90 28.83
C ASP A 1223 43.00 23.03 28.22
N PRO A 1224 43.58 24.25 28.05
CA PRO A 1224 42.98 25.25 27.17
C PRO A 1224 42.93 24.71 25.74
N TRP A 1225 41.86 25.04 25.00
CA TRP A 1225 41.71 24.68 23.59
C TRP A 1225 42.84 25.25 22.72
N LEU A 1226 43.34 26.45 23.06
CA LEU A 1226 44.46 27.08 22.39
C LEU A 1226 45.45 27.64 23.42
N THR A 1227 46.69 27.13 23.42
CA THR A 1227 47.83 27.73 24.10
C THR A 1227 48.80 28.31 23.07
N VAL A 1228 49.17 29.59 23.25
CA VAL A 1228 50.09 30.32 22.37
C VAL A 1228 51.28 30.83 23.19
N PRO A 1229 52.50 30.29 23.04
CA PRO A 1229 53.68 30.86 23.67
C PRO A 1229 53.96 32.26 23.07
N LEU A 1230 54.32 33.22 23.91
CA LEU A 1230 54.65 34.57 23.44
C LEU A 1230 56.14 34.67 23.04
N SER A 1231 56.40 35.27 21.88
CA SER A 1231 57.74 35.54 21.37
C SER A 1231 58.56 36.38 22.38
N THR A 1232 59.82 35.97 22.57
CA THR A 1232 60.80 36.68 23.39
C THR A 1232 61.63 37.70 22.60
N ILE A 1233 61.42 37.79 21.28
CA ILE A 1233 62.19 38.63 20.35
C ILE A 1233 61.64 40.05 20.41
N GLY A 1234 62.23 40.93 21.22
CA GLY A 1234 61.85 42.34 21.23
C GLY A 1234 62.47 43.18 20.09
N PRO A 1235 62.09 44.45 19.95
CA PRO A 1235 62.78 45.41 19.08
C PRO A 1235 64.21 45.66 19.59
N ASN A 1236 65.20 45.11 18.88
CA ASN A 1236 66.56 44.94 19.38
C ASN A 1236 67.55 45.84 18.62
N ILE A 1237 67.75 47.07 19.09
CA ILE A 1237 68.52 48.10 18.39
C ILE A 1237 70.02 48.01 18.74
N GLU A 1238 70.86 47.67 17.75
CA GLU A 1238 72.32 47.66 17.88
C GLU A 1238 72.97 48.86 17.14
N LEU A 1239 74.09 49.35 17.69
CA LEU A 1239 74.90 50.41 17.08
C LEU A 1239 75.96 49.78 16.16
N VAL A 1240 75.77 49.87 14.84
CA VAL A 1240 76.62 49.19 13.84
C VAL A 1240 77.83 50.03 13.42
N ASP A 1241 77.68 51.35 13.24
CA ASP A 1241 78.78 52.22 12.82
C ASP A 1241 78.57 53.68 13.25
N VAL A 1242 79.67 54.41 13.45
CA VAL A 1242 79.70 55.85 13.73
C VAL A 1242 80.82 56.49 12.93
N LYS A 1243 80.46 57.11 11.79
CA LYS A 1243 81.40 57.89 10.97
C LYS A 1243 81.38 59.36 11.38
N LEU A 1244 82.56 59.96 11.44
CA LEU A 1244 82.75 61.40 11.63
C LEU A 1244 83.40 61.97 10.37
N ASP A 1245 82.68 62.84 9.65
CA ASP A 1245 83.19 63.51 8.46
C ASP A 1245 83.50 65.00 8.74
N GLY A 1246 84.59 65.47 8.11
CA GLY A 1246 85.23 66.76 8.36
C GLY A 1246 86.57 66.66 9.12
N ASN A 1247 87.41 67.68 8.97
CA ASN A 1247 88.70 67.75 9.65
C ASN A 1247 88.54 68.22 11.11
N LEU A 1248 89.12 67.46 12.05
CA LEU A 1248 89.17 67.74 13.49
C LEU A 1248 90.00 69.00 13.81
N GLU A 1249 89.39 70.17 13.66
CA GLU A 1249 89.92 71.48 14.05
C GLU A 1249 89.02 72.15 15.10
N ALA A 1250 89.62 72.75 16.14
CA ALA A 1250 88.89 73.33 17.25
C ALA A 1250 87.97 74.49 16.82
N GLY A 1251 86.67 74.36 17.10
CA GLY A 1251 85.67 75.38 16.79
C GLY A 1251 85.02 75.26 15.39
N LYS A 1252 85.22 74.15 14.67
CA LYS A 1252 84.43 73.79 13.49
C LYS A 1252 83.36 72.76 13.83
N GLU A 1253 82.26 72.82 13.08
CA GLU A 1253 81.21 71.80 13.09
C GLU A 1253 81.72 70.54 12.35
N LEU A 1254 81.40 69.36 12.90
CA LEU A 1254 81.67 68.06 12.31
C LEU A 1254 80.36 67.32 12.10
N ARG A 1255 80.26 66.51 11.05
CA ARG A 1255 79.06 65.70 10.80
C ARG A 1255 79.29 64.30 11.35
N ALA A 1256 78.56 63.95 12.41
CA ALA A 1256 78.40 62.56 12.82
C ALA A 1256 77.30 61.90 11.98
N GLU A 1257 77.62 60.75 11.39
CA GLU A 1257 76.68 59.84 10.75
C GLU A 1257 76.68 58.55 11.55
N ILE A 1258 75.54 58.25 12.17
CA ILE A 1258 75.36 57.12 13.09
C ILE A 1258 74.46 56.11 12.40
N SER A 1259 74.95 54.89 12.24
CA SER A 1259 74.20 53.76 11.70
C SER A 1259 73.82 52.82 12.83
N VAL A 1260 72.54 52.82 13.19
CA VAL A 1260 71.91 51.78 14.02
C VAL A 1260 71.22 50.75 13.12
N MET A 1261 71.20 49.49 13.55
CA MET A 1261 70.45 48.41 12.93
C MET A 1261 69.54 47.80 13.98
N ASN A 1262 68.26 47.66 13.66
CA ASN A 1262 67.36 46.82 14.43
C ASN A 1262 67.55 45.37 13.96
N SER A 1263 67.85 44.47 14.88
CA SER A 1263 68.00 43.03 14.64
C SER A 1263 66.81 42.21 15.14
N GLY A 1264 65.79 42.88 15.69
CA GLY A 1264 64.51 42.28 16.10
C GLY A 1264 63.31 42.93 15.41
N GLU A 1265 62.16 42.91 16.09
CA GLU A 1265 60.85 43.30 15.53
C GLU A 1265 60.77 44.77 15.08
N SER A 1266 59.96 45.05 14.04
CA SER A 1266 59.92 46.37 13.39
C SER A 1266 59.30 47.45 14.27
N LEU A 1267 60.07 48.52 14.53
CA LEU A 1267 59.59 49.70 15.27
C LEU A 1267 58.73 50.59 14.37
N GLN A 1268 57.43 50.69 14.67
CA GLN A 1268 56.53 51.62 13.99
C GLN A 1268 56.67 53.08 14.50
N GLU A 1269 57.02 53.28 15.77
CA GLU A 1269 57.24 54.62 16.34
C GLU A 1269 58.66 55.15 16.14
N SER A 1270 58.78 56.48 15.99
CA SER A 1270 60.07 57.17 15.85
C SER A 1270 60.77 57.36 17.20
N PHE A 1271 61.79 56.54 17.47
CA PHE A 1271 62.61 56.64 18.69
C PHE A 1271 63.66 57.77 18.64
N ASN A 1272 63.95 58.39 19.78
CA ASN A 1272 64.92 59.49 19.90
C ASN A 1272 66.32 59.00 20.31
N ILE A 1273 67.28 59.06 19.40
CA ILE A 1273 68.70 58.80 19.69
C ILE A 1273 69.33 60.05 20.30
N THR A 1274 69.65 60.04 21.59
CA THR A 1274 70.37 61.14 22.24
C THR A 1274 71.86 60.84 22.34
N VAL A 1275 72.68 61.63 21.64
CA VAL A 1275 74.14 61.45 21.56
C VAL A 1275 74.83 62.37 22.57
N TYR A 1276 75.61 61.80 23.49
CA TYR A 1276 76.38 62.54 24.47
C TYR A 1276 77.89 62.35 24.24
N THR A 1277 78.62 63.44 24.04
CA THR A 1277 80.10 63.43 24.02
C THR A 1277 80.64 63.56 25.44
N ILE A 1278 81.55 62.67 25.83
CA ILE A 1278 82.23 62.64 27.15
C ILE A 1278 83.64 63.21 27.03
#